data_AF-A0A443QUX6-F1
#
_entry.id   AF-A0A443QUX6-F1
#
_cell.length_a   1.000
_cell.length_b   1.000
_cell.length_c   1.000
_cell.angle_alpha   90.00
_cell.angle_beta   90.00
_cell.angle_gamma   90.00
#
_symmetry.space_group_name_H-M   'P 1'
#
loop_
_entity.id
_entity.type
_entity.pdbx_description
1 polymer ?
#
loop_
_entity_poly.entity_id
_entity_poly.type
_entity_poly.pdbx_seq_one_letter_code
_entity_poly.pdbx_strand_id
1 'polypeptide(L)'
;MPNFALNHLYTSACCNRHQNALDFGTELIVFASSRSIVIYDFQKAKIERVLNEHQSQVNSVRWIVKDFSFISSSNDKSAIIWEKAGHSTFDFIPVLKLSDQKANLILATSVSLSTDHFLFNNGSYLTISATNDQNLFFWLDNKLCDVIQTEFFVFDIKIQKHLPWFVKNVLIFLAASDSCIHIFSSDETKKFNSITKLVGHEDWVRSLDITFVSKDILFIASGAQDNFIRVWKVTQKDESDSNFCDKIVKIENITLSFSTETILIGHEGWIQSVKWINNKDNNLRLLSSSMDKAMVIWEMPSDESEIWIERLRVGEVGGNTLGFLGSSCSDDGKTIIGHSFNGALHLWNFSNDKLEWEPGIAVGGHFDAVKDIAWAQNGSYLLSCSSDETSRLHSEWDVNHTWHEISRPQIHGYEINCIAVINSLHFVSGADEKVLRVFRAPKCFVKSFQNISNVIFNTEELKDDFALYATVPALGLSNKAIFDEKNQVNSLFEPVVLEKPPVEENLLQNTLWPEIQKLYGHGFELFVVAANHSGTVIASSCKATKQEYANIILWDVKNGYNKMDELSFHQLTVTQIRFSPNERYLLSVSRDRTWCLYEVIEGSKFTRIAYSDKKTGVHSRIIWDAAWTPDSKYFITASRDKKAVFWLIEDKSINDAVSLCLGPVRCCSDHVFVAKEAITSVDVDNSFKNERYNVAFGLENGDFLLFTWSPQNGWSELFIYEKCHSLSINRIRFAPANKNERESRLASCGADGMLLKLVQEENDMRTIDEAFSSFLQNYPLCFGYWNKWADIALIKSGSEKCIEILGLGIQAFPNSVDLWIHYLNMSMNSIKDDKKILTLFERAVKNCGDDFRSDALWQLYLKWLKDHKFYKQILCVYDKLIATATFNFHRNFVEFERFVQSVNVDEILQEDELRQLTDEYQSLKRSHRLPNDVKEREDFFRWRIIAKRKHAMRKTNAEFEHRSSFESKIKRPYFHTNPLDVFQLLNWNQYIEWAKSNLDHNQIVALFERCLVVCALYEQFWIKYIEYLKSVKSKAGVLRNVFERGCIHLKRSLQLHFEWSLLEERQGDVKKAESILDMLEERIPNCLQVIVFKVNLLRRSGDLEKTNNTYENYLSKYETTNHQLFAHLSLRYAVFLRKVAKKEKEAIAALRKALKVDSQNTTLYLQLIDIELNQTHLNISNVLQLFNESIETIHDFNERYLMMQRKLEFLQSIGSDIHEFSTYIFSLVSLRSFCRLESTLHEMYKTYSTFNEAMSFQNFEENAPNAKKFSRTTNSVQ
;
A
#
# COMPACT_ATOMS: atom_id res chain seq x y z
N MET A 1 22.94 16.06 11.86
CA MET A 1 21.47 16.04 11.78
C MET A 1 20.98 14.92 12.69
N PRO A 2 20.23 15.17 13.76
CA PRO A 2 19.56 14.09 14.47
C PRO A 2 18.45 13.56 13.55
N ASN A 3 18.51 12.28 13.17
CA ASN A 3 17.46 11.63 12.38
C ASN A 3 16.21 11.44 13.27
N PHE A 4 15.34 12.45 13.27
CA PHE A 4 13.97 12.33 13.76
C PHE A 4 13.12 11.63 12.70
N ALA A 5 12.46 10.53 13.06
CA ALA A 5 11.47 9.88 12.21
C ALA A 5 10.08 10.36 12.63
N LEU A 6 9.39 11.05 11.73
CA LEU A 6 7.98 11.43 11.91
C LEU A 6 7.13 10.35 11.25
N ASN A 7 6.43 9.56 12.06
CA ASN A 7 5.57 8.50 11.57
C ASN A 7 4.13 9.00 11.47
N HIS A 8 3.52 8.80 10.31
CA HIS A 8 2.11 9.09 10.09
C HIS A 8 1.25 7.98 10.71
N LEU A 9 0.44 8.33 11.71
CA LEU A 9 -0.34 7.36 12.47
C LEU A 9 -1.77 7.23 11.95
N TYR A 10 -2.43 8.37 11.69
CA TYR A 10 -3.86 8.42 11.41
C TYR A 10 -4.22 9.58 10.49
N THR A 11 -5.00 9.29 9.45
CA THR A 11 -5.73 10.29 8.67
C THR A 11 -7.22 10.04 8.85
N SER A 12 -7.98 11.12 9.05
CA SER A 12 -9.43 11.14 8.86
C SER A 12 -9.74 11.93 7.60
N ALA A 13 -10.48 11.32 6.67
CA ALA A 13 -10.85 11.93 5.41
C ALA A 13 -12.22 11.40 4.94
N CYS A 14 -12.92 12.22 4.16
CA CYS A 14 -14.25 11.92 3.63
C CYS A 14 -14.23 11.84 2.10
N CYS A 15 -15.15 11.08 1.50
CA CYS A 15 -15.28 11.00 0.05
C CYS A 15 -15.94 12.26 -0.53
N ASN A 16 -15.48 12.71 -1.70
CA ASN A 16 -16.09 13.82 -2.41
C ASN A 16 -17.50 13.49 -2.87
N ARG A 17 -18.33 14.55 -2.98
CA ARG A 17 -19.75 14.48 -3.36
C ARG A 17 -19.95 14.30 -4.87
N HIS A 18 -19.23 13.36 -5.46
CA HIS A 18 -19.36 12.96 -6.85
C HIS A 18 -19.61 11.46 -6.94
N GLN A 19 -20.40 11.05 -7.93
CA GLN A 19 -20.78 9.65 -8.16
C GLN A 19 -19.56 8.75 -8.39
N ASN A 20 -18.60 9.23 -9.20
CA ASN A 20 -17.39 8.48 -9.59
C ASN A 20 -16.18 8.82 -8.71
N ALA A 21 -16.39 9.33 -7.50
CA ALA A 21 -15.32 9.72 -6.59
C ALA A 21 -14.58 8.53 -5.95
N LEU A 22 -15.12 7.32 -6.04
CA LEU A 22 -14.62 6.13 -5.37
C LEU A 22 -14.57 4.94 -6.34
N ASP A 23 -13.50 4.15 -6.27
CA ASP A 23 -13.39 2.89 -7.00
C ASP A 23 -12.65 1.81 -6.20
N PHE A 24 -12.99 0.54 -6.46
CA PHE A 24 -12.57 -0.61 -5.65
C PHE A 24 -11.57 -1.48 -6.42
N GLY A 25 -10.39 -1.70 -5.82
CA GLY A 25 -9.31 -2.51 -6.35
C GLY A 25 -9.41 -3.97 -5.93
N THR A 26 -8.28 -4.68 -5.78
CA THR A 26 -8.31 -6.05 -5.21
C THR A 26 -8.10 -6.04 -3.70
N GLU A 27 -7.15 -5.24 -3.23
CA GLU A 27 -6.83 -5.04 -1.80
C GLU A 27 -7.02 -3.58 -1.38
N LEU A 28 -7.03 -2.65 -2.34
CA LEU A 28 -7.05 -1.21 -2.08
C LEU A 28 -8.31 -0.55 -2.62
N ILE A 29 -8.83 0.43 -1.89
CA ILE A 29 -9.85 1.34 -2.35
C ILE A 29 -9.20 2.69 -2.60
N VAL A 30 -9.58 3.35 -3.70
CA VAL A 30 -9.14 4.72 -3.97
C VAL A 30 -10.35 5.61 -4.00
N PHE A 31 -10.28 6.72 -3.27
CA PHE A 31 -11.33 7.71 -3.31
C PHE A 31 -10.77 9.14 -3.31
N ALA A 32 -11.54 10.05 -3.89
CA ALA A 32 -11.25 11.48 -3.92
C ALA A 32 -11.69 12.14 -2.61
N SER A 33 -10.84 13.00 -2.04
CA SER A 33 -11.15 13.79 -0.85
C SER A 33 -10.65 15.22 -1.03
N SER A 34 -11.56 16.18 -1.15
CA SER A 34 -11.26 17.56 -1.54
C SER A 34 -10.41 17.61 -2.82
N ARG A 35 -9.17 18.10 -2.75
CA ARG A 35 -8.19 18.16 -3.86
C ARG A 35 -7.27 16.95 -3.92
N SER A 36 -7.41 16.04 -2.98
CA SER A 36 -6.50 14.93 -2.73
C SER A 36 -7.10 13.62 -3.19
N ILE A 37 -6.24 12.63 -3.38
CA ILE A 37 -6.63 11.25 -3.64
C ILE A 37 -6.14 10.41 -2.47
N VAL A 38 -7.02 9.57 -1.94
CA VAL A 38 -6.78 8.78 -0.73
C VAL A 38 -6.67 7.31 -1.12
N ILE A 39 -5.59 6.67 -0.69
CA ILE A 39 -5.37 5.22 -0.80
C ILE A 39 -5.77 4.57 0.53
N TYR A 40 -6.83 3.77 0.47
CA TYR A 40 -7.50 3.19 1.62
C TYR A 40 -7.34 1.66 1.65
N ASP A 41 -6.75 1.13 2.73
CA ASP A 41 -6.74 -0.30 3.04
C ASP A 41 -8.00 -0.62 3.86
N PHE A 42 -8.97 -1.24 3.21
CA PHE A 42 -10.26 -1.55 3.81
C PHE A 42 -10.21 -2.71 4.81
N GLN A 43 -9.21 -3.60 4.71
CA GLN A 43 -9.08 -4.72 5.64
C GLN A 43 -8.60 -4.24 7.01
N LYS A 44 -7.70 -3.24 7.03
CA LYS A 44 -7.24 -2.59 8.28
C LYS A 44 -8.09 -1.40 8.70
N ALA A 45 -9.07 -1.00 7.89
CA ALA A 45 -9.81 0.25 8.03
C ALA A 45 -8.89 1.46 8.27
N LYS A 46 -7.81 1.57 7.46
CA LYS A 46 -6.76 2.58 7.60
C LYS A 46 -6.42 3.26 6.27
N ILE A 47 -6.29 4.59 6.31
CA ILE A 47 -5.71 5.37 5.21
C ILE A 47 -4.18 5.26 5.27
N GLU A 48 -3.57 4.75 4.20
CA GLU A 48 -2.12 4.56 4.14
C GLU A 48 -1.40 5.75 3.48
N ARG A 49 -2.01 6.34 2.45
CA ARG A 49 -1.43 7.48 1.72
C ARG A 49 -2.48 8.47 1.23
N VAL A 50 -2.07 9.72 1.17
CA VAL A 50 -2.80 10.84 0.57
C VAL A 50 -1.92 11.48 -0.50
N LEU A 51 -2.45 11.64 -1.71
CA LEU A 51 -1.74 12.17 -2.88
C LEU A 51 -2.25 13.58 -3.19
N ASN A 52 -1.35 14.57 -3.10
CA ASN A 52 -1.66 16.01 -3.18
C ASN A 52 -1.04 16.67 -4.44
N GLU A 53 -1.56 16.33 -5.62
CA GLU A 53 -1.07 16.92 -6.89
C GLU A 53 -2.08 17.83 -7.61
N HIS A 54 -3.38 17.54 -7.48
CA HIS A 54 -4.42 18.37 -8.09
C HIS A 54 -4.52 19.74 -7.40
N GLN A 55 -4.84 20.76 -8.19
CA GLN A 55 -4.96 22.15 -7.70
C GLN A 55 -6.40 22.53 -7.33
N SER A 56 -7.35 21.67 -7.65
CA SER A 56 -8.78 21.85 -7.39
C SER A 56 -9.43 20.52 -7.05
N GLN A 57 -10.72 20.55 -6.73
CA GLN A 57 -11.49 19.39 -6.29
C GLN A 57 -11.42 18.25 -7.31
N VAL A 58 -11.17 17.03 -6.81
CA VAL A 58 -11.12 15.81 -7.62
C VAL A 58 -12.54 15.26 -7.78
N ASN A 59 -12.96 15.09 -9.03
CA ASN A 59 -14.34 14.72 -9.38
C ASN A 59 -14.50 13.22 -9.64
N SER A 60 -13.48 12.56 -10.22
CA SER A 60 -13.54 11.13 -10.50
C SER A 60 -12.20 10.43 -10.29
N VAL A 61 -12.28 9.17 -9.86
CA VAL A 61 -11.14 8.26 -9.76
C VAL A 61 -11.56 6.88 -10.27
N ARG A 62 -10.73 6.26 -11.10
CA ARG A 62 -11.00 4.91 -11.66
C ARG A 62 -9.74 4.09 -11.81
N TRP A 63 -9.80 2.82 -11.41
CA TRP A 63 -8.74 1.86 -11.68
C TRP A 63 -8.63 1.57 -13.19
N ILE A 64 -7.41 1.60 -13.71
CA ILE A 64 -7.07 1.15 -15.06
C ILE A 64 -6.63 -0.31 -14.99
N VAL A 65 -5.67 -0.58 -14.11
CA VAL A 65 -5.23 -1.91 -13.70
C VAL A 65 -5.31 -1.93 -12.17
N LYS A 66 -6.21 -2.76 -11.63
CA LYS A 66 -6.47 -2.83 -10.18
C LYS A 66 -5.17 -2.96 -9.38
N ASP A 67 -5.03 -2.12 -8.36
CA ASP A 67 -3.89 -2.03 -7.43
C ASP A 67 -2.53 -1.68 -8.06
N PHE A 68 -2.49 -1.33 -9.35
CA PHE A 68 -1.26 -0.97 -10.06
C PHE A 68 -1.31 0.42 -10.70
N SER A 69 -2.39 0.74 -11.41
CA SER A 69 -2.55 2.05 -12.06
C SER A 69 -4.00 2.52 -12.09
N PHE A 70 -4.20 3.82 -11.89
CA PHE A 70 -5.51 4.45 -11.89
C PHE A 70 -5.45 5.85 -12.50
N ILE A 71 -6.61 6.38 -12.86
CA ILE A 71 -6.77 7.75 -13.37
C ILE A 71 -7.58 8.59 -12.40
N SER A 72 -7.23 9.86 -12.26
CA SER A 72 -8.02 10.88 -11.58
C SER A 72 -8.33 12.06 -12.49
N SER A 73 -9.49 12.69 -12.29
CA SER A 73 -9.87 13.93 -12.98
C SER A 73 -10.29 15.01 -12.00
N SER A 74 -9.95 16.28 -12.28
CA SER A 74 -10.21 17.39 -11.38
C SER A 74 -10.77 18.63 -12.07
N ASN A 75 -11.43 19.48 -11.29
CA ASN A 75 -11.83 20.83 -11.70
C ASN A 75 -10.65 21.75 -12.08
N ASP A 76 -9.40 21.33 -11.84
CA ASP A 76 -8.19 22.03 -12.30
C ASP A 76 -7.91 21.85 -13.80
N LYS A 77 -8.84 21.21 -14.53
CA LYS A 77 -8.77 20.93 -15.98
C LYS A 77 -7.68 19.92 -16.34
N SER A 78 -7.21 19.16 -15.35
CA SER A 78 -6.25 18.08 -15.57
C SER A 78 -6.81 16.70 -15.23
N ALA A 79 -6.36 15.73 -16.02
CA ALA A 79 -6.48 14.31 -15.71
C ALA A 79 -5.08 13.73 -15.51
N ILE A 80 -4.90 12.96 -14.45
CA ILE A 80 -3.60 12.41 -14.06
C ILE A 80 -3.70 10.89 -14.03
N ILE A 81 -2.78 10.22 -14.72
CA ILE A 81 -2.58 8.76 -14.62
C ILE A 81 -1.48 8.50 -13.59
N TRP A 82 -1.82 7.62 -12.66
CA TRP A 82 -0.98 7.22 -11.54
C TRP A 82 -0.52 5.79 -11.72
N GLU A 83 0.75 5.53 -11.45
CA GLU A 83 1.31 4.17 -11.44
C GLU A 83 2.03 3.90 -10.12
N LYS A 84 1.99 2.64 -9.69
CA LYS A 84 2.64 2.17 -8.47
C LYS A 84 4.15 2.30 -8.55
N ALA A 85 4.75 2.99 -7.59
CA ALA A 85 6.20 3.10 -7.49
C ALA A 85 6.80 1.74 -7.06
N GLY A 86 7.69 1.16 -7.87
CA GLY A 86 8.14 -0.25 -7.78
C GLY A 86 8.88 -0.70 -6.50
N HIS A 87 8.85 0.07 -5.40
CA HIS A 87 9.45 -0.24 -4.10
C HIS A 87 8.47 -0.23 -2.92
N SER A 88 7.28 0.35 -3.06
CA SER A 88 6.30 0.44 -1.97
C SER A 88 4.92 -0.02 -2.42
N THR A 89 4.18 -0.63 -1.48
CA THR A 89 2.86 -1.20 -1.75
C THR A 89 1.79 -0.13 -1.96
N PHE A 90 2.02 1.08 -1.43
CA PHE A 90 1.00 2.14 -1.33
C PHE A 90 1.39 3.48 -1.97
N ASP A 91 2.62 3.64 -2.48
CA ASP A 91 3.00 4.91 -3.14
C ASP A 91 2.71 4.84 -4.64
N PHE A 92 1.99 5.86 -5.11
CA PHE A 92 1.66 6.06 -6.51
C PHE A 92 2.26 7.37 -6.98
N ILE A 93 2.87 7.35 -8.17
CA ILE A 93 3.49 8.51 -8.79
C ILE A 93 2.70 8.92 -10.05
N PRO A 94 2.57 10.22 -10.32
CA PRO A 94 1.95 10.71 -11.54
C PRO A 94 2.88 10.43 -12.73
N VAL A 95 2.42 9.63 -13.70
CA VAL A 95 3.20 9.26 -14.89
C VAL A 95 2.81 10.12 -16.09
N LEU A 96 1.52 10.42 -16.24
CA LEU A 96 1.00 11.28 -17.31
C LEU A 96 0.05 12.30 -16.73
N LYS A 97 0.22 13.57 -17.12
CA LYS A 97 -0.68 14.67 -16.77
C LYS A 97 -1.20 15.31 -18.05
N LEU A 98 -2.50 15.15 -18.29
CA LEU A 98 -3.22 15.71 -19.42
C LEU A 98 -3.74 17.08 -19.02
N SER A 99 -3.32 18.16 -19.67
CA SER A 99 -3.61 19.55 -19.21
C SER A 99 -4.01 20.55 -20.30
N ASP A 100 -4.40 20.11 -21.48
CA ASP A 100 -4.71 21.01 -22.63
C ASP A 100 -6.19 21.42 -22.72
N GLN A 101 -6.98 21.19 -21.66
CA GLN A 101 -8.43 21.38 -21.68
C GLN A 101 -8.85 22.79 -21.23
N LYS A 102 -9.83 23.37 -21.92
CA LYS A 102 -10.30 24.74 -21.65
C LYS A 102 -11.32 24.81 -20.51
N ALA A 103 -12.08 23.74 -20.29
CA ALA A 103 -13.16 23.64 -19.30
C ALA A 103 -12.86 22.60 -18.20
N ASN A 104 -13.67 22.62 -17.14
CA ASN A 104 -13.51 21.72 -15.99
C ASN A 104 -13.88 20.28 -16.39
N LEU A 105 -13.10 19.31 -15.92
CA LEU A 105 -13.33 17.89 -16.16
C LEU A 105 -14.40 17.35 -15.22
N ILE A 106 -15.46 16.78 -15.78
CA ILE A 106 -16.46 16.04 -14.99
C ILE A 106 -15.90 14.68 -14.60
N LEU A 107 -15.40 13.95 -15.60
CA LEU A 107 -14.95 12.58 -15.45
C LEU A 107 -13.86 12.26 -16.47
N ALA A 108 -12.98 11.32 -16.11
CA ALA A 108 -12.06 10.70 -17.06
C ALA A 108 -12.04 9.19 -16.84
N THR A 109 -11.99 8.43 -17.94
CA THR A 109 -11.80 6.97 -17.91
C THR A 109 -10.67 6.63 -18.86
N SER A 110 -9.79 5.72 -18.44
CA SER A 110 -8.66 5.28 -19.24
C SER A 110 -8.59 3.77 -19.20
N VAL A 111 -8.04 3.20 -20.28
CA VAL A 111 -7.78 1.77 -20.34
C VAL A 111 -6.39 1.56 -20.97
N SER A 112 -5.62 0.62 -20.42
CA SER A 112 -4.30 0.21 -20.96
C SER A 112 -4.46 -0.69 -22.20
N LEU A 113 -3.76 -0.39 -23.30
CA LEU A 113 -3.82 -1.15 -24.56
C LEU A 113 -2.77 -2.27 -24.56
N SER A 114 -3.22 -3.53 -24.66
CA SER A 114 -2.37 -4.72 -24.74
C SER A 114 -1.83 -4.96 -26.17
N THR A 115 -0.87 -5.88 -26.29
CA THR A 115 -0.03 -6.16 -27.47
C THR A 115 -0.77 -6.56 -28.76
N ASP A 116 -2.06 -6.84 -28.68
CA ASP A 116 -2.83 -7.46 -29.78
C ASP A 116 -3.62 -6.45 -30.63
N HIS A 117 -3.59 -5.16 -30.28
CA HIS A 117 -4.30 -4.10 -31.02
C HIS A 117 -3.39 -3.43 -32.06
N PHE A 118 -3.53 -3.83 -33.33
CA PHE A 118 -2.70 -3.36 -34.46
C PHE A 118 -2.74 -1.83 -34.71
N LEU A 119 -3.75 -1.11 -34.22
CA LEU A 119 -3.90 0.34 -34.45
C LEU A 119 -3.11 1.21 -33.46
N PHE A 120 -2.78 0.72 -32.26
CA PHE A 120 -2.21 1.55 -31.19
C PHE A 120 -0.83 1.03 -30.72
N ASN A 121 0.04 1.93 -30.27
CA ASN A 121 1.42 1.57 -29.88
C ASN A 121 1.43 0.74 -28.59
N ASN A 122 2.36 -0.21 -28.48
CA ASN A 122 2.51 -1.09 -27.31
C ASN A 122 2.64 -0.29 -26.00
N GLY A 123 1.78 -0.60 -25.02
CA GLY A 123 1.80 0.02 -23.70
C GLY A 123 1.18 1.41 -23.61
N SER A 124 0.44 1.84 -24.63
CA SER A 124 -0.24 3.14 -24.63
C SER A 124 -1.57 3.15 -23.85
N TYR A 125 -1.90 4.30 -23.27
CA TYR A 125 -3.16 4.57 -22.60
C TYR A 125 -4.13 5.26 -23.56
N LEU A 126 -5.31 4.67 -23.76
CA LEU A 126 -6.43 5.37 -24.39
C LEU A 126 -7.27 5.97 -23.26
N THR A 127 -7.28 7.30 -23.18
CA THR A 127 -8.00 8.05 -22.16
C THR A 127 -9.10 8.88 -22.80
N ILE A 128 -10.32 8.76 -22.29
CA ILE A 128 -11.45 9.59 -22.67
C ILE A 128 -11.80 10.46 -21.48
N SER A 129 -11.98 11.74 -21.75
CA SER A 129 -12.30 12.70 -20.71
C SER A 129 -13.43 13.62 -21.14
N ALA A 130 -14.42 13.77 -20.27
CA ALA A 130 -15.59 14.61 -20.52
C ALA A 130 -15.52 15.89 -19.67
N THR A 131 -15.90 17.00 -20.28
CA THR A 131 -15.86 18.33 -19.65
C THR A 131 -17.25 18.94 -19.51
N ASN A 132 -17.36 19.94 -18.61
CA ASN A 132 -18.60 20.67 -18.34
C ASN A 132 -19.14 21.48 -19.52
N ASP A 133 -18.33 21.77 -20.54
CA ASP A 133 -18.75 22.45 -21.76
C ASP A 133 -19.24 21.47 -22.85
N GLN A 134 -19.61 20.25 -22.44
CA GLN A 134 -20.15 19.21 -23.31
C GLN A 134 -19.17 18.81 -24.41
N ASN A 135 -17.87 18.70 -24.06
CA ASN A 135 -16.86 18.19 -24.98
C ASN A 135 -16.30 16.85 -24.47
N LEU A 136 -16.04 15.94 -25.41
CA LEU A 136 -15.34 14.68 -25.22
C LEU A 136 -13.96 14.78 -25.86
N PHE A 137 -12.92 14.63 -25.06
CA PHE A 137 -11.54 14.60 -25.54
C PHE A 137 -11.03 13.16 -25.51
N PHE A 138 -10.40 12.76 -26.61
CA PHE A 138 -9.80 11.45 -26.79
C PHE A 138 -8.28 11.59 -26.81
N TRP A 139 -7.61 10.99 -25.83
CA TRP A 139 -6.17 11.06 -25.67
C TRP A 139 -5.56 9.69 -25.89
N LEU A 140 -4.47 9.66 -26.65
CA LEU A 140 -3.57 8.52 -26.72
C LEU A 140 -2.26 8.91 -26.05
N ASP A 141 -1.99 8.32 -24.89
CA ASP A 141 -0.95 8.76 -23.96
C ASP A 141 -1.09 10.25 -23.66
N ASN A 142 -0.13 11.06 -24.09
CA ASN A 142 -0.13 12.52 -23.90
C ASN A 142 -0.54 13.29 -25.16
N LYS A 143 -0.99 12.61 -26.23
CA LYS A 143 -1.38 13.25 -27.48
C LYS A 143 -2.89 13.27 -27.63
N LEU A 144 -3.45 14.45 -27.87
CA LEU A 144 -4.86 14.61 -28.23
C LEU A 144 -5.10 14.04 -29.63
N CYS A 145 -5.98 13.05 -29.73
CA CYS A 145 -6.36 12.39 -30.99
C CYS A 145 -7.59 13.03 -31.62
N ASP A 146 -8.65 13.24 -30.83
CA ASP A 146 -9.93 13.72 -31.33
C ASP A 146 -10.69 14.53 -30.28
N VAL A 147 -11.60 15.39 -30.73
CA VAL A 147 -12.49 16.18 -29.87
C VAL A 147 -13.89 16.20 -30.47
N ILE A 148 -14.87 15.74 -29.70
CA ILE A 148 -16.27 15.69 -30.11
C ILE A 148 -17.08 16.58 -29.17
N GLN A 149 -17.83 17.52 -29.75
CA GLN A 149 -18.81 18.30 -29.00
C GLN A 149 -20.12 17.51 -28.92
N THR A 150 -20.58 17.24 -27.70
CA THR A 150 -21.87 16.62 -27.40
C THR A 150 -22.95 17.69 -27.17
N GLU A 151 -24.21 17.34 -27.41
CA GLU A 151 -25.36 18.22 -27.08
C GLU A 151 -25.93 17.92 -25.68
N PHE A 152 -25.24 17.08 -24.91
CA PHE A 152 -25.65 16.57 -23.61
C PHE A 152 -24.47 16.49 -22.65
N PHE A 153 -24.76 16.44 -21.35
CA PHE A 153 -23.76 16.18 -20.32
C PHE A 153 -23.52 14.68 -20.17
N VAL A 154 -22.28 14.30 -19.92
CA VAL A 154 -21.89 12.89 -19.72
C VAL A 154 -21.73 12.62 -18.23
N PHE A 155 -22.41 11.59 -17.74
CA PHE A 155 -22.35 11.16 -16.34
C PHE A 155 -21.46 9.93 -16.11
N ASP A 156 -21.37 9.04 -17.11
CA ASP A 156 -20.52 7.85 -17.06
C ASP A 156 -20.03 7.45 -18.46
N ILE A 157 -18.84 6.86 -18.52
CA ILE A 157 -18.18 6.35 -19.74
C ILE A 157 -17.64 4.94 -19.47
N LYS A 158 -17.94 3.99 -20.36
CA LYS A 158 -17.34 2.65 -20.35
C LYS A 158 -16.70 2.34 -21.69
N ILE A 159 -15.47 1.84 -21.64
CA ILE A 159 -14.65 1.54 -22.82
C ILE A 159 -14.45 0.02 -22.87
N GLN A 160 -14.84 -0.60 -23.98
CA GLN A 160 -14.70 -2.04 -24.19
C GLN A 160 -13.63 -2.35 -25.25
N LYS A 161 -12.65 -3.19 -24.90
CA LYS A 161 -11.45 -3.49 -25.70
C LYS A 161 -11.38 -4.87 -26.33
N HIS A 162 -12.00 -5.85 -25.70
CA HIS A 162 -11.89 -7.25 -26.09
C HIS A 162 -13.30 -7.78 -26.31
N LEU A 163 -13.68 -7.82 -27.58
CA LEU A 163 -14.82 -8.58 -28.06
C LEU A 163 -14.22 -9.70 -28.92
N PRO A 164 -14.48 -10.98 -28.63
CA PRO A 164 -13.85 -12.11 -29.33
C PRO A 164 -13.99 -12.07 -30.86
N TRP A 165 -15.04 -11.42 -31.37
CA TRP A 165 -15.31 -11.19 -32.81
C TRP A 165 -14.91 -9.82 -33.35
N PHE A 166 -14.60 -8.84 -32.49
CA PHE A 166 -14.44 -7.43 -32.87
C PHE A 166 -13.01 -6.97 -32.53
N VAL A 167 -12.05 -7.37 -33.38
CA VAL A 167 -10.61 -7.33 -33.07
C VAL A 167 -9.96 -5.97 -33.41
N LYS A 168 -10.61 -5.13 -34.23
CA LYS A 168 -10.00 -3.88 -34.74
C LYS A 168 -10.43 -2.59 -34.02
N ASN A 169 -11.70 -2.48 -33.58
CA ASN A 169 -12.26 -1.20 -33.14
C ASN A 169 -12.64 -1.23 -31.66
N VAL A 170 -12.56 -0.08 -30.99
CA VAL A 170 -12.94 0.11 -29.58
C VAL A 170 -14.39 0.59 -29.52
N LEU A 171 -15.22 -0.06 -28.69
CA LEU A 171 -16.59 0.42 -28.41
C LEU A 171 -16.63 1.22 -27.12
N ILE A 172 -17.36 2.33 -27.16
CA ILE A 172 -17.53 3.23 -26.02
C ILE A 172 -19.02 3.42 -25.79
N PHE A 173 -19.43 3.27 -24.53
CA PHE A 173 -20.80 3.48 -24.07
C PHE A 173 -20.83 4.70 -23.14
N LEU A 174 -21.78 5.61 -23.37
CA LEU A 174 -21.93 6.84 -22.61
C LEU A 174 -23.30 6.90 -21.96
N ALA A 175 -23.30 7.22 -20.67
CA ALA A 175 -24.49 7.63 -19.91
C ALA A 175 -24.58 9.15 -19.96
N ALA A 176 -25.75 9.68 -20.31
CA ALA A 176 -25.91 11.10 -20.60
C ALA A 176 -27.10 11.72 -19.85
N SER A 177 -27.18 13.04 -19.89
CA SER A 177 -28.34 13.84 -19.45
C SER A 177 -29.54 13.73 -20.39
N ASP A 178 -29.71 12.58 -21.04
CA ASP A 178 -30.87 12.23 -21.83
C ASP A 178 -31.32 10.80 -21.47
N SER A 179 -32.44 10.39 -22.04
CA SER A 179 -33.03 9.08 -21.75
C SER A 179 -32.42 7.93 -22.55
N CYS A 180 -31.25 8.17 -23.15
CA CYS A 180 -30.62 7.26 -24.10
C CYS A 180 -29.20 6.87 -23.65
N ILE A 181 -28.73 5.73 -24.14
CA ILE A 181 -27.32 5.31 -24.02
C ILE A 181 -26.67 5.51 -25.39
N HIS A 182 -25.61 6.30 -25.45
CA HIS A 182 -24.90 6.59 -26.72
C HIS A 182 -23.73 5.64 -26.92
N ILE A 183 -23.57 5.14 -28.15
CA ILE A 183 -22.51 4.18 -28.50
C ILE A 183 -21.62 4.78 -29.58
N PHE A 184 -20.31 4.78 -29.33
CA PHE A 184 -19.27 5.26 -30.26
C PHE A 184 -18.32 4.13 -30.67
N SER A 185 -17.79 4.21 -31.89
CA SER A 185 -16.71 3.35 -32.40
C SER A 185 -15.50 4.17 -32.82
N SER A 186 -14.32 3.56 -32.76
CA SER A 186 -13.12 4.06 -33.42
C SER A 186 -13.05 3.58 -34.87
N ASP A 187 -12.71 4.46 -35.81
CA ASP A 187 -12.34 4.10 -37.19
C ASP A 187 -10.85 3.72 -37.29
N GLU A 188 -10.42 3.12 -38.42
CA GLU A 188 -8.99 2.83 -38.73
C GLU A 188 -8.09 4.09 -38.68
N THR A 189 -8.68 5.29 -38.80
CA THR A 189 -7.97 6.58 -38.69
C THR A 189 -7.85 7.14 -37.26
N LYS A 190 -8.28 6.38 -36.25
CA LYS A 190 -8.32 6.78 -34.82
C LYS A 190 -9.26 7.96 -34.51
N LYS A 191 -10.19 8.25 -35.41
CA LYS A 191 -11.33 9.14 -35.14
C LYS A 191 -12.49 8.37 -34.55
N PHE A 192 -13.28 9.04 -33.71
CA PHE A 192 -14.40 8.41 -33.03
C PHE A 192 -15.73 8.94 -33.57
N ASN A 193 -16.62 8.03 -33.97
CA ASN A 193 -17.93 8.37 -34.54
C ASN A 193 -19.07 7.75 -33.73
N SER A 194 -20.19 8.47 -33.63
CA SER A 194 -21.42 7.95 -33.02
C SER A 194 -22.06 6.92 -33.94
N ILE A 195 -22.34 5.72 -33.41
CA ILE A 195 -22.90 4.60 -34.17
C ILE A 195 -24.43 4.56 -34.01
N THR A 196 -24.89 4.56 -32.77
CA THR A 196 -26.31 4.37 -32.42
C THR A 196 -26.60 4.88 -31.01
N LYS A 197 -27.89 5.01 -30.71
CA LYS A 197 -28.41 5.29 -29.37
C LYS A 197 -29.42 4.22 -28.91
N LEU A 198 -29.29 3.69 -27.71
CA LEU A 198 -30.30 2.80 -27.11
C LEU A 198 -31.36 3.67 -26.43
N VAL A 199 -32.63 3.46 -26.80
CA VAL A 199 -33.77 4.21 -26.27
C VAL A 199 -34.56 3.27 -25.38
N GLY A 200 -34.86 3.69 -24.15
CA GLY A 200 -35.75 2.92 -23.27
C GLY A 200 -35.98 3.53 -21.90
N HIS A 201 -35.05 4.31 -21.36
CA HIS A 201 -35.29 5.08 -20.14
C HIS A 201 -36.27 6.24 -20.40
N GLU A 202 -36.85 6.76 -19.32
CA GLU A 202 -37.75 7.92 -19.38
C GLU A 202 -37.06 9.22 -18.92
N ASP A 203 -35.92 9.10 -18.25
CA ASP A 203 -35.15 10.22 -17.67
C ASP A 203 -33.64 9.96 -17.77
N TRP A 204 -32.81 10.87 -17.25
CA TRP A 204 -31.36 10.86 -17.37
C TRP A 204 -30.72 9.54 -16.92
N VAL A 205 -29.86 8.98 -17.77
CA VAL A 205 -29.07 7.79 -17.45
C VAL A 205 -27.82 8.22 -16.67
N ARG A 206 -27.73 7.76 -15.42
CA ARG A 206 -26.70 8.21 -14.46
C ARG A 206 -25.47 7.31 -14.47
N SER A 207 -25.66 5.99 -14.54
CA SER A 207 -24.60 5.01 -14.39
C SER A 207 -24.73 3.90 -15.42
N LEU A 208 -23.58 3.39 -15.88
CA LEU A 208 -23.50 2.22 -16.74
C LEU A 208 -22.47 1.24 -16.20
N ASP A 209 -22.67 -0.05 -16.44
CA ASP A 209 -21.61 -1.04 -16.28
C ASP A 209 -21.79 -2.24 -17.21
N ILE A 210 -20.69 -2.91 -17.53
CA ILE A 210 -20.64 -3.91 -18.61
C ILE A 210 -20.01 -5.21 -18.09
N THR A 211 -20.59 -6.35 -18.45
CA THR A 211 -20.02 -7.69 -18.15
C THR A 211 -20.24 -8.71 -19.28
N PHE A 212 -19.37 -9.72 -19.35
CA PHE A 212 -19.49 -10.83 -20.30
C PHE A 212 -20.13 -12.03 -19.61
N VAL A 213 -21.22 -12.54 -20.19
CA VAL A 213 -21.89 -13.75 -19.72
C VAL A 213 -21.31 -14.98 -20.42
N SER A 214 -21.08 -14.86 -21.72
CA SER A 214 -20.46 -15.90 -22.54
C SER A 214 -19.51 -15.23 -23.53
N LYS A 215 -18.82 -16.03 -24.36
CA LYS A 215 -18.01 -15.46 -25.43
C LYS A 215 -18.85 -14.53 -26.29
N ASP A 216 -20.11 -14.92 -26.59
CA ASP A 216 -21.09 -14.37 -27.56
C ASP A 216 -22.09 -13.34 -27.00
N ILE A 217 -22.17 -13.20 -25.67
CA ILE A 217 -23.18 -12.37 -25.00
C ILE A 217 -22.53 -11.37 -24.06
N LEU A 218 -22.78 -10.08 -24.33
CA LEU A 218 -22.38 -8.95 -23.50
C LEU A 218 -23.62 -8.33 -22.86
N PHE A 219 -23.59 -8.14 -21.54
CA PHE A 219 -24.63 -7.45 -20.79
C PHE A 219 -24.20 -6.04 -20.41
N ILE A 220 -25.10 -5.08 -20.57
CA ILE A 220 -24.94 -3.69 -20.16
C ILE A 220 -26.04 -3.41 -19.14
N ALA A 221 -25.68 -2.98 -17.94
CA ALA A 221 -26.64 -2.50 -16.97
C ALA A 221 -26.65 -0.98 -16.96
N SER A 222 -27.85 -0.37 -16.97
CA SER A 222 -28.03 1.08 -16.93
C SER A 222 -28.98 1.48 -15.80
N GLY A 223 -28.53 2.40 -14.96
CA GLY A 223 -29.32 3.00 -13.90
C GLY A 223 -29.64 4.46 -14.22
N ALA A 224 -30.88 4.88 -14.02
CA ALA A 224 -31.34 6.21 -14.37
C ALA A 224 -32.19 6.87 -13.27
N GLN A 225 -32.57 8.13 -13.50
CA GLN A 225 -33.44 8.91 -12.63
C GLN A 225 -34.92 8.49 -12.68
N ASP A 226 -35.30 7.64 -13.63
CA ASP A 226 -36.63 7.03 -13.72
C ASP A 226 -36.85 5.89 -12.69
N ASN A 227 -35.92 5.71 -11.75
CA ASN A 227 -35.89 4.67 -10.72
C ASN A 227 -35.76 3.24 -11.25
N PHE A 228 -35.55 3.05 -12.57
CA PHE A 228 -35.41 1.75 -13.18
C PHE A 228 -33.96 1.40 -13.51
N ILE A 229 -33.61 0.13 -13.28
CA ILE A 229 -32.38 -0.45 -13.83
C ILE A 229 -32.78 -1.28 -15.04
N ARG A 230 -32.14 -1.06 -16.18
CA ARG A 230 -32.35 -1.86 -17.39
C ARG A 230 -31.09 -2.67 -17.69
N VAL A 231 -31.27 -3.96 -18.01
CA VAL A 231 -30.20 -4.83 -18.49
C VAL A 231 -30.39 -5.06 -19.99
N TRP A 232 -29.41 -4.63 -20.76
CA TRP A 232 -29.38 -4.75 -22.21
C TRP A 232 -28.46 -5.90 -22.61
N LYS A 233 -28.91 -6.69 -23.57
CA LYS A 233 -28.18 -7.81 -24.16
C LYS A 233 -27.65 -7.42 -25.52
N VAL A 234 -26.36 -7.66 -25.72
CA VAL A 234 -25.67 -7.42 -26.98
C VAL A 234 -25.14 -8.75 -27.50
N THR A 235 -25.58 -9.10 -28.70
CA THR A 235 -25.21 -10.35 -29.39
C THR A 235 -24.78 -10.08 -30.82
N GLN A 236 -23.90 -10.94 -31.35
CA GLN A 236 -23.58 -10.94 -32.78
C GLN A 236 -24.59 -11.82 -33.53
N LYS A 237 -25.10 -11.34 -34.66
CA LYS A 237 -25.99 -12.11 -35.56
C LYS A 237 -25.40 -12.21 -36.97
N ASP A 238 -25.63 -13.35 -37.62
CA ASP A 238 -25.44 -13.52 -39.05
C ASP A 238 -26.67 -13.02 -39.83
N GLU A 239 -26.51 -12.62 -41.08
CA GLU A 239 -27.50 -11.84 -41.88
C GLU A 239 -28.88 -12.52 -42.09
N SER A 240 -29.10 -13.75 -41.60
CA SER A 240 -30.32 -14.54 -41.84
C SER A 240 -31.40 -14.49 -40.73
N ASP A 241 -31.11 -13.99 -39.52
CA ASP A 241 -32.04 -14.06 -38.37
C ASP A 241 -32.56 -12.68 -37.90
N SER A 242 -33.54 -12.12 -38.60
CA SER A 242 -34.20 -10.87 -38.21
C SER A 242 -35.40 -11.11 -37.28
N ASN A 243 -35.18 -11.07 -35.96
CA ASN A 243 -36.26 -10.89 -34.98
C ASN A 243 -36.73 -9.43 -34.98
N PHE A 244 -38.04 -9.20 -34.89
CA PHE A 244 -38.68 -7.88 -35.08
C PHE A 244 -38.46 -6.87 -33.93
N CYS A 245 -37.95 -7.31 -32.77
CA CYS A 245 -37.79 -6.49 -31.55
C CYS A 245 -36.35 -6.03 -31.27
N ASP A 246 -35.36 -6.51 -32.00
CA ASP A 246 -33.95 -6.19 -31.71
C ASP A 246 -33.51 -4.96 -32.51
N LYS A 247 -32.78 -4.04 -31.86
CA LYS A 247 -32.12 -2.96 -32.58
C LYS A 247 -30.82 -3.50 -33.20
N ILE A 248 -30.83 -3.68 -34.52
CA ILE A 248 -29.68 -4.21 -35.26
C ILE A 248 -28.81 -3.06 -35.79
N VAL A 249 -27.50 -3.16 -35.60
CA VAL A 249 -26.51 -2.16 -36.02
C VAL A 249 -25.36 -2.87 -36.73
N LYS A 250 -25.07 -2.46 -37.96
CA LYS A 250 -23.96 -2.97 -38.75
C LYS A 250 -22.75 -2.05 -38.61
N ILE A 251 -21.63 -2.59 -38.14
CA ILE A 251 -20.35 -1.89 -38.05
C ILE A 251 -19.35 -2.68 -38.89
N GLU A 252 -18.92 -2.08 -40.00
CA GLU A 252 -18.06 -2.73 -41.01
C GLU A 252 -18.65 -4.10 -41.45
N ASN A 253 -18.01 -5.20 -41.05
CA ASN A 253 -18.37 -6.58 -41.41
C ASN A 253 -19.17 -7.31 -40.32
N ILE A 254 -19.50 -6.65 -39.20
CA ILE A 254 -20.11 -7.29 -38.03
C ILE A 254 -21.47 -6.66 -37.76
N THR A 255 -22.48 -7.51 -37.53
CA THR A 255 -23.84 -7.09 -37.21
C THR A 255 -24.12 -7.38 -35.74
N LEU A 256 -24.32 -6.32 -34.95
CA LEU A 256 -24.64 -6.40 -33.52
C LEU A 256 -26.14 -6.17 -33.34
N SER A 257 -26.80 -7.04 -32.57
CA SER A 257 -28.16 -6.83 -32.09
C SER A 257 -28.17 -6.41 -30.62
N PHE A 258 -28.92 -5.36 -30.33
CA PHE A 258 -29.20 -4.87 -28.99
C PHE A 258 -30.65 -5.16 -28.63
N SER A 259 -30.88 -5.88 -27.53
CA SER A 259 -32.21 -6.16 -26.98
C SER A 259 -32.26 -5.84 -25.49
N THR A 260 -33.45 -5.60 -24.96
CA THR A 260 -33.67 -5.48 -23.50
C THR A 260 -33.92 -6.87 -22.93
N GLU A 261 -33.07 -7.31 -21.99
CA GLU A 261 -33.24 -8.60 -21.32
C GLU A 261 -34.24 -8.48 -20.15
N THR A 262 -34.01 -7.51 -19.25
CA THR A 262 -34.86 -7.31 -18.08
C THR A 262 -34.90 -5.86 -17.60
N ILE A 263 -35.92 -5.55 -16.80
CA ILE A 263 -36.09 -4.28 -16.09
C ILE A 263 -36.23 -4.61 -14.60
N LEU A 264 -35.31 -4.11 -13.78
CA LEU A 264 -35.33 -4.29 -12.33
C LEU A 264 -36.04 -3.12 -11.66
N ILE A 265 -36.96 -3.44 -10.77
CA ILE A 265 -37.82 -2.49 -10.04
C ILE A 265 -37.70 -2.81 -8.55
N GLY A 266 -37.35 -1.82 -7.74
CA GLY A 266 -37.25 -1.99 -6.27
C GLY A 266 -36.71 -0.78 -5.51
N HIS A 267 -36.06 0.15 -6.21
CA HIS A 267 -35.67 1.45 -5.67
C HIS A 267 -36.81 2.46 -5.72
N GLU A 268 -36.90 3.31 -4.70
CA GLU A 268 -37.91 4.38 -4.59
C GLU A 268 -37.36 5.76 -4.96
N GLY A 269 -36.08 5.83 -5.34
CA GLY A 269 -35.38 7.05 -5.72
C GLY A 269 -34.39 6.82 -6.85
N TRP A 270 -33.70 7.90 -7.22
CA TRP A 270 -32.77 7.90 -8.33
C TRP A 270 -31.64 6.89 -8.12
N ILE A 271 -31.40 6.08 -9.15
CA ILE A 271 -30.27 5.15 -9.16
C ILE A 271 -29.02 5.94 -9.51
N GLN A 272 -28.07 5.96 -8.58
CA GLN A 272 -26.84 6.72 -8.75
C GLN A 272 -25.69 5.86 -9.28
N SER A 273 -25.62 4.58 -8.91
CA SER A 273 -24.55 3.69 -9.37
C SER A 273 -25.08 2.28 -9.61
N VAL A 274 -24.52 1.64 -10.62
CA VAL A 274 -24.76 0.24 -10.98
C VAL A 274 -23.41 -0.42 -11.28
N LYS A 275 -23.14 -1.59 -10.70
CA LYS A 275 -21.88 -2.32 -10.84
C LYS A 275 -22.11 -3.83 -10.92
N TRP A 276 -21.47 -4.51 -11.87
CA TRP A 276 -21.49 -5.96 -11.96
C TRP A 276 -20.57 -6.61 -10.93
N ILE A 277 -21.01 -7.73 -10.35
CA ILE A 277 -20.20 -8.56 -9.45
C ILE A 277 -19.80 -9.82 -10.21
N ASN A 278 -18.51 -9.95 -10.54
CA ASN A 278 -17.98 -11.09 -11.31
C ASN A 278 -17.56 -12.23 -10.38
N ASN A 279 -18.53 -12.99 -9.89
CA ASN A 279 -18.26 -14.08 -8.97
C ASN A 279 -17.78 -15.36 -9.70
N LYS A 280 -16.93 -16.16 -9.06
CA LYS A 280 -16.45 -17.45 -9.64
C LYS A 280 -17.53 -18.54 -9.67
N ASP A 281 -18.66 -18.29 -9.02
CA ASP A 281 -19.74 -19.26 -8.79
C ASP A 281 -20.77 -19.32 -9.94
N ASN A 282 -20.45 -18.81 -11.14
CA ASN A 282 -21.31 -18.74 -12.34
C ASN A 282 -22.64 -17.97 -12.22
N ASN A 283 -23.08 -17.55 -11.02
CA ASN A 283 -24.27 -16.71 -10.85
C ASN A 283 -23.98 -15.24 -11.19
N LEU A 284 -24.82 -14.65 -12.04
CA LEU A 284 -24.76 -13.22 -12.37
C LEU A 284 -25.38 -12.39 -11.24
N ARG A 285 -24.61 -11.42 -10.74
CA ARG A 285 -25.05 -10.49 -9.69
C ARG A 285 -24.78 -9.05 -10.06
N LEU A 286 -25.70 -8.17 -9.66
CA LEU A 286 -25.64 -6.74 -9.93
C LEU A 286 -25.83 -5.96 -8.62
N LEU A 287 -24.93 -5.02 -8.34
CA LEU A 287 -25.05 -4.08 -7.24
C LEU A 287 -25.64 -2.77 -7.74
N SER A 288 -26.67 -2.26 -7.08
CA SER A 288 -27.21 -0.92 -7.31
C SER A 288 -27.18 -0.08 -6.04
N SER A 289 -27.00 1.23 -6.19
CA SER A 289 -27.13 2.20 -5.10
C SER A 289 -28.04 3.36 -5.49
N SER A 290 -28.83 3.83 -4.53
CA SER A 290 -29.88 4.82 -4.77
C SER A 290 -29.90 5.93 -3.71
N MET A 291 -30.53 7.04 -4.10
CA MET A 291 -30.83 8.17 -3.21
C MET A 291 -31.87 7.84 -2.14
N ASP A 292 -32.54 6.70 -2.24
CA ASP A 292 -33.47 6.16 -1.23
C ASP A 292 -32.78 5.60 0.03
N LYS A 293 -31.45 5.79 0.13
CA LYS A 293 -30.58 5.29 1.21
C LYS A 293 -30.42 3.77 1.22
N ALA A 294 -30.74 3.09 0.13
CA ALA A 294 -30.53 1.65 0.01
C ALA A 294 -29.50 1.29 -1.07
N MET A 295 -28.81 0.19 -0.81
CA MET A 295 -28.02 -0.56 -1.77
C MET A 295 -28.61 -1.96 -1.88
N VAL A 296 -28.75 -2.42 -3.12
CA VAL A 296 -29.41 -3.70 -3.42
C VAL A 296 -28.47 -4.58 -4.23
N ILE A 297 -28.36 -5.85 -3.85
CA ILE A 297 -27.74 -6.89 -4.69
C ILE A 297 -28.86 -7.68 -5.35
N TRP A 298 -28.87 -7.63 -6.68
CA TRP A 298 -29.74 -8.43 -7.53
C TRP A 298 -29.00 -9.70 -7.95
N GLU A 299 -29.67 -10.84 -7.91
CA GLU A 299 -29.12 -12.13 -8.33
C GLU A 299 -30.04 -12.78 -9.36
N MET A 300 -29.43 -13.34 -10.40
CA MET A 300 -30.11 -14.23 -11.34
C MET A 300 -29.86 -15.69 -10.89
N PRO A 301 -30.89 -16.42 -10.43
CA PRO A 301 -30.76 -17.82 -10.06
C PRO A 301 -30.32 -18.69 -11.24
N SER A 302 -29.56 -19.76 -10.98
CA SER A 302 -29.16 -20.77 -11.98
C SER A 302 -30.26 -21.79 -12.31
N ASP A 303 -31.36 -21.77 -11.56
CA ASP A 303 -32.54 -22.61 -11.78
C ASP A 303 -33.38 -22.03 -12.93
N GLU A 304 -34.20 -22.85 -13.61
CA GLU A 304 -34.94 -22.53 -14.86
C GLU A 304 -35.82 -21.25 -14.86
N SER A 305 -35.95 -20.55 -13.72
CA SER A 305 -36.57 -19.24 -13.63
C SER A 305 -35.59 -18.13 -14.02
N GLU A 306 -35.67 -17.62 -15.25
CA GLU A 306 -34.91 -16.45 -15.76
C GLU A 306 -35.30 -15.10 -15.10
N ILE A 307 -35.84 -15.11 -13.87
CA ILE A 307 -36.33 -13.93 -13.16
C ILE A 307 -35.28 -13.47 -12.15
N TRP A 308 -34.97 -12.18 -12.20
CA TRP A 308 -34.07 -11.52 -11.27
C TRP A 308 -34.74 -11.31 -9.91
N ILE A 309 -34.01 -11.60 -8.82
CA ILE A 309 -34.50 -11.44 -7.46
C ILE A 309 -33.60 -10.51 -6.63
N GLU A 310 -34.22 -9.79 -5.69
CA GLU A 310 -33.51 -9.02 -4.66
C GLU A 310 -32.94 -10.00 -3.62
N ARG A 311 -31.62 -10.13 -3.58
CA ARG A 311 -30.93 -11.04 -2.64
C ARG A 311 -30.57 -10.35 -1.32
N LEU A 312 -30.19 -9.08 -1.40
CA LEU A 312 -29.76 -8.28 -0.26
C LEU A 312 -30.24 -6.84 -0.42
N ARG A 313 -30.74 -6.27 0.67
CA ARG A 313 -30.97 -4.84 0.83
C ARG A 313 -30.26 -4.36 2.09
N VAL A 314 -29.32 -3.44 1.93
CA VAL A 314 -28.63 -2.78 3.04
C VAL A 314 -28.72 -1.27 2.87
N GLY A 315 -28.55 -0.51 3.94
CA GLY A 315 -28.65 0.94 3.86
C GLY A 315 -28.83 1.60 5.21
N GLU A 316 -28.98 2.92 5.19
CA GLU A 316 -29.15 3.70 6.41
C GLU A 316 -30.62 3.66 6.89
N VAL A 317 -30.81 3.34 8.17
CA VAL A 317 -32.12 3.39 8.82
C VAL A 317 -32.23 4.66 9.69
N GLY A 318 -33.04 5.62 9.22
CA GLY A 318 -33.31 6.87 9.94
C GLY A 318 -32.22 7.94 9.78
N GLY A 319 -32.53 9.18 10.20
CA GLY A 319 -31.65 10.36 10.07
C GLY A 319 -32.01 11.29 8.89
N ASN A 320 -31.60 12.56 8.98
CA ASN A 320 -31.85 13.61 7.97
C ASN A 320 -30.85 13.58 6.79
N THR A 321 -30.04 12.53 6.66
CA THR A 321 -29.07 12.36 5.58
C THR A 321 -29.75 12.08 4.23
N LEU A 322 -29.06 12.38 3.13
CA LEU A 322 -29.43 11.96 1.78
C LEU A 322 -28.76 10.60 1.47
N GLY A 323 -29.30 9.83 0.51
CA GLY A 323 -28.84 8.46 0.22
C GLY A 323 -27.46 8.34 -0.45
N PHE A 324 -27.23 7.21 -1.12
CA PHE A 324 -25.92 6.85 -1.68
C PHE A 324 -25.67 7.51 -3.03
N LEU A 325 -24.49 8.12 -3.20
CA LEU A 325 -24.05 8.72 -4.47
C LEU A 325 -23.25 7.76 -5.35
N GLY A 326 -22.61 6.76 -4.76
CA GLY A 326 -21.87 5.76 -5.52
C GLY A 326 -21.63 4.50 -4.70
N SER A 327 -21.31 3.43 -5.42
CA SER A 327 -21.06 2.13 -4.87
C SER A 327 -20.01 1.37 -5.67
N SER A 328 -19.33 0.46 -4.99
CA SER A 328 -18.40 -0.45 -5.61
C SER A 328 -18.28 -1.74 -4.79
N CYS A 329 -17.65 -2.76 -5.35
CA CYS A 329 -17.58 -4.09 -4.74
C CYS A 329 -16.24 -4.76 -5.02
N SER A 330 -15.89 -5.70 -4.16
CA SER A 330 -14.76 -6.60 -4.36
C SER A 330 -15.03 -7.61 -5.48
N ASP A 331 -13.97 -8.11 -6.12
CA ASP A 331 -14.09 -9.10 -7.21
C ASP A 331 -14.71 -10.43 -6.74
N ASP A 332 -14.58 -10.77 -5.46
CA ASP A 332 -15.20 -11.96 -4.87
C ASP A 332 -16.68 -11.74 -4.49
N GLY A 333 -17.20 -10.51 -4.61
CA GLY A 333 -18.57 -10.17 -4.24
C GLY A 333 -18.88 -10.31 -2.74
N LYS A 334 -17.86 -10.45 -1.87
CA LYS A 334 -18.03 -10.61 -0.42
C LYS A 334 -17.98 -9.29 0.34
N THR A 335 -17.45 -8.24 -0.27
CA THR A 335 -17.36 -6.91 0.33
C THR A 335 -17.99 -5.89 -0.60
N ILE A 336 -18.90 -5.10 -0.06
CA ILE A 336 -19.52 -3.97 -0.77
C ILE A 336 -19.25 -2.67 -0.02
N ILE A 337 -19.04 -1.60 -0.76
CA ILE A 337 -18.86 -0.26 -0.22
C ILE A 337 -19.80 0.71 -0.92
N GLY A 338 -20.41 1.60 -0.14
CA GLY A 338 -21.18 2.73 -0.62
C GLY A 338 -20.70 4.02 0.04
N HIS A 339 -20.77 5.13 -0.69
CA HIS A 339 -20.57 6.45 -0.09
C HIS A 339 -21.85 7.27 -0.12
N SER A 340 -22.19 7.84 1.03
CA SER A 340 -23.38 8.68 1.19
C SER A 340 -23.19 10.05 0.52
N PHE A 341 -24.26 10.83 0.42
CA PHE A 341 -24.21 12.18 -0.12
C PHE A 341 -23.24 13.10 0.63
N ASN A 342 -23.08 12.90 1.94
CA ASN A 342 -22.13 13.66 2.75
C ASN A 342 -20.72 13.04 2.74
N GLY A 343 -20.49 12.04 1.89
CA GLY A 343 -19.18 11.42 1.68
C GLY A 343 -18.81 10.32 2.68
N ALA A 344 -19.69 9.99 3.63
CA ALA A 344 -19.43 8.94 4.61
C ALA A 344 -19.38 7.58 3.92
N LEU A 345 -18.46 6.73 4.35
CA LEU A 345 -18.23 5.40 3.78
C LEU A 345 -18.97 4.35 4.60
N HIS A 346 -19.73 3.50 3.92
CA HIS A 346 -20.42 2.36 4.49
C HIS A 346 -19.85 1.10 3.87
N LEU A 347 -19.36 0.20 4.71
CA LEU A 347 -18.77 -1.07 4.31
C LEU A 347 -19.66 -2.19 4.85
N TRP A 348 -19.94 -3.20 4.03
CA TRP A 348 -20.56 -4.44 4.48
C TRP A 348 -19.75 -5.64 4.00
N ASN A 349 -19.56 -6.60 4.89
CA ASN A 349 -18.82 -7.82 4.62
C ASN A 349 -19.73 -9.03 4.81
N PHE A 350 -19.63 -10.00 3.91
CA PHE A 350 -20.31 -11.28 4.02
C PHE A 350 -19.50 -12.23 4.91
N SER A 351 -20.09 -12.61 6.05
CA SER A 351 -19.46 -13.56 6.97
C SER A 351 -19.74 -15.00 6.53
N ASN A 352 -18.70 -15.75 6.16
CA ASN A 352 -18.87 -17.17 5.80
C ASN A 352 -19.33 -18.02 7.01
N ASP A 353 -19.04 -17.59 8.24
CA ASP A 353 -19.35 -18.36 9.45
C ASP A 353 -20.84 -18.26 9.81
N LYS A 354 -21.42 -17.06 9.69
CA LYS A 354 -22.84 -16.80 10.00
C LYS A 354 -23.76 -16.86 8.77
N LEU A 355 -23.20 -16.84 7.57
CA LEU A 355 -23.91 -16.73 6.29
C LEU A 355 -24.78 -15.46 6.20
N GLU A 356 -24.37 -14.40 6.90
CA GLU A 356 -25.08 -13.11 6.97
C GLU A 356 -24.14 -11.96 6.60
N TRP A 357 -24.73 -10.85 6.14
CA TRP A 357 -24.03 -9.60 5.88
C TRP A 357 -23.93 -8.78 7.16
N GLU A 358 -22.71 -8.40 7.53
CA GLU A 358 -22.46 -7.57 8.70
C GLU A 358 -21.85 -6.22 8.29
N PRO A 359 -22.22 -5.12 8.97
CA PRO A 359 -21.59 -3.82 8.72
C PRO A 359 -20.13 -3.86 9.21
N GLY A 360 -19.22 -3.41 8.35
CA GLY A 360 -17.80 -3.31 8.61
C GLY A 360 -17.37 -1.93 9.09
N ILE A 361 -16.23 -1.87 9.78
CA ILE A 361 -15.64 -0.60 10.22
C ILE A 361 -15.05 0.10 8.99
N ALA A 362 -15.49 1.33 8.75
CA ALA A 362 -14.96 2.20 7.70
C ALA A 362 -14.28 3.43 8.29
N VAL A 363 -13.46 4.10 7.49
CA VAL A 363 -12.84 5.37 7.90
C VAL A 363 -13.87 6.48 7.77
N GLY A 364 -14.04 7.24 8.86
CA GLY A 364 -14.82 8.47 8.87
C GLY A 364 -13.93 9.71 8.72
N GLY A 365 -14.51 10.80 8.22
CA GLY A 365 -13.93 12.13 8.28
C GLY A 365 -14.89 13.25 7.88
N HIS A 366 -14.50 14.48 8.18
CA HIS A 366 -15.29 15.67 7.85
C HIS A 366 -15.34 15.90 6.34
N PHE A 367 -16.50 16.29 5.81
CA PHE A 367 -16.66 16.57 4.37
C PHE A 367 -16.41 18.04 4.00
N ASP A 368 -16.23 18.89 5.01
CA ASP A 368 -15.88 20.31 4.86
C ASP A 368 -14.74 20.68 5.83
N ALA A 369 -14.21 21.90 5.67
CA ALA A 369 -13.06 22.44 6.38
C ALA A 369 -13.15 22.25 7.91
N VAL A 370 -12.17 21.55 8.48
CA VAL A 370 -12.02 21.41 9.93
C VAL A 370 -11.46 22.71 10.49
N LYS A 371 -12.22 23.39 11.36
CA LYS A 371 -11.89 24.74 11.84
C LYS A 371 -11.00 24.70 13.09
N ASP A 372 -11.26 23.76 13.99
CA ASP A 372 -10.56 23.70 15.27
C ASP A 372 -10.39 22.27 15.78
N ILE A 373 -9.38 22.06 16.62
CA ILE A 373 -9.09 20.77 17.26
C ILE A 373 -8.65 20.98 18.71
N ALA A 374 -9.02 20.04 19.57
CA ALA A 374 -8.67 20.05 20.99
C ALA A 374 -8.43 18.64 21.52
N TRP A 375 -7.29 18.43 22.16
CA TRP A 375 -7.01 17.18 22.89
C TRP A 375 -7.75 17.15 24.22
N ALA A 376 -8.18 15.96 24.64
CA ALA A 376 -8.55 15.72 26.03
C ALA A 376 -7.35 16.02 26.95
N GLN A 377 -7.59 16.47 28.18
CA GLN A 377 -6.52 16.87 29.12
C GLN A 377 -5.52 15.74 29.44
N ASN A 378 -5.98 14.50 29.42
CA ASN A 378 -5.19 13.27 29.59
C ASN A 378 -4.59 12.74 28.28
N GLY A 379 -4.85 13.39 27.14
CA GLY A 379 -4.43 12.94 25.81
C GLY A 379 -5.14 11.68 25.30
N SER A 380 -6.24 11.24 25.93
CA SER A 380 -6.90 9.97 25.56
C SER A 380 -7.63 10.02 24.22
N TYR A 381 -8.17 11.18 23.85
CA TYR A 381 -8.86 11.37 22.59
C TYR A 381 -8.61 12.78 22.04
N LEU A 382 -8.92 12.95 20.76
CA LEU A 382 -8.85 14.20 20.03
C LEU A 382 -10.26 14.57 19.55
N LEU A 383 -10.69 15.80 19.84
CA LEU A 383 -11.92 16.38 19.31
C LEU A 383 -11.60 17.30 18.13
N SER A 384 -12.44 17.24 17.10
CA SER A 384 -12.44 18.14 15.96
C SER A 384 -13.82 18.77 15.76
N CYS A 385 -13.85 19.97 15.20
CA CYS A 385 -15.08 20.62 14.74
C CYS A 385 -14.90 21.17 13.32
N SER A 386 -15.98 21.17 12.54
CA SER A 386 -15.94 21.54 11.13
C SER A 386 -17.12 22.42 10.70
N SER A 387 -16.94 23.05 9.53
CA SER A 387 -18.03 23.64 8.75
C SER A 387 -19.07 22.62 8.29
N ASP A 388 -18.78 21.32 8.40
CA ASP A 388 -19.72 20.24 8.11
C ASP A 388 -20.84 20.05 9.17
N GLU A 389 -20.94 21.01 10.11
CA GLU A 389 -21.93 21.07 11.18
C GLU A 389 -21.77 19.98 12.25
N THR A 390 -20.67 19.23 12.23
CA THR A 390 -20.39 18.16 13.21
C THR A 390 -19.17 18.43 14.07
N SER A 391 -19.18 17.84 15.26
CA SER A 391 -17.96 17.57 16.03
C SER A 391 -17.72 16.07 16.08
N ARG A 392 -16.45 15.68 16.02
CA ARG A 392 -16.02 14.28 15.98
C ARG A 392 -14.95 14.01 17.02
N LEU A 393 -14.99 12.82 17.60
CA LEU A 393 -14.06 12.34 18.61
C LEU A 393 -13.28 11.15 18.06
N HIS A 394 -11.96 11.27 18.06
CA HIS A 394 -11.03 10.28 17.54
C HIS A 394 -10.17 9.71 18.68
N SER A 395 -10.03 8.38 18.73
CA SER A 395 -9.24 7.68 19.74
C SER A 395 -8.63 6.40 19.18
N GLU A 396 -7.64 5.87 19.89
CA GLU A 396 -7.07 4.56 19.63
C GLU A 396 -8.05 3.44 20.03
N TRP A 397 -8.06 2.38 19.24
CA TRP A 397 -8.70 1.11 19.54
C TRP A 397 -7.65 0.13 20.05
N ASP A 398 -7.83 -0.33 21.29
CA ASP A 398 -6.81 -1.09 22.04
C ASP A 398 -6.42 -2.42 21.37
N VAL A 399 -7.36 -3.08 20.68
CA VAL A 399 -7.13 -4.42 20.11
C VAL A 399 -6.11 -4.41 18.98
N ASN A 400 -6.16 -3.40 18.11
CA ASN A 400 -5.33 -3.32 16.90
C ASN A 400 -4.33 -2.16 16.92
N HIS A 401 -4.34 -1.33 17.97
CA HIS A 401 -3.58 -0.07 18.04
C HIS A 401 -3.83 0.87 16.84
N THR A 402 -5.05 0.82 16.29
CA THR A 402 -5.50 1.66 15.17
C THR A 402 -6.38 2.79 15.67
N TRP A 403 -6.30 3.95 15.03
CA TRP A 403 -7.12 5.12 15.39
C TRP A 403 -8.39 5.15 14.56
N HIS A 404 -9.51 5.44 15.21
CA HIS A 404 -10.84 5.49 14.59
C HIS A 404 -11.67 6.66 15.16
N GLU A 405 -12.71 7.02 14.43
CA GLU A 405 -13.77 7.89 14.94
C GLU A 405 -14.65 7.06 15.90
N ILE A 406 -14.72 7.46 17.17
CA ILE A 406 -15.43 6.71 18.22
C ILE A 406 -16.76 7.37 18.58
N SER A 407 -16.93 8.66 18.29
CA SER A 407 -18.17 9.36 18.58
C SER A 407 -18.34 10.62 17.72
N ARG A 408 -19.60 10.98 17.45
CA ARG A 408 -20.03 12.30 16.98
C ARG A 408 -20.77 13.02 18.10
N PRO A 409 -20.07 13.73 18.99
CA PRO A 409 -20.70 14.29 20.17
C PRO A 409 -21.77 15.33 19.86
N GLN A 410 -21.63 16.08 18.75
CA GLN A 410 -22.55 17.14 18.35
C GLN A 410 -22.81 17.09 16.84
N ILE A 411 -24.09 17.09 16.46
CA ILE A 411 -24.57 17.40 15.12
C ILE A 411 -25.39 18.69 15.26
N HIS A 412 -25.03 19.71 14.50
CA HIS A 412 -25.64 21.03 14.56
C HIS A 412 -26.28 21.38 13.21
N GLY A 413 -26.89 22.56 13.10
CA GLY A 413 -27.44 23.08 11.84
C GLY A 413 -26.72 24.33 11.33
N TYR A 414 -25.58 24.66 11.95
CA TYR A 414 -24.70 25.77 11.56
C TYR A 414 -23.26 25.31 11.67
N GLU A 415 -22.38 25.94 10.89
CA GLU A 415 -20.94 25.66 10.88
C GLU A 415 -20.32 25.84 12.28
N ILE A 416 -19.50 24.87 12.72
CA ILE A 416 -18.84 24.92 14.02
C ILE A 416 -17.41 25.47 13.87
N ASN A 417 -17.15 26.63 14.47
CA ASN A 417 -15.89 27.37 14.28
C ASN A 417 -14.82 27.05 15.32
N CYS A 418 -15.21 26.81 16.57
CA CYS A 418 -14.27 26.68 17.68
C CYS A 418 -14.74 25.68 18.73
N ILE A 419 -13.79 25.00 19.34
CA ILE A 419 -14.04 23.97 20.36
C ILE A 419 -12.99 24.02 21.47
N ALA A 420 -13.40 23.80 22.71
CA ALA A 420 -12.48 23.67 23.84
C ALA A 420 -12.94 22.58 24.81
N VAL A 421 -11.99 21.79 25.31
CA VAL A 421 -12.24 20.74 26.30
C VAL A 421 -12.14 21.35 27.70
N ILE A 422 -13.19 21.17 28.51
CA ILE A 422 -13.24 21.64 29.89
C ILE A 422 -12.64 20.59 30.83
N ASN A 423 -13.02 19.32 30.63
CA ASN A 423 -12.44 18.15 31.27
C ASN A 423 -12.64 16.93 30.36
N SER A 424 -12.17 15.75 30.77
CA SER A 424 -12.25 14.52 29.96
C SER A 424 -13.66 14.13 29.48
N LEU A 425 -14.73 14.63 30.13
CA LEU A 425 -16.12 14.31 29.83
C LEU A 425 -16.98 15.52 29.45
N HIS A 426 -16.40 16.72 29.35
CA HIS A 426 -17.12 17.96 29.03
C HIS A 426 -16.35 18.80 28.03
N PHE A 427 -17.06 19.33 27.04
CA PHE A 427 -16.51 20.30 26.11
C PHE A 427 -17.51 21.43 25.84
N VAL A 428 -16.98 22.53 25.33
CA VAL A 428 -17.75 23.68 24.87
C VAL A 428 -17.47 23.90 23.39
N SER A 429 -18.50 24.21 22.63
CA SER A 429 -18.39 24.55 21.21
C SER A 429 -19.06 25.88 20.89
N GLY A 430 -18.51 26.56 19.89
CA GLY A 430 -19.05 27.78 19.30
C GLY A 430 -19.25 27.60 17.81
N ALA A 431 -20.47 27.83 17.35
CA ALA A 431 -20.86 27.78 15.96
C ALA A 431 -21.00 29.19 15.36
N ASP A 432 -21.42 29.28 14.10
CA ASP A 432 -21.92 30.51 13.46
C ASP A 432 -23.26 30.98 14.07
N GLU A 433 -23.29 31.00 15.39
CA GLU A 433 -24.35 31.48 16.26
C GLU A 433 -23.76 32.36 17.36
N LYS A 434 -24.64 33.06 18.08
CA LYS A 434 -24.28 33.99 19.17
C LYS A 434 -24.15 33.31 20.54
N VAL A 435 -24.29 31.99 20.59
CA VAL A 435 -24.50 31.21 21.81
C VAL A 435 -23.46 30.10 21.88
N LEU A 436 -22.75 30.01 23.00
CA LEU A 436 -21.89 28.85 23.28
C LEU A 436 -22.72 27.72 23.85
N ARG A 437 -22.37 26.49 23.48
CA ARG A 437 -23.04 25.29 23.99
C ARG A 437 -22.07 24.41 24.73
N VAL A 438 -22.50 23.92 25.89
CA VAL A 438 -21.74 23.01 26.73
C VAL A 438 -22.36 21.62 26.66
N PHE A 439 -21.52 20.64 26.35
CA PHE A 439 -21.89 19.23 26.21
C PHE A 439 -21.19 18.38 27.26
N ARG A 440 -21.83 17.27 27.64
CA ARG A 440 -21.29 16.30 28.59
C ARG A 440 -21.49 14.88 28.08
N ALA A 441 -20.51 14.02 28.30
CA ALA A 441 -20.58 12.62 27.92
C ALA A 441 -21.69 11.84 28.66
N PRO A 442 -22.53 11.06 27.96
CA PRO A 442 -23.54 10.21 28.58
C PRO A 442 -22.96 8.87 29.10
N LYS A 443 -23.69 8.17 29.98
CA LYS A 443 -23.23 6.90 30.59
C LYS A 443 -22.92 5.82 29.54
N CYS A 444 -23.74 5.70 28.49
CA CYS A 444 -23.52 4.73 27.42
C CYS A 444 -22.18 4.98 26.70
N PHE A 445 -21.87 6.24 26.36
CA PHE A 445 -20.60 6.58 25.73
C PHE A 445 -19.41 6.22 26.63
N VAL A 446 -19.48 6.57 27.93
CA VAL A 446 -18.37 6.29 28.86
C VAL A 446 -18.04 4.80 28.93
N LYS A 447 -19.07 3.93 28.99
CA LYS A 447 -18.90 2.48 28.97
C LYS A 447 -18.33 1.99 27.63
N SER A 448 -18.90 2.45 26.51
CA SER A 448 -18.39 2.09 25.17
C SER A 448 -16.94 2.52 24.97
N PHE A 449 -16.58 3.73 25.41
CA PHE A 449 -15.23 4.26 25.29
C PHE A 449 -14.23 3.47 26.14
N GLN A 450 -14.62 3.05 27.36
CA GLN A 450 -13.82 2.14 28.19
C GLN A 450 -13.56 0.81 27.48
N ASN A 451 -14.58 0.21 26.87
CA ASN A 451 -14.44 -1.06 26.15
C ASN A 451 -13.53 -0.94 24.90
N ILE A 452 -13.59 0.18 24.18
CA ILE A 452 -12.85 0.37 22.92
C ILE A 452 -11.41 0.82 23.16
N SER A 453 -11.20 1.82 24.03
CA SER A 453 -9.89 2.48 24.20
C SER A 453 -9.14 2.04 25.46
N ASN A 454 -9.78 1.24 26.32
CA ASN A 454 -9.25 0.80 27.62
C ASN A 454 -8.85 1.95 28.57
N VAL A 455 -9.40 3.16 28.33
CA VAL A 455 -9.18 4.33 29.16
C VAL A 455 -10.18 4.36 30.30
N ILE A 456 -9.69 4.26 31.54
CA ILE A 456 -10.52 4.28 32.74
C ILE A 456 -10.75 5.72 33.19
N PHE A 457 -12.01 6.17 33.12
CA PHE A 457 -12.47 7.40 33.77
C PHE A 457 -12.77 7.15 35.25
N ASN A 458 -12.56 8.15 36.11
CA ASN A 458 -12.89 8.05 37.53
C ASN A 458 -14.40 7.93 37.72
N THR A 459 -14.86 6.76 38.17
CA THR A 459 -16.28 6.43 38.31
C THR A 459 -17.00 7.24 39.39
N GLU A 460 -16.27 7.90 40.30
CA GLU A 460 -16.83 8.81 41.31
C GLU A 460 -17.47 10.07 40.69
N GLU A 461 -17.10 10.42 39.45
CA GLU A 461 -17.70 11.54 38.72
C GLU A 461 -19.09 11.20 38.16
N LEU A 462 -19.46 9.93 38.03
CA LEU A 462 -20.72 9.43 37.43
C LEU A 462 -21.86 9.34 38.47
N LYS A 463 -22.32 10.47 39.01
CA LYS A 463 -23.50 10.53 39.89
C LYS A 463 -24.82 10.19 39.16
N ASP A 464 -25.91 10.04 39.90
CA ASP A 464 -27.24 9.69 39.34
C ASP A 464 -27.76 10.70 38.28
N ASP A 465 -27.31 11.95 38.32
CA ASP A 465 -27.70 13.04 37.39
C ASP A 465 -27.15 12.90 35.94
N PHE A 466 -26.49 11.81 35.59
CA PHE A 466 -25.97 11.61 34.22
C PHE A 466 -27.04 11.03 33.28
N ALA A 467 -27.14 11.61 32.09
CA ALA A 467 -27.95 11.07 31.01
C ALA A 467 -27.45 9.67 30.61
N LEU A 468 -28.38 8.77 30.31
CA LEU A 468 -28.06 7.45 29.77
C LEU A 468 -27.49 7.57 28.36
N TYR A 469 -28.18 8.34 27.49
CA TYR A 469 -27.81 8.63 26.11
C TYR A 469 -28.42 9.97 25.67
N ALA A 470 -28.08 10.41 24.45
CA ALA A 470 -28.68 11.59 23.83
C ALA A 470 -29.25 11.30 22.45
N THR A 471 -30.24 12.09 22.05
CA THR A 471 -30.85 12.03 20.71
C THR A 471 -31.02 13.43 20.14
N VAL A 472 -30.97 13.54 18.81
CA VAL A 472 -31.34 14.75 18.08
C VAL A 472 -32.82 14.65 17.69
N PRO A 473 -33.70 15.55 18.16
CA PRO A 473 -35.07 15.62 17.67
C PRO A 473 -35.08 16.02 16.19
N ALA A 474 -36.02 15.50 15.39
CA ALA A 474 -36.11 15.81 13.95
C ALA A 474 -36.18 17.31 13.59
N LEU A 475 -36.69 18.13 14.51
CA LEU A 475 -36.80 19.60 14.38
C LEU A 475 -35.88 20.36 15.37
N GLY A 476 -35.03 19.64 16.12
CA GLY A 476 -34.16 20.21 17.15
C GLY A 476 -32.78 20.56 16.62
N LEU A 477 -32.27 21.73 16.98
CA LEU A 477 -30.90 22.18 16.66
C LEU A 477 -29.85 21.69 17.69
N SER A 478 -30.26 20.84 18.63
CA SER A 478 -29.42 20.40 19.74
C SER A 478 -29.84 19.04 20.30
N ASN A 479 -28.85 18.36 20.88
CA ASN A 479 -28.94 17.04 21.48
C ASN A 479 -29.67 17.10 22.83
N LYS A 480 -30.72 16.29 22.98
CA LYS A 480 -31.46 16.19 24.24
C LYS A 480 -30.99 15.00 25.08
N ALA A 481 -30.87 15.21 26.39
CA ALA A 481 -30.58 14.16 27.36
C ALA A 481 -31.80 13.26 27.61
N ILE A 482 -31.56 11.95 27.73
CA ILE A 482 -32.57 10.98 28.17
C ILE A 482 -32.04 10.27 29.43
N PHE A 483 -32.87 10.24 30.49
CA PHE A 483 -32.51 9.74 31.82
C PHE A 483 -33.20 8.41 32.21
N ASP A 484 -34.41 8.13 31.68
CA ASP A 484 -35.25 6.97 32.05
C ASP A 484 -35.56 6.05 30.87
N GLU A 485 -35.55 4.74 31.09
CA GLU A 485 -35.95 3.71 30.10
C GLU A 485 -37.48 3.67 29.85
N LYS A 486 -38.30 4.16 30.79
CA LYS A 486 -39.77 4.00 30.77
C LYS A 486 -40.53 4.98 29.86
N ASN A 487 -39.90 6.04 29.37
CA ASN A 487 -40.53 7.02 28.46
C ASN A 487 -40.49 6.58 26.97
N GLN A 488 -40.41 5.27 26.72
CA GLN A 488 -40.31 4.58 25.43
C GLN A 488 -41.46 4.79 24.42
N VAL A 489 -42.38 5.73 24.64
CA VAL A 489 -43.66 5.73 23.90
C VAL A 489 -43.53 6.20 22.45
N ASN A 490 -42.37 6.63 21.92
CA ASN A 490 -42.24 7.01 20.50
C ASN A 490 -40.84 6.94 19.87
N SER A 491 -39.83 6.35 20.50
CA SER A 491 -38.47 6.24 19.91
C SER A 491 -38.17 4.82 19.45
N LEU A 492 -38.01 4.63 18.14
CA LEU A 492 -37.70 3.36 17.45
C LEU A 492 -36.31 2.75 17.76
N PHE A 493 -35.53 3.32 18.69
CA PHE A 493 -34.11 3.02 18.83
C PHE A 493 -33.72 2.67 20.28
N GLU A 494 -32.90 1.63 20.43
CA GLU A 494 -32.36 1.17 21.70
C GLU A 494 -30.91 1.63 21.90
N PRO A 495 -30.52 2.05 23.11
CA PRO A 495 -29.14 2.43 23.40
C PRO A 495 -28.23 1.20 23.43
N VAL A 496 -27.16 1.21 22.61
CA VAL A 496 -26.20 0.10 22.50
C VAL A 496 -24.87 0.49 23.15
N VAL A 497 -24.32 -0.41 23.96
CA VAL A 497 -22.93 -0.33 24.44
C VAL A 497 -22.05 -1.06 23.44
N LEU A 498 -21.00 -0.38 22.95
CA LEU A 498 -20.16 -0.86 21.87
C LEU A 498 -18.85 -1.45 22.41
N GLU A 499 -18.36 -2.49 21.75
CA GLU A 499 -17.07 -3.15 22.05
C GLU A 499 -16.01 -2.91 20.96
N LYS A 500 -16.45 -2.50 19.77
CA LYS A 500 -15.63 -2.21 18.60
C LYS A 500 -15.90 -0.77 18.16
N PRO A 501 -15.00 -0.14 17.38
CA PRO A 501 -15.26 1.15 16.77
C PRO A 501 -16.64 1.18 16.08
N PRO A 502 -17.45 2.23 16.32
CA PRO A 502 -18.80 2.33 15.78
C PRO A 502 -18.81 2.38 14.25
N VAL A 503 -19.84 1.80 13.66
CA VAL A 503 -20.17 2.02 12.25
C VAL A 503 -20.93 3.34 12.08
N GLU A 504 -21.08 3.79 10.84
CA GLU A 504 -21.66 5.10 10.50
C GLU A 504 -23.05 5.33 11.12
N GLU A 505 -23.90 4.31 11.13
CA GLU A 505 -25.25 4.37 11.71
C GLU A 505 -25.20 4.65 13.22
N ASN A 506 -24.33 3.94 13.95
CA ASN A 506 -24.16 4.15 15.38
C ASN A 506 -23.54 5.52 15.67
N LEU A 507 -22.62 6.01 14.83
CA LEU A 507 -22.03 7.35 14.98
C LEU A 507 -23.10 8.43 14.94
N LEU A 508 -24.03 8.37 13.99
CA LEU A 508 -25.10 9.37 13.83
C LEU A 508 -26.12 9.38 14.96
N GLN A 509 -26.35 8.25 15.63
CA GLN A 509 -27.48 8.09 16.55
C GLN A 509 -27.09 7.75 17.99
N ASN A 510 -26.19 6.79 18.23
CA ASN A 510 -25.89 6.26 19.57
C ASN A 510 -24.74 6.99 20.28
N THR A 511 -23.92 7.75 19.56
CA THR A 511 -22.69 8.35 20.10
C THR A 511 -22.80 9.85 20.41
N LEU A 512 -24.00 10.42 20.35
CA LEU A 512 -24.29 11.82 20.62
C LEU A 512 -24.10 12.17 22.11
N TRP A 513 -23.68 13.40 22.41
CA TRP A 513 -23.57 13.91 23.77
C TRP A 513 -24.70 14.91 24.06
N PRO A 514 -25.38 14.83 25.22
CA PRO A 514 -26.42 15.79 25.58
C PRO A 514 -25.88 17.21 25.77
N GLU A 515 -26.62 18.21 25.30
CA GLU A 515 -26.40 19.60 25.66
C GLU A 515 -26.90 19.85 27.08
N ILE A 516 -26.06 20.46 27.92
CA ILE A 516 -26.42 20.81 29.31
C ILE A 516 -26.74 22.29 29.45
N GLN A 517 -25.95 23.16 28.82
CA GLN A 517 -26.03 24.60 29.07
C GLN A 517 -25.79 25.41 27.80
N LYS A 518 -26.55 26.51 27.68
CA LYS A 518 -26.36 27.57 26.68
C LYS A 518 -25.84 28.84 27.35
N LEU A 519 -24.76 29.42 26.82
CA LEU A 519 -24.17 30.65 27.35
C LEU A 519 -24.48 31.82 26.42
N TYR A 520 -25.21 32.80 26.96
CA TYR A 520 -25.66 34.00 26.24
C TYR A 520 -24.87 35.22 26.67
N GLY A 521 -24.38 36.01 25.71
CA GLY A 521 -23.71 37.28 26.01
C GLY A 521 -23.07 37.95 24.80
N HIS A 522 -22.69 37.19 23.76
CA HIS A 522 -22.10 37.75 22.55
C HIS A 522 -23.16 38.33 21.60
N GLY A 523 -22.81 39.40 20.88
CA GLY A 523 -23.71 40.07 19.92
C GLY A 523 -23.67 39.50 18.49
N PHE A 524 -22.59 38.78 18.16
CA PHE A 524 -22.26 38.24 16.84
C PHE A 524 -21.83 36.78 16.94
N GLU A 525 -21.56 36.17 15.79
CA GLU A 525 -21.16 34.77 15.67
C GLU A 525 -19.84 34.50 16.39
N LEU A 526 -19.73 33.35 17.05
CA LEU A 526 -18.55 32.97 17.80
C LEU A 526 -17.37 32.65 16.88
N PHE A 527 -16.16 33.06 17.32
CA PHE A 527 -14.93 32.83 16.55
C PHE A 527 -13.92 31.96 17.29
N VAL A 528 -13.77 32.15 18.61
CA VAL A 528 -12.81 31.41 19.41
C VAL A 528 -13.32 31.16 20.82
N VAL A 529 -12.96 30.00 21.36
CA VAL A 529 -13.19 29.61 22.75
C VAL A 529 -11.93 28.91 23.29
N ALA A 530 -11.63 29.13 24.57
CA ALA A 530 -10.55 28.46 25.27
C ALA A 530 -10.99 28.13 26.71
N ALA A 531 -10.54 27.00 27.24
CA ALA A 531 -10.71 26.63 28.64
C ALA A 531 -9.33 26.61 29.32
N ASN A 532 -9.28 26.93 30.61
CA ASN A 532 -8.05 26.77 31.39
C ASN A 532 -7.78 25.29 31.72
N HIS A 533 -6.56 24.98 32.13
CA HIS A 533 -6.13 23.60 32.35
C HIS A 533 -6.90 22.90 33.49
N SER A 534 -7.33 23.63 34.51
CA SER A 534 -8.19 23.14 35.61
C SER A 534 -9.67 23.03 35.26
N GLY A 535 -10.10 23.49 34.08
CA GLY A 535 -11.52 23.42 33.66
C GLY A 535 -12.47 24.29 34.49
N THR A 536 -11.98 25.37 35.11
CA THR A 536 -12.76 26.26 35.98
C THR A 536 -13.25 27.52 35.27
N VAL A 537 -12.53 27.98 34.24
CA VAL A 537 -12.83 29.23 33.52
C VAL A 537 -12.81 28.97 32.02
N ILE A 538 -13.81 29.51 31.33
CA ILE A 538 -13.88 29.53 29.86
C ILE A 538 -13.75 30.97 29.39
N ALA A 539 -12.95 31.21 28.36
CA ALA A 539 -12.82 32.49 27.68
C ALA A 539 -13.35 32.38 26.26
N SER A 540 -14.14 33.36 25.80
CA SER A 540 -14.68 33.35 24.44
C SER A 540 -14.78 34.72 23.80
N SER A 541 -14.74 34.73 22.46
CA SER A 541 -14.88 35.94 21.65
C SER A 541 -15.66 35.68 20.36
N CYS A 542 -16.23 36.74 19.80
CA CYS A 542 -17.06 36.71 18.59
C CYS A 542 -16.40 37.46 17.41
N LYS A 543 -16.96 37.26 16.21
CA LYS A 543 -16.58 38.00 15.01
C LYS A 543 -16.90 39.49 15.22
N ALA A 544 -15.88 40.34 15.12
CA ALA A 544 -16.02 41.76 15.39
C ALA A 544 -15.35 42.61 14.30
N THR A 545 -16.10 43.59 13.78
CA THR A 545 -15.60 44.63 12.87
C THR A 545 -15.41 45.98 13.58
N LYS A 546 -15.85 46.09 14.83
CA LYS A 546 -15.74 47.26 15.70
C LYS A 546 -15.26 46.83 17.09
N GLN A 547 -14.59 47.75 17.78
CA GLN A 547 -14.02 47.53 19.12
C GLN A 547 -15.08 47.14 20.16
N GLU A 548 -16.29 47.72 20.08
CA GLU A 548 -17.39 47.46 21.02
C GLU A 548 -17.78 45.97 21.11
N TYR A 549 -17.54 45.21 20.05
CA TYR A 549 -17.88 43.78 19.96
C TYR A 549 -16.67 42.85 20.09
N ALA A 550 -15.45 43.39 20.10
CA ALA A 550 -14.20 42.61 20.17
C ALA A 550 -13.80 42.24 21.61
N ASN A 551 -14.78 42.17 22.51
CA ASN A 551 -14.57 41.82 23.91
C ASN A 551 -14.34 40.31 24.07
N ILE A 552 -13.58 39.96 25.11
CA ILE A 552 -13.43 38.57 25.57
C ILE A 552 -14.30 38.41 26.81
N ILE A 553 -15.23 37.46 26.79
CA ILE A 553 -16.11 37.17 27.91
C ILE A 553 -15.56 35.95 28.67
N LEU A 554 -15.44 36.09 29.99
CA LEU A 554 -15.05 35.01 30.89
C LEU A 554 -16.27 34.38 31.56
N TRP A 555 -16.30 33.05 31.64
CA TRP A 555 -17.40 32.26 32.20
C TRP A 555 -16.88 31.35 33.32
N ASP A 556 -17.60 31.32 34.44
CA ASP A 556 -17.27 30.49 35.60
C ASP A 556 -17.94 29.11 35.51
N VAL A 557 -17.17 28.05 35.30
CA VAL A 557 -17.70 26.69 35.18
C VAL A 557 -18.28 26.18 36.51
N LYS A 558 -17.67 26.53 37.65
CA LYS A 558 -18.09 26.01 38.97
C LYS A 558 -19.41 26.64 39.43
N ASN A 559 -19.58 27.93 39.18
CA ASN A 559 -20.77 28.69 39.60
C ASN A 559 -21.83 28.74 38.48
N GLY A 560 -22.10 27.61 37.82
CA GLY A 560 -23.22 27.47 36.88
C GLY A 560 -23.05 28.19 35.54
N TYR A 561 -21.82 28.36 35.06
CA TYR A 561 -21.47 29.04 33.79
C TYR A 561 -21.90 30.51 33.73
N ASN A 562 -21.92 31.19 34.87
CA ASN A 562 -22.21 32.61 34.94
C ASN A 562 -21.09 33.45 34.32
N LYS A 563 -21.47 34.58 33.72
CA LYS A 563 -20.54 35.57 33.17
C LYS A 563 -19.76 36.25 34.31
N MET A 564 -18.43 36.10 34.31
CA MET A 564 -17.54 36.65 35.34
C MET A 564 -17.13 38.09 35.04
N ASP A 565 -16.51 38.30 33.88
CA ASP A 565 -15.87 39.56 33.52
C ASP A 565 -15.82 39.73 31.99
N GLU A 566 -15.61 40.97 31.54
CA GLU A 566 -15.43 41.33 30.14
C GLU A 566 -14.12 42.08 29.91
N LEU A 567 -13.22 41.47 29.15
CA LEU A 567 -11.93 42.05 28.82
C LEU A 567 -12.03 42.80 27.49
N SER A 568 -11.89 44.13 27.54
CA SER A 568 -11.96 45.02 26.38
C SER A 568 -10.59 45.60 26.03
N PHE A 569 -10.12 45.34 24.81
CA PHE A 569 -8.87 45.90 24.29
C PHE A 569 -8.84 45.95 22.77
N HIS A 570 -9.04 44.79 22.13
CA HIS A 570 -8.89 44.63 20.69
C HIS A 570 -9.90 45.45 19.88
N GLN A 571 -9.52 45.84 18.66
CA GLN A 571 -10.37 46.65 17.78
C GLN A 571 -11.19 45.81 16.79
N LEU A 572 -10.69 44.61 16.48
CA LEU A 572 -11.25 43.66 15.53
C LEU A 572 -11.28 42.26 16.15
N THR A 573 -11.88 41.30 15.45
CA THR A 573 -11.99 39.88 15.87
C THR A 573 -10.71 39.35 16.51
N VAL A 574 -10.85 38.84 17.73
CA VAL A 574 -9.82 38.06 18.42
C VAL A 574 -9.69 36.72 17.72
N THR A 575 -8.50 36.39 17.23
CA THR A 575 -8.23 35.20 16.42
C THR A 575 -7.90 33.97 17.25
N GLN A 576 -7.20 34.16 18.38
CA GLN A 576 -6.87 33.08 19.32
C GLN A 576 -6.84 33.58 20.76
N ILE A 577 -7.22 32.70 21.69
CA ILE A 577 -7.12 32.90 23.14
C ILE A 577 -6.42 31.68 23.76
N ARG A 578 -5.44 31.88 24.65
CA ARG A 578 -4.67 30.80 25.29
C ARG A 578 -4.37 31.11 26.75
N PHE A 579 -4.78 30.21 27.65
CA PHE A 579 -4.31 30.20 29.03
C PHE A 579 -2.87 29.67 29.10
N SER A 580 -2.07 30.23 30.00
CA SER A 580 -0.75 29.69 30.30
C SER A 580 -0.86 28.34 31.03
N PRO A 581 0.13 27.43 30.88
CA PRO A 581 0.13 26.15 31.60
C PRO A 581 0.07 26.28 33.13
N ASN A 582 0.62 27.36 33.69
CA ASN A 582 0.54 27.67 35.13
C ASN A 582 -0.75 28.39 35.57
N GLU A 583 -1.69 28.63 34.64
CA GLU A 583 -2.99 29.31 34.84
C GLU A 583 -2.95 30.76 35.30
N ARG A 584 -1.75 31.34 35.47
CA ARG A 584 -1.57 32.72 35.93
C ARG A 584 -1.91 33.74 34.86
N TYR A 585 -1.78 33.39 33.58
CA TYR A 585 -1.89 34.31 32.46
C TYR A 585 -2.90 33.87 31.40
N LEU A 586 -3.49 34.86 30.74
CA LEU A 586 -4.36 34.70 29.57
C LEU A 586 -3.83 35.57 28.43
N LEU A 587 -3.49 34.94 27.31
CA LEU A 587 -3.03 35.60 26.10
C LEU A 587 -4.17 35.69 25.08
N SER A 588 -4.32 36.86 24.45
CA SER A 588 -5.21 37.06 23.31
C SER A 588 -4.47 37.68 22.14
N VAL A 589 -4.80 37.25 20.93
CA VAL A 589 -4.26 37.78 19.67
C VAL A 589 -5.38 38.13 18.69
N SER A 590 -5.19 39.11 17.81
CA SER A 590 -6.28 39.66 16.99
C SER A 590 -5.90 39.99 15.55
N ARG A 591 -6.94 40.11 14.71
CA ARG A 591 -6.88 40.65 13.33
C ARG A 591 -6.39 42.08 13.25
N ASP A 592 -6.47 42.84 14.34
CA ASP A 592 -5.93 44.21 14.42
C ASP A 592 -4.39 44.27 14.43
N ARG A 593 -3.74 43.09 14.41
CA ARG A 593 -2.29 42.86 14.39
C ARG A 593 -1.63 43.02 15.76
N THR A 594 -2.43 42.98 16.82
CA THR A 594 -1.96 43.14 18.19
C THR A 594 -2.21 41.88 19.02
N TRP A 595 -1.44 41.75 20.10
CA TRP A 595 -1.65 40.79 21.17
C TRP A 595 -1.80 41.52 22.51
N CYS A 596 -2.49 40.89 23.47
CA CYS A 596 -2.72 41.40 24.81
C CYS A 596 -2.54 40.27 25.84
N LEU A 597 -1.97 40.60 27.00
CA LEU A 597 -1.69 39.67 28.09
C LEU A 597 -2.40 40.12 29.37
N TYR A 598 -3.15 39.21 29.96
CA TYR A 598 -3.85 39.41 31.23
C TYR A 598 -3.29 38.49 32.30
N GLU A 599 -3.25 38.96 33.54
CA GLU A 599 -2.83 38.21 34.73
C GLU A 599 -4.02 38.03 35.68
N VAL A 600 -4.12 36.84 36.26
CA VAL A 600 -5.10 36.50 37.30
C VAL A 600 -4.65 37.07 38.65
N ILE A 601 -5.48 37.94 39.24
CA ILE A 601 -5.33 38.47 40.59
C ILE A 601 -6.27 37.71 41.54
N GLU A 602 -6.00 37.75 42.85
CA GLU A 602 -6.84 37.17 43.92
C GLU A 602 -8.34 37.33 43.65
N GLY A 603 -9.07 36.19 43.66
CA GLY A 603 -10.50 36.14 43.36
C GLY A 603 -10.88 35.89 41.89
N SER A 604 -9.98 35.31 41.07
CA SER A 604 -10.22 34.94 39.66
C SER A 604 -10.57 36.13 38.75
N LYS A 605 -10.09 37.33 39.09
CA LYS A 605 -10.22 38.53 38.25
C LYS A 605 -9.02 38.68 37.36
N PHE A 606 -9.23 39.06 36.10
CA PHE A 606 -8.16 39.20 35.11
C PHE A 606 -7.86 40.68 34.89
N THR A 607 -6.58 41.05 34.97
CA THR A 607 -6.13 42.42 34.73
C THR A 607 -5.09 42.47 33.62
N ARG A 608 -5.16 43.50 32.78
CA ARG A 608 -4.22 43.67 31.66
C ARG A 608 -2.86 44.14 32.16
N ILE A 609 -1.81 43.39 31.83
CA ILE A 609 -0.42 43.68 32.25
C ILE A 609 0.49 44.12 31.09
N ALA A 610 0.24 43.65 29.87
CA ALA A 610 1.05 43.99 28.69
C ALA A 610 0.24 43.89 27.39
N TYR A 611 0.61 44.68 26.38
CA TYR A 611 0.03 44.60 25.04
C TYR A 611 0.97 45.17 23.97
N SER A 612 0.79 44.74 22.73
CA SER A 612 1.47 45.36 21.57
C SER A 612 0.61 46.45 20.94
N ASP A 613 1.21 47.54 20.47
CA ASP A 613 0.55 48.59 19.69
C ASP A 613 1.21 48.73 18.30
N LYS A 614 0.82 49.74 17.52
CA LYS A 614 1.40 49.97 16.18
C LYS A 614 2.89 50.31 16.19
N LYS A 615 3.45 50.77 17.32
CA LYS A 615 4.85 51.16 17.46
C LYS A 615 5.71 50.02 17.99
N THR A 616 5.15 49.21 18.90
CA THR A 616 5.83 48.06 19.54
C THR A 616 5.56 46.73 18.85
N GLY A 617 4.57 46.68 17.94
CA GLY A 617 4.20 45.50 17.18
C GLY A 617 5.27 45.10 16.15
N VAL A 618 5.75 43.86 16.25
CA VAL A 618 6.66 43.25 15.27
C VAL A 618 5.92 42.79 14.01
N HIS A 619 4.62 42.48 14.15
CA HIS A 619 3.81 41.94 13.07
C HIS A 619 3.17 43.04 12.21
N SER A 620 3.32 42.90 10.90
CA SER A 620 2.77 43.84 9.90
C SER A 620 1.38 43.46 9.40
N ARG A 621 0.96 42.20 9.64
CA ARG A 621 -0.33 41.62 9.21
C ARG A 621 -1.00 40.89 10.39
N ILE A 622 -2.18 40.34 10.13
CA ILE A 622 -3.02 39.62 11.11
C ILE A 622 -2.18 38.59 11.87
N ILE A 623 -2.34 38.53 13.20
CA ILE A 623 -1.81 37.44 14.02
C ILE A 623 -2.87 36.34 14.02
N TRP A 624 -2.54 35.15 13.54
CA TRP A 624 -3.53 34.07 13.39
C TRP A 624 -3.61 33.18 14.62
N ASP A 625 -2.48 32.86 15.23
CA ASP A 625 -2.42 31.90 16.33
C ASP A 625 -1.29 32.25 17.30
N ALA A 626 -1.37 31.69 18.49
CA ALA A 626 -0.37 31.83 19.54
C ALA A 626 -0.31 30.58 20.41
N ALA A 627 0.84 30.34 21.04
CA ALA A 627 1.05 29.21 21.94
C ALA A 627 1.99 29.56 23.09
N TRP A 628 1.90 28.80 24.17
CA TRP A 628 2.73 28.97 25.37
C TRP A 628 3.81 27.91 25.42
N THR A 629 4.97 28.26 25.98
CA THR A 629 5.95 27.23 26.38
C THR A 629 5.46 26.48 27.62
N PRO A 630 5.87 25.21 27.82
CA PRO A 630 5.37 24.38 28.92
C PRO A 630 5.73 24.94 30.31
N ASP A 631 6.83 25.68 30.41
CA ASP A 631 7.29 26.35 31.62
C ASP A 631 6.62 27.72 31.86
N SER A 632 5.70 28.15 30.99
CA SER A 632 5.00 29.45 31.05
C SER A 632 5.91 30.69 31.03
N LYS A 633 7.19 30.56 30.67
CA LYS A 633 8.14 31.70 30.62
C LYS A 633 8.07 32.48 29.32
N TYR A 634 7.75 31.79 28.23
CA TYR A 634 7.64 32.38 26.91
C TYR A 634 6.30 32.09 26.27
N PHE A 635 5.88 32.96 25.36
CA PHE A 635 4.81 32.67 24.41
C PHE A 635 5.26 33.04 23.00
N ILE A 636 4.70 32.37 22.01
CA ILE A 636 4.97 32.59 20.60
C ILE A 636 3.74 33.17 19.90
N THR A 637 3.94 34.15 19.03
CA THR A 637 2.90 34.70 18.15
C THR A 637 3.24 34.39 16.69
N ALA A 638 2.25 33.92 15.93
CA ALA A 638 2.39 33.57 14.51
C ALA A 638 1.46 34.41 13.64
N SER A 639 2.00 34.95 12.53
CA SER A 639 1.29 35.93 11.72
C SER A 639 1.30 35.62 10.22
N ARG A 640 0.28 36.17 9.55
CA ARG A 640 0.16 36.20 8.09
C ARG A 640 1.32 36.91 7.39
N ASP A 641 2.11 37.71 8.11
CA ASP A 641 3.32 38.33 7.56
C ASP A 641 4.51 37.36 7.42
N LYS A 642 4.26 36.06 7.59
CA LYS A 642 5.21 34.96 7.49
C LYS A 642 6.18 34.89 8.69
N LYS A 643 5.97 35.69 9.73
CA LYS A 643 6.86 35.74 10.91
C LYS A 643 6.26 35.04 12.11
N ALA A 644 7.12 34.39 12.89
CA ALA A 644 6.81 33.96 14.24
C ALA A 644 7.85 34.49 15.25
N VAL A 645 7.37 34.93 16.42
CA VAL A 645 8.18 35.66 17.40
C VAL A 645 7.92 35.14 18.81
N PHE A 646 8.98 34.85 19.55
CA PHE A 646 8.92 34.54 20.98
C PHE A 646 8.99 35.82 21.84
N TRP A 647 8.24 35.81 22.92
CA TRP A 647 8.16 36.87 23.92
C TRP A 647 8.48 36.29 25.29
N LEU A 648 9.43 36.90 26.00
CA LEU A 648 9.83 36.54 27.36
C LEU A 648 9.01 37.34 28.38
N ILE A 649 8.57 36.69 29.45
CA ILE A 649 7.95 37.34 30.61
C ILE A 649 9.00 37.45 31.72
N GLU A 650 9.34 38.68 32.14
CA GLU A 650 10.28 38.92 33.23
C GLU A 650 9.54 39.05 34.58
N ASP A 651 9.98 38.28 35.59
CA ASP A 651 9.54 38.44 36.98
C ASP A 651 10.21 39.69 37.60
N LYS A 652 9.69 40.89 37.30
CA LYS A 652 10.11 42.12 38.00
C LYS A 652 8.98 42.69 38.85
N SER A 653 9.33 42.94 40.12
CA SER A 653 8.52 43.69 41.07
C SER A 653 8.14 45.04 40.47
N ILE A 654 6.83 45.27 40.37
CA ILE A 654 6.19 46.53 40.01
C ILE A 654 6.78 47.64 40.89
N ASN A 655 7.63 48.51 40.34
CA ASN A 655 7.97 49.78 41.01
C ASN A 655 8.42 50.94 40.11
N ASP A 656 8.51 50.79 38.78
CA ASP A 656 8.74 51.96 37.91
C ASP A 656 7.56 52.18 36.96
N ALA A 657 6.64 53.03 37.40
CA ALA A 657 5.55 53.56 36.63
C ALA A 657 6.01 54.68 35.70
N VAL A 658 6.61 54.37 34.53
CA VAL A 658 6.60 55.29 33.38
C VAL A 658 6.66 54.50 32.05
N SER A 659 5.54 54.49 31.32
CA SER A 659 5.45 54.36 29.85
C SER A 659 6.28 53.26 29.18
N LEU A 660 5.66 52.11 28.84
CA LEU A 660 5.91 51.34 27.60
C LEU A 660 4.83 50.26 27.49
N CYS A 661 4.11 50.19 26.37
CA CYS A 661 2.98 49.28 26.14
C CYS A 661 3.27 47.79 26.45
N LEU A 662 4.53 47.37 26.39
CA LEU A 662 4.97 45.99 26.57
C LEU A 662 5.11 45.53 28.04
N GLY A 663 5.08 46.43 29.04
CA GLY A 663 5.09 46.05 30.46
C GLY A 663 6.23 45.08 30.85
N PRO A 664 5.95 43.95 31.54
CA PRO A 664 6.96 42.93 31.92
C PRO A 664 7.40 42.03 30.75
N VAL A 665 6.92 42.27 29.53
CA VAL A 665 7.16 41.40 28.39
C VAL A 665 8.24 41.98 27.48
N ARG A 666 9.20 41.15 27.09
CA ARG A 666 10.27 41.51 26.16
C ARG A 666 10.24 40.65 24.89
N CYS A 667 10.41 41.28 23.73
CA CYS A 667 10.55 40.59 22.45
C CYS A 667 11.94 39.94 22.32
N CYS A 668 12.00 38.68 21.90
CA CYS A 668 13.24 37.99 21.52
C CYS A 668 13.62 38.34 20.06
N SER A 669 13.90 39.62 19.80
CA SER A 669 14.10 40.16 18.44
C SER A 669 15.25 39.53 17.65
N ASP A 670 16.25 38.97 18.34
CA ASP A 670 17.43 38.36 17.71
C ASP A 670 17.12 37.01 17.04
N HIS A 671 15.92 36.45 17.28
CA HIS A 671 15.51 35.13 16.81
C HIS A 671 14.09 35.15 16.21
N VAL A 672 13.78 36.08 15.32
CA VAL A 672 12.52 36.07 14.54
C VAL A 672 12.56 34.95 13.50
N PHE A 673 11.57 34.06 13.52
CA PHE A 673 11.39 33.05 12.49
C PHE A 673 10.70 33.67 11.27
N VAL A 674 11.15 33.34 10.05
CA VAL A 674 10.52 33.78 8.80
C VAL A 674 10.29 32.56 7.92
N ALA A 675 9.02 32.23 7.68
CA ALA A 675 8.60 31.13 6.82
C ALA A 675 8.53 31.55 5.34
N LYS A 676 8.47 30.56 4.44
CA LYS A 676 8.25 30.77 3.00
C LYS A 676 6.85 31.34 2.73
N GLU A 677 5.85 30.90 3.49
CA GLU A 677 4.45 31.32 3.39
C GLU A 677 3.87 31.81 4.71
N ALA A 678 2.65 32.36 4.66
CA ALA A 678 1.95 32.86 5.84
C ALA A 678 1.72 31.75 6.86
N ILE A 679 2.03 32.03 8.12
CA ILE A 679 1.85 31.08 9.22
C ILE A 679 0.43 31.23 9.76
N THR A 680 -0.35 30.15 9.71
CA THR A 680 -1.77 30.13 10.08
C THR A 680 -2.01 29.49 11.45
N SER A 681 -1.12 28.58 11.89
CA SER A 681 -1.21 27.93 13.19
C SER A 681 0.17 27.66 13.80
N VAL A 682 0.23 27.63 15.13
CA VAL A 682 1.46 27.35 15.88
C VAL A 682 1.15 26.63 17.19
N ASP A 683 2.00 25.68 17.55
CA ASP A 683 1.98 25.08 18.89
C ASP A 683 3.38 24.68 19.35
N VAL A 684 3.55 24.58 20.67
CA VAL A 684 4.83 24.22 21.30
C VAL A 684 4.65 22.89 22.04
N ASP A 685 5.60 21.98 21.85
CA ASP A 685 5.58 20.67 22.50
C ASP A 685 5.73 20.80 24.02
N ASN A 686 5.06 19.89 24.75
CA ASN A 686 5.13 19.79 26.20
C ASN A 686 6.48 19.27 26.71
N SER A 687 7.28 18.64 25.84
CA SER A 687 8.60 18.14 26.22
C SER A 687 9.68 19.23 26.15
N PHE A 688 10.18 19.67 27.32
CA PHE A 688 11.37 20.50 27.41
C PHE A 688 12.60 19.61 27.61
N LYS A 689 13.24 19.21 26.51
CA LYS A 689 14.43 18.34 26.51
C LYS A 689 15.63 19.10 25.93
N ASN A 690 16.80 18.97 26.55
CA ASN A 690 18.07 19.58 26.11
C ASN A 690 18.06 21.11 25.96
N GLU A 691 17.34 21.83 26.83
CA GLU A 691 17.21 23.30 26.81
C GLU A 691 16.64 23.87 25.49
N ARG A 692 15.84 23.07 24.79
CA ARG A 692 15.19 23.44 23.52
C ARG A 692 13.70 23.18 23.60
N TYR A 693 12.93 24.03 22.92
CA TYR A 693 11.50 23.87 22.71
C TYR A 693 11.26 23.40 21.29
N ASN A 694 10.49 22.33 21.11
CA ASN A 694 10.01 21.92 19.79
C ASN A 694 8.78 22.75 19.44
N VAL A 695 8.77 23.34 18.24
CA VAL A 695 7.72 24.23 17.76
C VAL A 695 7.24 23.74 16.41
N ALA A 696 5.93 23.56 16.31
CA ALA A 696 5.26 23.17 15.08
C ALA A 696 4.55 24.38 14.46
N PHE A 697 4.67 24.54 13.15
CA PHE A 697 3.98 25.57 12.39
C PHE A 697 3.19 24.97 11.24
N GLY A 698 1.99 25.52 11.03
CA GLY A 698 1.16 25.24 9.87
C GLY A 698 1.10 26.46 8.97
N LEU A 699 1.23 26.24 7.66
CA LEU A 699 1.25 27.30 6.66
C LEU A 699 -0.06 27.37 5.86
N GLU A 700 -0.28 28.52 5.21
CA GLU A 700 -1.43 28.78 4.34
C GLU A 700 -1.49 27.87 3.10
N ASN A 701 -0.34 27.34 2.65
CA ASN A 701 -0.25 26.44 1.49
C ASN A 701 -0.41 24.94 1.84
N GLY A 702 -0.58 24.59 3.12
CA GLY A 702 -0.69 23.20 3.57
C GLY A 702 0.63 22.55 4.00
N ASP A 703 1.74 23.28 3.96
CA ASP A 703 3.02 22.80 4.46
C ASP A 703 3.06 22.80 5.99
N PHE A 704 3.71 21.78 6.53
CA PHE A 704 3.95 21.61 7.96
C PHE A 704 5.45 21.75 8.25
N LEU A 705 5.78 22.59 9.24
CA LEU A 705 7.16 22.86 9.65
C LEU A 705 7.37 22.47 11.10
N LEU A 706 8.43 21.73 11.40
CA LEU A 706 8.86 21.39 12.75
C LEU A 706 10.28 21.91 12.98
N PHE A 707 10.43 22.76 13.98
CA PHE A 707 11.69 23.40 14.33
C PHE A 707 11.95 23.26 15.84
N THR A 708 13.21 23.38 16.25
CA THR A 708 13.53 23.64 17.65
C THR A 708 14.02 25.06 17.85
N TRP A 709 13.66 25.64 18.99
CA TRP A 709 14.10 26.95 19.40
C TRP A 709 14.76 26.90 20.77
N SER A 710 15.84 27.66 20.93
CA SER A 710 16.43 27.94 22.25
C SER A 710 16.74 29.44 22.38
N PRO A 711 16.66 30.00 23.60
CA PRO A 711 17.01 31.41 23.82
C PRO A 711 18.45 31.77 23.45
N GLN A 712 19.38 30.81 23.51
CA GLN A 712 20.82 31.03 23.24
C GLN A 712 21.21 30.77 21.78
N ASN A 713 20.67 29.71 21.15
CA ASN A 713 21.10 29.26 19.82
C ASN A 713 20.10 29.60 18.70
N GLY A 714 18.95 30.21 19.03
CA GLY A 714 17.91 30.53 18.06
C GLY A 714 17.21 29.29 17.48
N TRP A 715 16.87 29.37 16.20
CA TRP A 715 16.10 28.34 15.47
C TRP A 715 17.00 27.29 14.84
N SER A 716 16.60 26.03 14.93
CA SER A 716 17.17 24.95 14.12
C SER A 716 16.08 24.06 13.52
N GLU A 717 16.22 23.76 12.24
CA GLU A 717 15.27 22.95 11.47
C GLU A 717 15.33 21.49 11.92
N LEU A 718 14.16 20.90 12.19
CA LEU A 718 14.03 19.46 12.39
C LEU A 718 13.50 18.78 11.14
N PHE A 719 12.36 19.29 10.64
CA PHE A 719 11.62 18.61 9.58
C PHE A 719 10.67 19.58 8.86
N ILE A 720 10.48 19.34 7.56
CA ILE A 720 9.53 20.06 6.70
C ILE A 720 8.74 18.99 5.94
N TYR A 721 7.42 18.95 6.16
CA TYR A 721 6.51 18.13 5.37
C TYR A 721 5.83 19.03 4.34
N GLU A 722 6.28 18.97 3.10
CA GLU A 722 5.67 19.71 1.99
C GLU A 722 4.34 19.06 1.59
N LYS A 723 3.31 19.88 1.36
CA LYS A 723 1.95 19.46 1.00
C LYS A 723 1.37 18.39 1.94
N CYS A 724 1.52 18.58 3.26
CA CYS A 724 0.89 17.72 4.26
C CYS A 724 -0.63 17.73 4.11
N HIS A 725 -1.18 18.94 4.04
CA HIS A 725 -2.54 19.21 3.62
C HIS A 725 -2.55 19.76 2.19
N SER A 726 -3.66 19.58 1.46
CA SER A 726 -3.83 20.18 0.12
C SER A 726 -4.26 21.66 0.16
N LEU A 727 -4.63 22.13 1.37
CA LEU A 727 -5.13 23.45 1.69
C LEU A 727 -4.52 23.97 2.99
N SER A 728 -4.85 25.21 3.38
CA SER A 728 -4.34 25.86 4.58
C SER A 728 -4.58 25.04 5.84
N ILE A 729 -3.55 24.95 6.68
CA ILE A 729 -3.65 24.31 7.99
C ILE A 729 -4.34 25.29 8.96
N ASN A 730 -5.53 24.93 9.44
CA ASN A 730 -6.31 25.80 10.32
C ASN A 730 -5.80 25.74 11.77
N ARG A 731 -5.38 24.55 12.23
CA ARG A 731 -4.84 24.35 13.58
C ARG A 731 -3.82 23.22 13.64
N ILE A 732 -2.93 23.35 14.61
CA ILE A 732 -2.00 22.33 15.06
C ILE A 732 -2.04 22.28 16.59
N ARG A 733 -2.03 21.06 17.15
CA ARG A 733 -1.98 20.83 18.60
C ARG A 733 -1.12 19.62 18.97
N PHE A 734 -0.13 19.84 19.84
CA PHE A 734 0.55 18.75 20.53
C PHE A 734 -0.38 18.10 21.55
N ALA A 735 -0.27 16.78 21.69
CA ALA A 735 -0.97 16.07 22.74
C ALA A 735 -0.37 16.41 24.12
N PRO A 736 -1.17 16.41 25.19
CA PRO A 736 -0.66 16.47 26.56
C PRO A 736 0.32 15.34 26.83
N ALA A 737 1.41 15.62 27.56
CA ALA A 737 2.42 14.60 27.89
C ALA A 737 1.86 13.58 28.88
N ASN A 738 1.67 12.33 28.45
CA ASN A 738 1.46 11.22 29.38
C ASN A 738 2.80 10.83 30.00
N LYS A 739 2.89 10.80 31.34
CA LYS A 739 4.13 10.49 32.09
C LYS A 739 4.80 9.16 31.71
N ASN A 740 4.06 8.26 31.04
CA ASN A 740 4.51 6.93 30.64
C ASN A 740 4.88 6.83 29.14
N GLU A 741 4.52 7.80 28.30
CA GLU A 741 4.78 7.75 26.86
C GLU A 741 6.06 8.51 26.51
N ARG A 742 6.99 7.84 25.82
CA ARG A 742 8.26 8.43 25.38
C ARG A 742 8.13 9.29 24.10
N GLU A 743 6.95 9.26 23.47
CA GLU A 743 6.67 9.80 22.15
C GLU A 743 5.80 11.06 22.24
N SER A 744 6.18 12.12 21.53
CA SER A 744 5.34 13.30 21.35
C SER A 744 4.36 13.07 20.20
N ARG A 745 3.06 13.22 20.46
CA ARG A 745 1.99 13.12 19.46
C ARG A 745 1.56 14.52 19.03
N LEU A 746 1.32 14.69 17.74
CA LEU A 746 0.90 15.94 17.13
C LEU A 746 -0.32 15.71 16.26
N ALA A 747 -1.29 16.62 16.31
CA ALA A 747 -2.42 16.64 15.38
C ALA A 747 -2.44 17.95 14.59
N SER A 748 -2.81 17.87 13.31
CA SER A 748 -3.09 19.01 12.44
C SER A 748 -4.44 18.84 11.75
N CYS A 749 -5.12 19.96 11.52
CA CYS A 749 -6.36 19.99 10.75
C CYS A 749 -6.32 21.08 9.68
N GLY A 750 -6.95 20.81 8.54
CA GLY A 750 -6.88 21.66 7.36
C GLY A 750 -8.25 22.08 6.82
N ALA A 751 -8.21 23.10 5.96
CA ALA A 751 -9.37 23.51 5.17
C ALA A 751 -9.75 22.51 4.07
N ASP A 752 -8.96 21.44 3.89
CA ASP A 752 -9.27 20.29 3.04
C ASP A 752 -10.21 19.27 3.68
N GLY A 753 -10.63 19.50 4.94
CA GLY A 753 -11.52 18.58 5.67
C GLY A 753 -10.76 17.41 6.31
N MET A 754 -9.44 17.37 6.20
CA MET A 754 -8.61 16.30 6.74
C MET A 754 -8.11 16.59 8.15
N LEU A 755 -8.02 15.52 8.93
CA LEU A 755 -7.31 15.48 10.21
C LEU A 755 -6.11 14.55 10.07
N LEU A 756 -4.92 15.03 10.41
CA LEU A 756 -3.69 14.24 10.38
C LEU A 756 -3.10 14.14 11.79
N LYS A 757 -2.71 12.94 12.20
CA LYS A 757 -1.95 12.70 13.42
C LYS A 757 -0.57 12.13 13.10
N LEU A 758 0.44 12.78 13.65
CA LEU A 758 1.85 12.48 13.46
C LEU A 758 2.47 12.11 14.80
N VAL A 759 3.32 11.08 14.82
CA VAL A 759 4.06 10.62 16.01
C VAL A 759 5.55 10.85 15.77
N GLN A 760 6.22 11.43 16.75
CA GLN A 760 7.67 11.56 16.77
C GLN A 760 8.27 10.34 17.49
N GLU A 761 8.87 9.42 16.74
CA GLU A 761 9.59 8.27 17.31
C GLU A 761 11.08 8.58 17.48
N GLU A 762 11.57 8.50 18.73
CA GLU A 762 13.00 8.36 19.02
C GLU A 762 13.39 6.89 18.86
N ASN A 763 13.89 6.49 17.69
CA ASN A 763 14.33 5.11 17.49
C ASN A 763 15.43 4.72 18.50
N ASP A 764 15.18 3.73 19.35
CA ASP A 764 16.20 3.14 20.24
C ASP A 764 17.30 2.47 19.40
N MET A 765 18.56 2.58 19.81
CA MET A 765 19.67 1.90 19.12
C MET A 765 19.56 0.38 19.23
N ARG A 766 18.95 -0.14 20.30
CA ARG A 766 18.81 -1.59 20.48
C ARG A 766 17.87 -2.22 19.47
N THR A 767 16.73 -1.58 19.22
CA THR A 767 15.75 -2.05 18.24
C THR A 767 16.28 -1.90 16.81
N ILE A 768 17.02 -0.83 16.52
CA ILE A 768 17.74 -0.66 15.25
C ILE A 768 18.76 -1.79 15.06
N ASP A 769 19.61 -2.05 16.07
CA ASP A 769 20.65 -3.07 15.98
C ASP A 769 20.03 -4.47 15.78
N GLU A 770 18.92 -4.80 16.47
CA GLU A 770 18.19 -6.06 16.29
C GLU A 770 17.54 -6.16 14.90
N ALA A 771 16.90 -5.09 14.42
CA ALA A 771 16.25 -5.07 13.11
C ALA A 771 17.26 -5.21 11.97
N PHE A 772 18.35 -4.42 11.99
CA PHE A 772 19.39 -4.49 10.98
C PHE A 772 20.18 -5.80 11.05
N SER A 773 20.49 -6.31 12.24
CA SER A 773 21.17 -7.60 12.37
C SER A 773 20.30 -8.74 11.84
N SER A 774 19.01 -8.80 12.19
CA SER A 774 18.08 -9.82 11.67
C SER A 774 17.87 -9.70 10.15
N PHE A 775 17.74 -8.49 9.63
CA PHE A 775 17.61 -8.26 8.19
C PHE A 775 18.87 -8.66 7.41
N LEU A 776 20.05 -8.21 7.86
CA LEU A 776 21.31 -8.43 7.17
C LEU A 776 21.83 -9.86 7.32
N GLN A 777 21.41 -10.61 8.34
CA GLN A 777 21.59 -12.07 8.39
C GLN A 777 20.88 -12.77 7.24
N ASN A 778 19.71 -12.27 6.82
CA ASN A 778 18.93 -12.84 5.72
C ASN A 778 19.37 -12.31 4.34
N TYR A 779 19.78 -11.04 4.28
CA TYR A 779 20.15 -10.35 3.03
C TYR A 779 21.51 -9.64 3.14
N PRO A 780 22.62 -10.39 3.30
CA PRO A 780 23.94 -9.79 3.54
C PRO A 780 24.49 -8.97 2.36
N LEU A 781 24.02 -9.23 1.14
CA LEU A 781 24.47 -8.58 -0.10
C LEU A 781 23.96 -7.13 -0.26
N CYS A 782 23.04 -6.70 0.61
CA CYS A 782 22.47 -5.35 0.63
C CYS A 782 23.43 -4.31 1.25
N PHE A 783 24.56 -4.03 0.60
CA PHE A 783 25.59 -3.11 1.14
C PHE A 783 25.08 -1.71 1.51
N GLY A 784 24.05 -1.19 0.81
CA GLY A 784 23.45 0.09 1.14
C GLY A 784 22.82 0.14 2.54
N TYR A 785 22.34 -1.00 3.05
CA TYR A 785 21.79 -1.11 4.40
C TYR A 785 22.89 -1.22 5.46
N TRP A 786 24.03 -1.85 5.14
CA TRP A 786 25.23 -1.82 5.99
C TRP A 786 25.73 -0.39 6.19
N ASN A 787 25.83 0.40 5.12
CA ASN A 787 26.23 1.81 5.21
C ASN A 787 25.23 2.63 6.03
N LYS A 788 23.91 2.45 5.79
CA LYS A 788 22.89 3.13 6.59
C LYS A 788 22.97 2.79 8.07
N TRP A 789 23.16 1.52 8.42
CA TRP A 789 23.31 1.10 9.82
C TRP A 789 24.55 1.73 10.46
N ALA A 790 25.67 1.75 9.73
CA ALA A 790 26.91 2.36 10.17
C ALA A 790 26.81 3.89 10.34
N ASP A 791 26.13 4.59 9.42
CA ASP A 791 25.90 6.04 9.49
C ASP A 791 25.01 6.39 10.69
N ILE A 792 23.95 5.61 10.94
CA ILE A 792 23.07 5.77 12.10
C ILE A 792 23.86 5.53 13.40
N ALA A 793 24.70 4.49 13.44
CA ALA A 793 25.54 4.19 14.58
C ALA A 793 26.62 5.26 14.82
N LEU A 794 27.18 5.86 13.76
CA LEU A 794 28.13 6.96 13.84
C LEU A 794 27.50 8.18 14.52
N ILE A 795 26.27 8.52 14.15
CA ILE A 795 25.52 9.67 14.72
C ILE A 795 25.17 9.43 16.19
N LYS A 796 24.80 8.20 16.57
CA LYS A 796 24.24 7.90 17.91
C LYS A 796 25.25 7.35 18.92
N SER A 797 26.25 6.58 18.48
CA SER A 797 27.17 5.82 19.36
C SER A 797 28.65 6.08 19.06
N GLY A 798 28.97 6.94 18.09
CA GLY A 798 30.34 7.33 17.76
C GLY A 798 31.04 6.41 16.75
N SER A 799 32.30 6.74 16.44
CA SER A 799 33.06 6.14 15.34
C SER A 799 33.46 4.68 15.56
N GLU A 800 33.64 4.24 16.81
CA GLU A 800 34.09 2.88 17.12
C GLU A 800 33.06 1.82 16.69
N LYS A 801 31.78 2.03 17.04
CA LYS A 801 30.69 1.12 16.68
C LYS A 801 30.38 1.16 15.19
N CYS A 802 30.54 2.31 14.55
CA CYS A 802 30.46 2.43 13.09
C CYS A 802 31.52 1.54 12.40
N ILE A 803 32.78 1.60 12.84
CA ILE A 803 33.87 0.77 12.31
C ILE A 803 33.61 -0.72 12.57
N GLU A 804 33.05 -1.08 13.72
CA GLU A 804 32.65 -2.46 14.03
C GLU A 804 31.59 -2.98 13.05
N ILE A 805 30.50 -2.23 12.84
CA ILE A 805 29.40 -2.59 11.92
C ILE A 805 29.90 -2.72 10.49
N LEU A 806 30.72 -1.78 10.02
CA LEU A 806 31.32 -1.85 8.69
C LEU A 806 32.28 -3.04 8.57
N GLY A 807 33.01 -3.36 9.65
CA GLY A 807 33.83 -4.55 9.76
C GLY A 807 33.01 -5.84 9.59
N LEU A 808 31.84 -5.93 10.24
CA LEU A 808 30.89 -7.04 10.07
C LEU A 808 30.37 -7.10 8.63
N GLY A 809 30.03 -5.95 8.05
CA GLY A 809 29.59 -5.87 6.66
C GLY A 809 30.65 -6.38 5.68
N ILE A 810 31.93 -6.03 5.88
CA ILE A 810 33.03 -6.51 5.03
C ILE A 810 33.26 -8.01 5.20
N GLN A 811 33.06 -8.56 6.41
CA GLN A 811 33.14 -10.01 6.62
C GLN A 811 32.00 -10.73 5.89
N ALA A 812 30.80 -10.16 5.90
CA ALA A 812 29.63 -10.72 5.21
C ALA A 812 29.75 -10.58 3.68
N PHE A 813 30.24 -9.44 3.18
CA PHE A 813 30.34 -9.14 1.76
C PHE A 813 31.65 -8.42 1.39
N PRO A 814 32.75 -9.18 1.19
CA PRO A 814 34.07 -8.61 0.95
C PRO A 814 34.27 -8.01 -0.45
N ASN A 815 33.35 -8.23 -1.39
CA ASN A 815 33.52 -7.80 -2.79
C ASN A 815 32.85 -6.44 -3.08
N SER A 816 32.21 -5.81 -2.10
CA SER A 816 31.62 -4.47 -2.27
C SER A 816 32.67 -3.37 -2.30
N VAL A 817 32.86 -2.73 -3.45
CA VAL A 817 33.72 -1.55 -3.57
C VAL A 817 33.24 -0.41 -2.64
N ASP A 818 31.93 -0.14 -2.62
CA ASP A 818 31.35 0.97 -1.85
C ASP A 818 31.50 0.80 -0.34
N LEU A 819 31.33 -0.42 0.17
CA LEU A 819 31.50 -0.73 1.59
C LEU A 819 32.96 -0.58 2.04
N TRP A 820 33.90 -1.01 1.20
CA TRP A 820 35.33 -0.81 1.44
C TRP A 820 35.72 0.67 1.47
N ILE A 821 35.20 1.47 0.54
CA ILE A 821 35.45 2.92 0.51
C ILE A 821 34.97 3.58 1.81
N HIS A 822 33.75 3.24 2.25
CA HIS A 822 33.18 3.81 3.46
C HIS A 822 33.97 3.39 4.72
N TYR A 823 34.35 2.11 4.81
CA TYR A 823 35.21 1.60 5.89
C TYR A 823 36.59 2.24 5.91
N LEU A 824 37.23 2.43 4.75
CA LEU A 824 38.54 3.06 4.63
C LEU A 824 38.47 4.54 5.04
N ASN A 825 37.44 5.28 4.61
CA ASN A 825 37.25 6.67 5.02
C ASN A 825 37.11 6.83 6.54
N MET A 826 36.36 5.92 7.19
CA MET A 826 36.23 5.91 8.65
C MET A 826 37.52 5.48 9.36
N SER A 827 38.19 4.45 8.83
CA SER A 827 39.44 3.94 9.39
C SER A 827 40.58 4.96 9.27
N MET A 828 40.66 5.72 8.19
CA MET A 828 41.67 6.78 7.99
C MET A 828 41.51 7.94 9.01
N ASN A 829 40.28 8.24 9.41
CA ASN A 829 40.04 9.29 10.41
C ASN A 829 40.35 8.82 11.84
N SER A 830 40.24 7.51 12.12
CA SER A 830 40.38 6.94 13.47
C SER A 830 41.78 6.37 13.76
N ILE A 831 42.39 5.67 12.79
CA ILE A 831 43.67 4.98 12.95
C ILE A 831 44.81 5.91 12.54
N LYS A 832 45.74 6.18 13.45
CA LYS A 832 46.93 7.03 13.20
C LYS A 832 48.16 6.26 12.67
N ASP A 833 48.07 4.94 12.52
CA ASP A 833 49.16 4.07 12.08
C ASP A 833 49.08 3.81 10.57
N ASP A 834 49.91 4.50 9.80
CA ASP A 834 49.97 4.43 8.34
C ASP A 834 50.22 3.00 7.83
N LYS A 835 50.96 2.16 8.57
CA LYS A 835 51.22 0.77 8.16
C LYS A 835 49.94 -0.06 8.20
N LYS A 836 49.09 0.15 9.20
CA LYS A 836 47.80 -0.55 9.31
C LYS A 836 46.86 -0.12 8.19
N ILE A 837 46.78 1.17 7.90
CA ILE A 837 45.95 1.67 6.79
C ILE A 837 46.44 1.12 5.45
N LEU A 838 47.76 1.06 5.23
CA LEU A 838 48.32 0.43 4.04
C LEU A 838 47.90 -1.04 3.90
N THR A 839 47.97 -1.83 4.98
CA THR A 839 47.50 -3.23 4.95
C THR A 839 45.99 -3.35 4.67
N LEU A 840 45.19 -2.37 5.12
CA LEU A 840 43.75 -2.33 4.83
C LEU A 840 43.49 -2.02 3.34
N PHE A 841 44.22 -1.07 2.75
CA PHE A 841 44.12 -0.80 1.31
C PHE A 841 44.55 -2.01 0.47
N GLU A 842 45.64 -2.70 0.84
CA GLU A 842 46.06 -3.92 0.16
C GLU A 842 45.02 -5.04 0.26
N ARG A 843 44.35 -5.15 1.41
CA ARG A 843 43.24 -6.10 1.59
C ARG A 843 42.02 -5.74 0.74
N ALA A 844 41.64 -4.46 0.68
CA ALA A 844 40.54 -3.99 -0.15
C ALA A 844 40.81 -4.28 -1.63
N VAL A 845 41.99 -3.90 -2.12
CA VAL A 845 42.42 -4.14 -3.51
C VAL A 845 42.46 -5.64 -3.85
N LYS A 846 42.91 -6.49 -2.92
CA LYS A 846 42.92 -7.94 -3.14
C LYS A 846 41.53 -8.54 -3.34
N ASN A 847 40.50 -7.98 -2.70
CA ASN A 847 39.14 -8.53 -2.75
C ASN A 847 38.30 -7.94 -3.89
N CYS A 848 38.38 -6.62 -4.12
CA CYS A 848 37.52 -5.93 -5.09
C CYS A 848 38.26 -5.09 -6.13
N GLY A 849 39.60 -5.10 -6.15
CA GLY A 849 40.40 -4.33 -7.10
C GLY A 849 40.28 -4.81 -8.55
N ASP A 850 39.91 -6.07 -8.76
CA ASP A 850 39.67 -6.65 -10.09
C ASP A 850 38.27 -6.32 -10.66
N ASP A 851 37.40 -5.64 -9.90
CA ASP A 851 36.09 -5.24 -10.40
C ASP A 851 36.24 -4.14 -11.46
N PHE A 852 35.46 -4.26 -12.54
CA PHE A 852 35.40 -3.30 -13.63
C PHE A 852 35.04 -1.88 -13.15
N ARG A 853 34.25 -1.74 -12.09
CA ARG A 853 33.85 -0.43 -11.51
C ARG A 853 34.65 -0.01 -10.27
N SER A 854 35.81 -0.61 -10.01
CA SER A 854 36.66 -0.34 -8.83
C SER A 854 37.45 0.98 -8.88
N ASP A 855 37.29 1.80 -9.92
CA ASP A 855 38.08 3.04 -10.14
C ASP A 855 38.12 3.96 -8.90
N ALA A 856 36.99 4.12 -8.21
CA ALA A 856 36.90 5.00 -7.04
C ALA A 856 37.79 4.53 -5.88
N LEU A 857 37.94 3.21 -5.69
CA LEU A 857 38.81 2.63 -4.67
C LEU A 857 40.28 2.89 -5.00
N TRP A 858 40.67 2.68 -6.26
CA TRP A 858 42.03 2.94 -6.73
C TRP A 858 42.40 4.42 -6.61
N GLN A 859 41.47 5.32 -6.94
CA GLN A 859 41.67 6.77 -6.77
C GLN A 859 41.83 7.17 -5.30
N LEU A 860 41.03 6.59 -4.40
CA LEU A 860 41.16 6.81 -2.97
C LEU A 860 42.54 6.36 -2.46
N TYR A 861 42.99 5.18 -2.90
CA TYR A 861 44.30 4.64 -2.51
C TYR A 861 45.46 5.50 -3.04
N LEU A 862 45.41 5.91 -4.31
CA LEU A 862 46.41 6.79 -4.92
C LEU A 862 46.44 8.17 -4.27
N LYS A 863 45.28 8.74 -3.92
CA LYS A 863 45.19 10.02 -3.21
C LYS A 863 45.87 9.93 -1.85
N TRP A 864 45.54 8.90 -1.07
CA TRP A 864 46.14 8.70 0.26
C TRP A 864 47.67 8.54 0.19
N LEU A 865 48.19 7.75 -0.76
CA LEU A 865 49.63 7.59 -0.95
C LEU A 865 50.34 8.89 -1.36
N LYS A 866 49.68 9.74 -2.17
CA LYS A 866 50.22 11.06 -2.57
C LYS A 866 50.30 12.00 -1.37
N ASP A 867 49.26 12.04 -0.54
CA ASP A 867 49.20 12.90 0.64
C ASP A 867 50.30 12.53 1.66
N HIS A 868 50.63 11.23 1.78
CA HIS A 868 51.67 10.72 2.69
C HIS A 868 53.06 10.58 2.04
N LYS A 869 53.23 11.02 0.78
CA LYS A 869 54.50 11.01 0.01
C LYS A 869 55.14 9.63 -0.18
N PHE A 870 54.36 8.55 -0.26
CA PHE A 870 54.86 7.18 -0.53
C PHE A 870 55.08 6.93 -2.04
N TYR A 871 55.93 7.72 -2.70
CA TYR A 871 56.08 7.73 -4.17
C TYR A 871 56.49 6.38 -4.79
N LYS A 872 57.33 5.59 -4.11
CA LYS A 872 57.72 4.25 -4.58
C LYS A 872 56.54 3.28 -4.67
N GLN A 873 55.61 3.35 -3.71
CA GLN A 873 54.42 2.50 -3.70
C GLN A 873 53.41 2.93 -4.76
N ILE A 874 53.33 4.24 -5.07
CA ILE A 874 52.45 4.76 -6.12
C ILE A 874 52.75 4.10 -7.47
N LEU A 875 54.03 3.91 -7.83
CA LEU A 875 54.42 3.23 -9.06
C LEU A 875 53.93 1.77 -9.09
N CYS A 876 54.12 1.03 -7.98
CA CYS A 876 53.63 -0.35 -7.86
C CYS A 876 52.11 -0.45 -7.95
N VAL A 877 51.38 0.54 -7.42
CA VAL A 877 49.92 0.61 -7.51
C VAL A 877 49.47 0.91 -8.94
N TYR A 878 50.14 1.83 -9.64
CA TYR A 878 49.87 2.07 -11.06
C TYR A 878 50.18 0.84 -11.93
N ASP A 879 51.23 0.06 -11.61
CA ASP A 879 51.53 -1.19 -12.32
C ASP A 879 50.39 -2.20 -12.21
N LYS A 880 49.77 -2.31 -11.03
CA LYS A 880 48.56 -3.13 -10.84
C LYS A 880 47.36 -2.54 -11.59
N LEU A 881 47.12 -1.24 -11.46
CA LEU A 881 45.98 -0.56 -12.09
C LEU A 881 46.00 -0.62 -13.63
N ILE A 882 47.18 -0.53 -14.25
CA ILE A 882 47.34 -0.63 -15.71
C ILE A 882 47.16 -2.08 -16.19
N ALA A 883 47.42 -3.07 -15.33
CA ALA A 883 47.16 -4.47 -15.64
C ALA A 883 45.66 -4.85 -15.47
N THR A 884 44.87 -4.05 -14.75
CA THR A 884 43.44 -4.28 -14.53
C THR A 884 42.58 -3.50 -15.52
N ALA A 885 41.62 -4.18 -16.17
CA ALA A 885 40.67 -3.54 -17.08
C ALA A 885 39.51 -2.90 -16.30
N THR A 886 39.67 -1.63 -15.88
CA THR A 886 38.62 -0.84 -15.21
C THR A 886 37.83 0.04 -16.20
N PHE A 887 36.67 0.57 -15.78
CA PHE A 887 35.81 1.41 -16.61
C PHE A 887 36.53 2.67 -17.11
N ASN A 888 37.28 3.35 -16.25
CA ASN A 888 38.07 4.55 -16.60
C ASN A 888 39.54 4.25 -16.96
N PHE A 889 39.85 3.04 -17.43
CA PHE A 889 41.21 2.60 -17.74
C PHE A 889 42.05 3.62 -18.56
N HIS A 890 41.49 4.18 -19.64
CA HIS A 890 42.19 5.17 -20.46
C HIS A 890 42.56 6.44 -19.68
N ARG A 891 41.64 6.93 -18.84
CA ARG A 891 41.87 8.11 -18.00
C ARG A 891 42.94 7.82 -16.95
N ASN A 892 42.89 6.66 -16.31
CA ASN A 892 43.88 6.25 -15.30
C ASN A 892 45.30 6.19 -15.90
N PHE A 893 45.44 5.76 -17.16
CA PHE A 893 46.73 5.77 -17.86
C PHE A 893 47.23 7.18 -18.16
N VAL A 894 46.35 8.11 -18.58
CA VAL A 894 46.72 9.52 -18.77
C VAL A 894 47.13 10.17 -17.44
N GLU A 895 46.46 9.85 -16.34
CA GLU A 895 46.84 10.32 -15.01
C GLU A 895 48.20 9.75 -14.56
N PHE A 896 48.52 8.51 -14.92
CA PHE A 896 49.85 7.94 -14.74
C PHE A 896 50.92 8.70 -15.55
N GLU A 897 50.68 9.00 -16.83
CA GLU A 897 51.61 9.79 -17.65
C GLU A 897 51.88 11.17 -17.03
N ARG A 898 50.82 11.86 -16.58
CA ARG A 898 50.95 13.16 -15.88
C ARG A 898 51.74 13.03 -14.58
N PHE A 899 51.54 11.95 -13.81
CA PHE A 899 52.27 11.71 -12.56
C PHE A 899 53.77 11.51 -12.80
N VAL A 900 54.16 10.72 -13.82
CA VAL A 900 55.57 10.52 -14.19
C VAL A 900 56.22 11.82 -14.67
N GLN A 901 55.43 12.72 -15.28
CA GLN A 901 55.90 14.04 -15.69
C GLN A 901 56.05 15.03 -14.52
N SER A 902 55.24 14.91 -13.46
CA SER A 902 55.20 15.91 -12.38
C SER A 902 56.15 15.63 -11.20
N VAL A 903 56.75 14.44 -11.11
CA VAL A 903 57.56 14.00 -9.96
C VAL A 903 59.02 13.73 -10.38
N ASN A 904 59.96 13.89 -9.44
CA ASN A 904 61.37 13.57 -9.66
C ASN A 904 61.56 12.05 -9.81
N VAL A 905 62.20 11.62 -10.90
CA VAL A 905 62.33 10.22 -11.28
C VAL A 905 63.13 9.39 -10.27
N ASP A 906 64.09 10.01 -9.57
CA ASP A 906 64.93 9.35 -8.57
C ASP A 906 64.15 8.96 -7.30
N GLU A 907 63.03 9.64 -6.99
CA GLU A 907 62.19 9.34 -5.82
C GLU A 907 61.20 8.19 -6.05
N ILE A 908 60.92 7.87 -7.32
CA ILE A 908 59.88 6.91 -7.72
C ILE A 908 60.46 5.51 -7.93
N LEU A 909 61.69 5.41 -8.46
CA LEU A 909 62.31 4.14 -8.84
C LEU A 909 62.88 3.38 -7.63
N GLN A 910 62.88 2.05 -7.73
CA GLN A 910 63.67 1.20 -6.83
C GLN A 910 65.16 1.32 -7.19
N GLU A 911 66.05 1.14 -6.21
CA GLU A 911 67.50 1.32 -6.40
C GLU A 911 68.06 0.42 -7.51
N ASP A 912 67.52 -0.79 -7.66
CA ASP A 912 67.92 -1.75 -8.69
C ASP A 912 67.46 -1.32 -10.10
N GLU A 913 66.21 -0.85 -10.24
CA GLU A 913 65.71 -0.35 -11.53
C GLU A 913 66.43 0.96 -11.93
N LEU A 914 66.76 1.82 -10.97
CA LEU A 914 67.51 3.04 -11.22
C LEU A 914 68.93 2.75 -11.75
N ARG A 915 69.62 1.75 -11.19
CA ARG A 915 70.94 1.30 -11.67
C ARG A 915 70.85 0.78 -13.11
N GLN A 916 69.90 -0.13 -13.37
CA GLN A 916 69.71 -0.70 -14.71
C GLN A 916 69.42 0.36 -15.78
N LEU A 917 68.53 1.31 -15.48
CA LEU A 917 68.19 2.40 -16.41
C LEU A 917 69.36 3.36 -16.62
N THR A 918 70.18 3.60 -15.59
CA THR A 918 71.38 4.43 -15.69
C THR A 918 72.42 3.77 -16.61
N ASP A 919 72.64 2.46 -16.47
CA ASP A 919 73.55 1.70 -17.32
C ASP A 919 73.05 1.65 -18.78
N GLU A 920 71.74 1.44 -18.98
CA GLU A 920 71.09 1.46 -20.30
C GLU A 920 71.23 2.83 -20.97
N TYR A 921 71.02 3.92 -20.23
CA TYR A 921 71.22 5.29 -20.73
C TYR A 921 72.66 5.55 -21.15
N GLN A 922 73.63 5.16 -20.31
CA GLN A 922 75.06 5.36 -20.62
C GLN A 922 75.49 4.56 -21.86
N SER A 923 75.00 3.33 -22.01
CA SER A 923 75.23 2.48 -23.18
C SER A 923 74.64 3.08 -24.47
N LEU A 924 73.39 3.56 -24.42
CA LEU A 924 72.70 4.17 -25.56
C LEU A 924 73.27 5.54 -25.96
N LYS A 925 73.73 6.31 -24.97
CA LYS A 925 74.43 7.58 -25.19
C LYS A 925 75.78 7.37 -25.87
N ARG A 926 76.54 6.33 -25.48
CA ARG A 926 77.81 5.95 -26.14
C ARG A 926 77.58 5.50 -27.59
N SER A 927 76.49 4.78 -27.86
CA SER A 927 76.17 4.25 -29.19
C SER A 927 75.42 5.21 -30.12
N HIS A 928 75.16 6.46 -29.71
CA HIS A 928 74.40 7.48 -30.49
C HIS A 928 73.00 7.01 -30.93
N ARG A 929 72.34 6.14 -30.15
CA ARG A 929 71.00 5.58 -30.46
C ARG A 929 69.88 6.17 -29.59
N LEU A 930 70.07 7.36 -29.06
CA LEU A 930 69.04 8.04 -28.25
C LEU A 930 67.88 8.50 -29.15
N PRO A 931 66.61 8.34 -28.72
CA PRO A 931 65.46 8.90 -29.43
C PRO A 931 65.57 10.44 -29.56
N ASN A 932 65.14 11.00 -30.70
CA ASN A 932 65.29 12.43 -31.04
C ASN A 932 64.66 13.39 -30.00
N ASP A 933 63.65 12.94 -29.25
CA ASP A 933 62.93 13.75 -28.26
C ASP A 933 63.61 13.76 -26.88
N VAL A 934 64.71 13.02 -26.69
CA VAL A 934 65.38 12.84 -25.40
C VAL A 934 66.70 13.64 -25.36
N LYS A 935 66.70 14.76 -24.64
CA LYS A 935 67.90 15.61 -24.49
C LYS A 935 68.63 15.38 -23.17
N GLU A 936 67.89 15.09 -22.10
CA GLU A 936 68.44 14.93 -20.75
C GLU A 936 68.27 13.50 -20.21
N ARG A 937 69.04 13.15 -19.14
CA ARG A 937 68.95 11.84 -18.47
C ARG A 937 67.54 11.59 -17.93
N GLU A 938 66.89 12.61 -17.39
CA GLU A 938 65.54 12.50 -16.85
C GLU A 938 64.50 12.20 -17.92
N ASP A 939 64.60 12.85 -19.09
CA ASP A 939 63.70 12.62 -20.23
C ASP A 939 63.78 11.17 -20.70
N PHE A 940 65.00 10.59 -20.71
CA PHE A 940 65.20 9.19 -21.06
C PHE A 940 64.50 8.26 -20.08
N PHE A 941 64.64 8.51 -18.76
CA PHE A 941 64.01 7.66 -17.75
C PHE A 941 62.48 7.78 -17.81
N ARG A 942 61.92 8.99 -17.94
CA ARG A 942 60.47 9.21 -18.11
C ARG A 942 59.94 8.48 -19.34
N TRP A 943 60.61 8.63 -20.49
CA TRP A 943 60.24 7.94 -21.72
C TRP A 943 60.26 6.42 -21.56
N ARG A 944 61.31 5.86 -20.95
CA ARG A 944 61.48 4.41 -20.78
C ARG A 944 60.42 3.82 -19.84
N ILE A 945 60.10 4.53 -18.75
CA ILE A 945 59.06 4.16 -17.78
C ILE A 945 57.69 4.06 -18.47
N ILE A 946 57.34 5.07 -19.28
CA ILE A 946 56.07 5.10 -20.02
C ILE A 946 56.06 4.01 -21.11
N ALA A 947 57.16 3.86 -21.86
CA ALA A 947 57.27 2.88 -22.94
C ALA A 947 57.12 1.43 -22.46
N LYS A 948 57.72 1.06 -21.32
CA LYS A 948 57.60 -0.28 -20.71
C LYS A 948 56.13 -0.62 -20.41
N ARG A 949 55.38 0.35 -19.86
CA ARG A 949 53.98 0.18 -19.43
C ARG A 949 52.97 0.32 -20.56
N LYS A 950 53.33 1.00 -21.66
CA LYS A 950 52.52 1.08 -22.88
C LYS A 950 52.32 -0.28 -23.54
N HIS A 951 53.23 -1.23 -23.35
CA HIS A 951 53.04 -2.60 -23.83
C HIS A 951 51.96 -3.34 -23.02
N ALA A 952 52.01 -3.26 -21.68
CA ALA A 952 50.97 -3.82 -20.82
C ALA A 952 49.60 -3.20 -21.11
N MET A 953 49.56 -1.87 -21.30
CA MET A 953 48.34 -1.14 -21.66
C MET A 953 47.66 -1.67 -22.92
N ARG A 954 48.43 -2.06 -23.95
CA ARG A 954 47.87 -2.61 -25.20
C ARG A 954 47.16 -3.95 -24.98
N LYS A 955 47.72 -4.80 -24.10
CA LYS A 955 47.08 -6.08 -23.74
C LYS A 955 45.76 -5.84 -23.00
N THR A 956 45.79 -4.98 -21.98
CA THR A 956 44.60 -4.63 -21.20
C THR A 956 43.51 -3.98 -22.06
N ASN A 957 43.88 -3.16 -23.06
CA ASN A 957 42.92 -2.52 -23.96
C ASN A 957 42.10 -3.54 -24.79
N ALA A 958 42.74 -4.59 -25.29
CA ALA A 958 42.05 -5.65 -26.03
C ALA A 958 41.04 -6.39 -25.14
N GLU A 959 41.42 -6.68 -23.89
CA GLU A 959 40.50 -7.29 -22.91
C GLU A 959 39.34 -6.34 -22.54
N PHE A 960 39.62 -5.04 -22.40
CA PHE A 960 38.63 -4.00 -22.07
C PHE A 960 37.53 -3.87 -23.14
N GLU A 961 37.89 -3.83 -24.42
CA GLU A 961 36.92 -3.67 -25.52
C GLU A 961 35.86 -4.78 -25.52
N HIS A 962 36.28 -6.03 -25.31
CA HIS A 962 35.36 -7.16 -25.22
C HIS A 962 34.49 -7.10 -23.95
N ARG A 963 35.09 -6.85 -22.77
CA ARG A 963 34.32 -6.76 -21.51
C ARG A 963 33.32 -5.61 -21.53
N SER A 964 33.69 -4.45 -22.07
CA SER A 964 32.84 -3.26 -22.17
C SER A 964 31.53 -3.53 -22.91
N SER A 965 31.56 -4.39 -23.94
CA SER A 965 30.35 -4.81 -24.68
C SER A 965 29.31 -5.55 -23.84
N PHE A 966 29.75 -6.29 -22.81
CA PHE A 966 28.87 -6.95 -21.84
C PHE A 966 28.49 -6.01 -20.69
N GLU A 967 29.46 -5.25 -20.17
CA GLU A 967 29.30 -4.36 -19.01
C GLU A 967 28.31 -3.22 -19.27
N SER A 968 28.30 -2.67 -20.48
CA SER A 968 27.34 -1.65 -20.92
C SER A 968 25.88 -2.11 -20.87
N LYS A 969 25.63 -3.43 -20.99
CA LYS A 969 24.28 -4.02 -20.94
C LYS A 969 23.82 -4.32 -19.50
N ILE A 970 24.71 -4.24 -18.51
CA ILE A 970 24.38 -4.46 -17.10
C ILE A 970 23.82 -3.15 -16.53
N LYS A 971 22.50 -3.08 -16.41
CA LYS A 971 21.81 -1.90 -15.83
C LYS A 971 21.93 -1.84 -14.31
N ARG A 972 21.87 -3.01 -13.63
CA ARG A 972 21.86 -3.11 -12.16
C ARG A 972 23.03 -3.96 -11.65
N PRO A 973 24.14 -3.36 -11.18
CA PRO A 973 25.32 -4.08 -10.70
C PRO A 973 25.25 -4.49 -9.21
N TYR A 974 24.13 -4.21 -8.53
CA TYR A 974 23.92 -4.49 -7.11
C TYR A 974 22.75 -5.45 -6.88
N PHE A 975 22.73 -6.08 -5.70
CA PHE A 975 21.66 -6.98 -5.29
C PHE A 975 20.35 -6.23 -5.03
N HIS A 976 19.23 -6.77 -5.51
CA HIS A 976 17.89 -6.27 -5.22
C HIS A 976 16.88 -7.42 -5.40
N THR A 977 15.75 -7.36 -4.68
CA THR A 977 14.71 -8.40 -4.69
C THR A 977 13.90 -8.46 -5.99
N ASN A 978 13.63 -7.31 -6.61
CA ASN A 978 12.98 -7.24 -7.93
C ASN A 978 13.68 -8.13 -8.97
N PRO A 979 12.93 -8.93 -9.74
CA PRO A 979 13.50 -9.79 -10.77
C PRO A 979 14.22 -8.96 -11.85
N LEU A 980 15.28 -9.53 -12.39
CA LEU A 980 16.02 -9.03 -13.56
C LEU A 980 15.30 -9.38 -14.85
N ASP A 981 15.46 -8.52 -15.85
CA ASP A 981 15.01 -8.77 -17.21
C ASP A 981 15.70 -10.03 -17.78
N VAL A 982 14.96 -10.81 -18.57
CA VAL A 982 15.48 -12.00 -19.26
C VAL A 982 16.73 -11.66 -20.10
N PHE A 983 16.77 -10.48 -20.73
CA PHE A 983 17.93 -10.01 -21.49
C PHE A 983 19.19 -9.84 -20.63
N GLN A 984 19.06 -9.40 -19.38
CA GLN A 984 20.19 -9.26 -18.46
C GLN A 984 20.69 -10.64 -18.01
N LEU A 985 19.78 -11.59 -17.75
CA LEU A 985 20.15 -12.97 -17.43
C LEU A 985 20.89 -13.64 -18.60
N LEU A 986 20.42 -13.43 -19.85
CA LEU A 986 21.08 -13.91 -21.05
C LEU A 986 22.47 -13.27 -21.23
N ASN A 987 22.60 -11.96 -20.98
CA ASN A 987 23.88 -11.25 -21.03
C ASN A 987 24.89 -11.81 -20.02
N TRP A 988 24.49 -12.03 -18.77
CA TRP A 988 25.34 -12.65 -17.74
C TRP A 988 25.78 -14.06 -18.13
N ASN A 989 24.88 -14.86 -18.69
CA ASN A 989 25.21 -16.20 -19.19
C ASN A 989 26.24 -16.14 -20.32
N GLN A 990 26.05 -15.29 -21.32
CA GLN A 990 27.00 -15.12 -22.42
C GLN A 990 28.36 -14.61 -21.92
N TYR A 991 28.35 -13.70 -20.94
CA TYR A 991 29.58 -13.16 -20.37
C TYR A 991 30.38 -14.22 -19.62
N ILE A 992 29.73 -15.08 -18.84
CA ILE A 992 30.39 -16.19 -18.12
C ILE A 992 30.99 -17.20 -19.11
N GLU A 993 30.27 -17.58 -20.18
CA GLU A 993 30.79 -18.54 -21.16
C GLU A 993 31.99 -17.98 -21.94
N TRP A 994 31.95 -16.69 -22.29
CA TRP A 994 33.10 -16.01 -22.87
C TRP A 994 34.29 -15.99 -21.89
N ALA A 995 34.04 -15.71 -20.61
CA ALA A 995 35.07 -15.64 -19.58
C ALA A 995 35.77 -16.99 -19.36
N LYS A 996 35.02 -18.11 -19.34
CA LYS A 996 35.60 -19.46 -19.22
C LYS A 996 36.60 -19.81 -20.33
N SER A 997 36.43 -19.22 -21.51
CA SER A 997 37.27 -19.51 -22.68
C SER A 997 38.51 -18.60 -22.77
N ASN A 998 38.47 -17.41 -22.17
CA ASN A 998 39.44 -16.35 -22.44
C ASN A 998 40.15 -15.78 -21.20
N LEU A 999 39.66 -16.05 -19.98
CA LEU A 999 40.19 -15.47 -18.75
C LEU A 999 40.87 -16.50 -17.84
N ASP A 1000 41.71 -16.00 -16.94
CA ASP A 1000 42.37 -16.81 -15.92
C ASP A 1000 41.40 -17.24 -14.79
N HIS A 1001 41.73 -18.31 -14.07
CA HIS A 1001 40.89 -18.86 -13.00
C HIS A 1001 40.46 -17.82 -11.95
N ASN A 1002 41.38 -16.97 -11.49
CA ASN A 1002 41.08 -15.94 -10.49
C ASN A 1002 40.08 -14.90 -11.00
N GLN A 1003 40.20 -14.51 -12.28
CA GLN A 1003 39.29 -13.56 -12.91
C GLN A 1003 37.91 -14.17 -13.16
N ILE A 1004 37.85 -15.45 -13.50
CA ILE A 1004 36.59 -16.19 -13.65
C ILE A 1004 35.86 -16.27 -12.30
N VAL A 1005 36.57 -16.60 -11.23
CA VAL A 1005 36.02 -16.63 -9.87
C VAL A 1005 35.49 -15.25 -9.47
N ALA A 1006 36.27 -14.18 -9.68
CA ALA A 1006 35.83 -12.81 -9.39
C ALA A 1006 34.55 -12.43 -10.17
N LEU A 1007 34.46 -12.81 -11.45
CA LEU A 1007 33.28 -12.57 -12.28
C LEU A 1007 32.05 -13.35 -11.78
N PHE A 1008 32.23 -14.62 -11.40
CA PHE A 1008 31.16 -15.42 -10.80
C PHE A 1008 30.66 -14.80 -9.49
N GLU A 1009 31.57 -14.40 -8.60
CA GLU A 1009 31.19 -13.76 -7.35
C GLU A 1009 30.39 -12.48 -7.58
N ARG A 1010 30.75 -11.68 -8.58
CA ARG A 1010 29.99 -10.48 -8.96
C ARG A 1010 28.64 -10.81 -9.59
N CYS A 1011 28.57 -11.84 -10.43
CA CYS A 1011 27.31 -12.30 -11.01
C CYS A 1011 26.34 -12.78 -9.92
N LEU A 1012 26.83 -13.48 -8.90
CA LEU A 1012 26.01 -13.96 -7.80
C LEU A 1012 25.46 -12.84 -6.93
N VAL A 1013 26.12 -11.67 -6.86
CA VAL A 1013 25.55 -10.49 -6.19
C VAL A 1013 24.27 -10.05 -6.88
N VAL A 1014 24.29 -9.92 -8.21
CA VAL A 1014 23.14 -9.43 -8.99
C VAL A 1014 22.07 -10.52 -9.12
N CYS A 1015 22.49 -11.76 -9.32
CA CYS A 1015 21.63 -12.90 -9.62
C CYS A 1015 21.41 -13.84 -8.42
N ALA A 1016 21.55 -13.37 -7.17
CA ALA A 1016 21.48 -14.23 -5.98
C ALA A 1016 20.17 -15.03 -5.85
N LEU A 1017 19.06 -14.51 -6.37
CA LEU A 1017 17.74 -15.17 -6.34
C LEU A 1017 17.53 -16.16 -7.50
N TYR A 1018 18.55 -16.42 -8.33
CA TYR A 1018 18.45 -17.32 -9.48
C TYR A 1018 19.33 -18.56 -9.30
N GLU A 1019 18.70 -19.70 -9.00
CA GLU A 1019 19.38 -20.96 -8.72
C GLU A 1019 20.34 -21.41 -9.84
N GLN A 1020 19.99 -21.12 -11.09
CA GLN A 1020 20.79 -21.47 -12.27
C GLN A 1020 22.24 -20.96 -12.23
N PHE A 1021 22.50 -19.76 -11.67
CA PHE A 1021 23.85 -19.20 -11.64
C PHE A 1021 24.69 -19.80 -10.52
N TRP A 1022 24.08 -20.12 -9.38
CA TRP A 1022 24.72 -20.86 -8.30
C TRP A 1022 25.17 -22.25 -8.78
N ILE A 1023 24.28 -22.96 -9.48
CA ILE A 1023 24.57 -24.30 -10.02
C ILE A 1023 25.70 -24.22 -11.06
N LYS A 1024 25.66 -23.26 -11.99
CA LYS A 1024 26.73 -23.06 -12.98
C LYS A 1024 28.08 -22.78 -12.33
N TYR A 1025 28.11 -22.04 -11.24
CA TYR A 1025 29.34 -21.78 -10.49
C TYR A 1025 29.86 -23.06 -9.82
N ILE A 1026 28.97 -23.85 -9.21
CA ILE A 1026 29.30 -25.15 -8.62
C ILE A 1026 29.83 -26.12 -9.67
N GLU A 1027 29.23 -26.19 -10.85
CA GLU A 1027 29.69 -27.03 -11.96
C GLU A 1027 31.07 -26.62 -12.46
N TYR A 1028 31.33 -25.32 -12.58
CA TYR A 1028 32.65 -24.81 -12.91
C TYR A 1028 33.69 -25.23 -11.85
N LEU A 1029 33.40 -25.04 -10.57
CA LEU A 1029 34.31 -25.44 -9.49
C LEU A 1029 34.55 -26.96 -9.44
N LYS A 1030 33.52 -27.77 -9.75
CA LYS A 1030 33.64 -29.23 -9.92
C LYS A 1030 34.57 -29.57 -11.10
N SER A 1031 34.45 -28.87 -12.23
CA SER A 1031 35.30 -29.10 -13.42
C SER A 1031 36.79 -28.85 -13.17
N VAL A 1032 37.11 -27.84 -12.34
CA VAL A 1032 38.49 -27.47 -11.94
C VAL A 1032 39.01 -28.34 -10.77
N LYS A 1033 38.21 -29.32 -10.28
CA LYS A 1033 38.53 -30.16 -9.11
C LYS A 1033 38.88 -29.36 -7.86
N SER A 1034 38.09 -28.32 -7.57
CA SER A 1034 38.25 -27.49 -6.38
C SER A 1034 38.04 -28.29 -5.09
N LYS A 1035 38.68 -27.86 -3.99
CA LYS A 1035 38.52 -28.49 -2.67
C LYS A 1035 37.06 -28.47 -2.22
N ALA A 1036 36.62 -29.54 -1.56
CA ALA A 1036 35.25 -29.67 -1.04
C ALA A 1036 34.83 -28.50 -0.11
N GLY A 1037 35.77 -27.92 0.65
CA GLY A 1037 35.50 -26.77 1.51
C GLY A 1037 35.06 -25.51 0.75
N VAL A 1038 35.56 -25.30 -0.48
CA VAL A 1038 35.15 -24.15 -1.31
C VAL A 1038 33.73 -24.38 -1.83
N LEU A 1039 33.42 -25.59 -2.29
CA LEU A 1039 32.07 -25.97 -2.71
C LEU A 1039 31.06 -25.81 -1.58
N ARG A 1040 31.41 -26.26 -0.36
CA ARG A 1040 30.57 -26.11 0.84
C ARG A 1040 30.24 -24.65 1.13
N ASN A 1041 31.21 -23.74 1.04
CA ASN A 1041 30.98 -22.31 1.24
C ASN A 1041 29.97 -21.73 0.23
N VAL A 1042 30.06 -22.13 -1.04
CA VAL A 1042 29.12 -21.68 -2.09
C VAL A 1042 27.71 -22.22 -1.83
N PHE A 1043 27.58 -23.47 -1.41
CA PHE A 1043 26.28 -24.04 -1.03
C PHE A 1043 25.67 -23.34 0.19
N GLU A 1044 26.44 -23.13 1.25
CA GLU A 1044 25.98 -22.44 2.47
C GLU A 1044 25.46 -21.03 2.12
N ARG A 1045 26.19 -20.28 1.28
CA ARG A 1045 25.74 -18.97 0.79
C ARG A 1045 24.49 -19.05 -0.08
N GLY A 1046 24.45 -19.99 -1.03
CA GLY A 1046 23.30 -20.18 -1.91
C GLY A 1046 22.01 -20.47 -1.12
N CYS A 1047 22.10 -21.32 -0.10
CA CYS A 1047 20.97 -21.71 0.76
C CYS A 1047 20.49 -20.58 1.71
N ILE A 1048 21.32 -19.58 2.01
CA ILE A 1048 20.89 -18.38 2.75
C ILE A 1048 19.90 -17.56 1.90
N HIS A 1049 20.21 -17.36 0.62
CA HIS A 1049 19.37 -16.58 -0.30
C HIS A 1049 18.19 -17.39 -0.84
N LEU A 1050 18.42 -18.63 -1.25
CA LEU A 1050 17.45 -19.51 -1.88
C LEU A 1050 16.93 -20.56 -0.89
N LYS A 1051 16.34 -20.09 0.21
CA LYS A 1051 15.91 -20.91 1.36
C LYS A 1051 14.96 -22.05 1.00
N ARG A 1052 14.20 -21.91 -0.09
CA ARG A 1052 13.19 -22.87 -0.57
C ARG A 1052 13.61 -23.65 -1.83
N SER A 1053 14.84 -23.49 -2.32
CA SER A 1053 15.28 -24.18 -3.54
C SER A 1053 15.53 -25.67 -3.28
N LEU A 1054 14.79 -26.54 -3.95
CA LEU A 1054 14.95 -27.99 -3.78
C LEU A 1054 16.29 -28.46 -4.35
N GLN A 1055 16.64 -28.00 -5.55
CA GLN A 1055 17.82 -28.48 -6.28
C GLN A 1055 19.14 -28.19 -5.55
N LEU A 1056 19.33 -26.97 -5.04
CA LEU A 1056 20.57 -26.60 -4.33
C LEU A 1056 20.74 -27.40 -3.03
N HIS A 1057 19.68 -27.54 -2.25
CA HIS A 1057 19.74 -28.29 -0.99
C HIS A 1057 19.96 -29.79 -1.24
N PHE A 1058 19.37 -30.37 -2.29
CA PHE A 1058 19.62 -31.76 -2.68
C PHE A 1058 21.07 -31.98 -3.15
N GLU A 1059 21.60 -31.10 -4.00
CA GLU A 1059 23.01 -31.17 -4.43
C GLU A 1059 23.98 -30.97 -3.27
N TRP A 1060 23.64 -30.11 -2.30
CA TRP A 1060 24.46 -29.92 -1.10
C TRP A 1060 24.45 -31.16 -0.20
N SER A 1061 23.26 -31.71 0.08
CA SER A 1061 23.09 -32.95 0.85
C SER A 1061 23.86 -34.11 0.18
N LEU A 1062 23.79 -34.23 -1.15
CA LEU A 1062 24.53 -35.24 -1.91
C LEU A 1062 26.06 -35.03 -1.85
N LEU A 1063 26.54 -33.78 -1.80
CA LEU A 1063 27.96 -33.50 -1.61
C LEU A 1063 28.43 -34.01 -0.24
N GLU A 1064 27.70 -33.69 0.84
CA GLU A 1064 28.04 -34.14 2.19
C GLU A 1064 27.95 -35.66 2.32
N GLU A 1065 26.95 -36.30 1.69
CA GLU A 1065 26.84 -37.75 1.59
C GLU A 1065 28.08 -38.37 0.90
N ARG A 1066 28.57 -37.79 -0.20
CA ARG A 1066 29.80 -38.24 -0.88
C ARG A 1066 31.06 -38.06 -0.04
N GLN A 1067 31.08 -37.08 0.87
CA GLN A 1067 32.18 -36.90 1.82
C GLN A 1067 32.06 -37.81 3.05
N GLY A 1068 30.95 -38.54 3.20
CA GLY A 1068 30.67 -39.45 4.31
C GLY A 1068 30.00 -38.80 5.52
N ASP A 1069 29.61 -37.52 5.45
CA ASP A 1069 28.91 -36.81 6.53
C ASP A 1069 27.39 -36.92 6.38
N VAL A 1070 26.86 -38.10 6.70
CA VAL A 1070 25.42 -38.40 6.59
C VAL A 1070 24.60 -37.56 7.57
N LYS A 1071 25.15 -37.23 8.75
CA LYS A 1071 24.43 -36.44 9.76
C LYS A 1071 24.22 -35.00 9.31
N LYS A 1072 25.24 -34.38 8.72
CA LYS A 1072 25.09 -33.04 8.14
C LYS A 1072 24.13 -33.07 6.95
N ALA A 1073 24.22 -34.09 6.09
CA ALA A 1073 23.29 -34.28 4.97
C ALA A 1073 21.82 -34.39 5.42
N GLU A 1074 21.56 -35.06 6.55
CA GLU A 1074 20.23 -35.15 7.18
C GLU A 1074 19.77 -33.80 7.73
N SER A 1075 20.64 -33.09 8.47
CA SER A 1075 20.30 -31.77 9.03
C SER A 1075 19.92 -30.73 7.97
N ILE A 1076 20.51 -30.81 6.77
CA ILE A 1076 20.19 -29.92 5.64
C ILE A 1076 18.77 -30.18 5.14
N LEU A 1077 18.36 -31.46 5.10
CA LEU A 1077 17.02 -31.84 4.68
C LEU A 1077 15.98 -31.51 5.75
N ASP A 1078 16.32 -31.63 7.03
CA ASP A 1078 15.47 -31.21 8.15
C ASP A 1078 15.19 -29.69 8.08
N MET A 1079 16.23 -28.88 7.86
CA MET A 1079 16.07 -27.43 7.65
C MET A 1079 15.18 -27.09 6.45
N LEU A 1080 15.27 -27.88 5.36
CA LEU A 1080 14.44 -27.68 4.18
C LEU A 1080 12.98 -28.09 4.43
N GLU A 1081 12.77 -29.17 5.18
CA GLU A 1081 11.46 -29.70 5.56
C GLU A 1081 10.70 -28.74 6.49
N GLU A 1082 11.38 -28.10 7.45
CA GLU A 1082 10.80 -27.05 8.29
C GLU A 1082 10.30 -25.86 7.47
N ARG A 1083 11.05 -25.50 6.41
CA ARG A 1083 10.73 -24.35 5.55
C ARG A 1083 9.68 -24.64 4.49
N ILE A 1084 9.59 -25.89 4.02
CA ILE A 1084 8.63 -26.36 3.02
C ILE A 1084 7.95 -27.62 3.56
N PRO A 1085 7.03 -27.47 4.53
CA PRO A 1085 6.32 -28.62 5.07
C PRO A 1085 5.48 -29.28 3.96
N ASN A 1086 5.32 -30.60 4.08
CA ASN A 1086 4.45 -31.41 3.20
C ASN A 1086 4.94 -31.57 1.75
N CYS A 1087 6.19 -31.23 1.45
CA CYS A 1087 6.78 -31.49 0.13
C CYS A 1087 7.22 -32.96 -0.02
N LEU A 1088 6.51 -33.72 -0.87
CA LEU A 1088 6.81 -35.14 -1.14
C LEU A 1088 8.26 -35.37 -1.58
N GLN A 1089 8.82 -34.48 -2.40
CA GLN A 1089 10.17 -34.65 -2.94
C GLN A 1089 11.24 -34.61 -1.84
N VAL A 1090 11.07 -33.75 -0.83
CA VAL A 1090 12.01 -33.63 0.31
C VAL A 1090 11.97 -34.90 1.17
N ILE A 1091 10.77 -35.36 1.52
CA ILE A 1091 10.55 -36.58 2.30
C ILE A 1091 11.19 -37.78 1.60
N VAL A 1092 10.92 -37.94 0.31
CA VAL A 1092 11.48 -39.01 -0.52
C VAL A 1092 13.00 -38.94 -0.56
N PHE A 1093 13.58 -37.75 -0.71
CA PHE A 1093 15.03 -37.59 -0.77
C PHE A 1093 15.69 -37.98 0.56
N LYS A 1094 15.12 -37.56 1.68
CA LYS A 1094 15.55 -37.90 3.05
C LYS A 1094 15.49 -39.40 3.33
N VAL A 1095 14.37 -40.04 2.99
CA VAL A 1095 14.25 -41.49 3.11
C VAL A 1095 15.27 -42.22 2.23
N ASN A 1096 15.49 -41.75 0.99
CA ASN A 1096 16.46 -42.38 0.10
C ASN A 1096 17.90 -42.21 0.60
N LEU A 1097 18.24 -41.09 1.25
CA LEU A 1097 19.52 -40.87 1.93
C LEU A 1097 19.72 -41.92 3.03
N LEU A 1098 18.75 -42.07 3.95
CA LEU A 1098 18.81 -43.04 5.05
C LEU A 1098 18.88 -44.49 4.55
N ARG A 1099 18.16 -44.79 3.47
CA ARG A 1099 18.23 -46.10 2.82
C ARG A 1099 19.63 -46.38 2.27
N ARG A 1100 20.25 -45.39 1.60
CA ARG A 1100 21.61 -45.52 1.04
C ARG A 1100 22.69 -45.62 2.11
N SER A 1101 22.49 -45.01 3.27
CA SER A 1101 23.42 -45.17 4.41
C SER A 1101 23.34 -46.55 5.06
N GLY A 1102 22.40 -47.42 4.66
CA GLY A 1102 22.27 -48.80 5.12
C GLY A 1102 21.48 -48.97 6.42
N ASP A 1103 20.92 -47.89 6.98
CA ASP A 1103 20.13 -47.93 8.21
C ASP A 1103 18.65 -48.19 7.89
N LEU A 1104 18.32 -49.47 7.74
CA LEU A 1104 16.98 -49.93 7.37
C LEU A 1104 15.96 -49.68 8.48
N GLU A 1105 16.36 -49.76 9.75
CA GLU A 1105 15.46 -49.52 10.89
C GLU A 1105 15.08 -48.05 10.99
N LYS A 1106 16.05 -47.14 10.90
CA LYS A 1106 15.77 -45.70 10.89
C LYS A 1106 14.94 -45.28 9.69
N THR A 1107 15.18 -45.91 8.52
CA THR A 1107 14.35 -45.70 7.32
C THR A 1107 12.89 -46.12 7.57
N ASN A 1108 12.68 -47.27 8.23
CA ASN A 1108 11.35 -47.76 8.57
C ASN A 1108 10.61 -46.81 9.53
N ASN A 1109 11.27 -46.43 10.63
CA ASN A 1109 10.71 -45.51 11.62
C ASN A 1109 10.37 -44.14 10.99
N THR A 1110 11.19 -43.66 10.06
CA THR A 1110 10.95 -42.40 9.36
C THR A 1110 9.69 -42.47 8.50
N TYR A 1111 9.49 -43.57 7.76
CA TYR A 1111 8.24 -43.79 7.02
C TYR A 1111 7.02 -43.84 7.94
N GLU A 1112 7.09 -44.58 9.06
CA GLU A 1112 5.98 -44.70 10.01
C GLU A 1112 5.62 -43.35 10.67
N ASN A 1113 6.64 -42.55 11.02
CA ASN A 1113 6.46 -41.20 11.55
C ASN A 1113 5.74 -40.28 10.53
N TYR A 1114 6.11 -40.35 9.24
CA TYR A 1114 5.40 -39.58 8.22
C TYR A 1114 3.99 -40.09 7.97
N LEU A 1115 3.79 -41.40 7.93
CA LEU A 1115 2.47 -41.98 7.71
C LEU A 1115 1.51 -41.61 8.85
N SER A 1116 1.94 -41.72 10.11
CA SER A 1116 1.14 -41.28 11.25
C SER A 1116 0.83 -39.78 11.25
N LYS A 1117 1.79 -38.93 10.83
CA LYS A 1117 1.58 -37.48 10.69
C LYS A 1117 0.55 -37.12 9.60
N TYR A 1118 0.56 -37.86 8.48
CA TYR A 1118 -0.27 -37.54 7.30
C TYR A 1118 -1.59 -38.30 7.21
N GLU A 1119 -1.82 -39.29 8.07
CA GLU A 1119 -3.02 -40.12 8.11
C GLU A 1119 -4.31 -39.29 8.17
N THR A 1120 -4.32 -38.17 8.89
CA THR A 1120 -5.49 -37.28 9.04
C THR A 1120 -5.34 -35.91 8.36
N THR A 1121 -4.13 -35.49 8.03
CA THR A 1121 -3.85 -34.11 7.58
C THR A 1121 -3.83 -33.95 6.07
N ASN A 1122 -3.39 -34.97 5.30
CA ASN A 1122 -3.37 -34.93 3.84
C ASN A 1122 -3.45 -36.33 3.23
N HIS A 1123 -4.65 -36.72 2.78
CA HIS A 1123 -4.93 -38.07 2.28
C HIS A 1123 -4.16 -38.40 0.99
N GLN A 1124 -3.95 -37.44 0.08
CA GLN A 1124 -3.21 -37.66 -1.16
C GLN A 1124 -1.72 -37.95 -0.89
N LEU A 1125 -1.10 -37.15 -0.01
CA LEU A 1125 0.30 -37.35 0.38
C LEU A 1125 0.47 -38.68 1.13
N PHE A 1126 -0.47 -39.02 2.00
CA PHE A 1126 -0.52 -40.30 2.72
C PHE A 1126 -0.59 -41.49 1.77
N ALA A 1127 -1.46 -41.45 0.75
CA ALA A 1127 -1.56 -42.49 -0.27
C ALA A 1127 -0.25 -42.65 -1.06
N HIS A 1128 0.34 -41.53 -1.53
CA HIS A 1128 1.61 -41.56 -2.26
C HIS A 1128 2.80 -42.05 -1.42
N LEU A 1129 2.86 -41.71 -0.13
CA LEU A 1129 3.89 -42.21 0.78
C LEU A 1129 3.70 -43.70 1.08
N SER A 1130 2.46 -44.14 1.30
CA SER A 1130 2.12 -45.54 1.54
C SER A 1130 2.51 -46.44 0.37
N LEU A 1131 2.33 -45.96 -0.87
CA LEU A 1131 2.81 -46.63 -2.07
C LEU A 1131 4.32 -46.87 -2.05
N ARG A 1132 5.09 -45.81 -1.75
CA ARG A 1132 6.56 -45.89 -1.70
C ARG A 1132 7.05 -46.74 -0.53
N TYR A 1133 6.37 -46.67 0.61
CA TYR A 1133 6.65 -47.50 1.76
C TYR A 1133 6.43 -48.99 1.47
N ALA A 1134 5.33 -49.33 0.80
CA ALA A 1134 5.04 -50.71 0.39
C ALA A 1134 6.11 -51.25 -0.59
N VAL A 1135 6.56 -50.43 -1.54
CA VAL A 1135 7.66 -50.80 -2.44
C VAL A 1135 8.97 -51.01 -1.67
N PHE A 1136 9.28 -50.14 -0.70
CA PHE A 1136 10.46 -50.29 0.16
C PHE A 1136 10.39 -51.58 0.99
N LEU A 1137 9.27 -51.84 1.68
CA LEU A 1137 9.07 -53.03 2.48
C LEU A 1137 9.21 -54.31 1.65
N ARG A 1138 8.61 -54.33 0.45
CA ARG A 1138 8.64 -55.49 -0.45
C ARG A 1138 10.01 -55.71 -1.09
N LYS A 1139 10.56 -54.71 -1.76
CA LYS A 1139 11.76 -54.87 -2.61
C LYS A 1139 13.07 -54.76 -1.82
N VAL A 1140 13.10 -53.98 -0.74
CA VAL A 1140 14.33 -53.72 0.05
C VAL A 1140 14.30 -54.50 1.36
N ALA A 1141 13.26 -54.33 2.17
CA ALA A 1141 13.17 -55.01 3.47
C ALA A 1141 12.72 -56.48 3.38
N LYS A 1142 12.25 -56.94 2.21
CA LYS A 1142 11.71 -58.28 1.94
C LYS A 1142 10.55 -58.70 2.87
N LYS A 1143 9.75 -57.73 3.33
CA LYS A 1143 8.59 -57.91 4.20
C LYS A 1143 7.27 -57.73 3.45
N GLU A 1144 6.89 -58.74 2.67
CA GLU A 1144 5.71 -58.63 1.78
C GLU A 1144 4.39 -58.49 2.53
N LYS A 1145 4.23 -59.17 3.67
CA LYS A 1145 3.00 -59.09 4.48
C LYS A 1145 2.76 -57.69 5.06
N GLU A 1146 3.82 -57.04 5.52
CA GLU A 1146 3.75 -55.65 6.02
C GLU A 1146 3.46 -54.65 4.89
N ALA A 1147 3.98 -54.90 3.69
CA ALA A 1147 3.70 -54.07 2.51
C ALA A 1147 2.21 -54.11 2.12
N ILE A 1148 1.59 -55.30 2.12
CA ILE A 1148 0.15 -55.45 1.86
C ILE A 1148 -0.68 -54.77 2.96
N ALA A 1149 -0.27 -54.91 4.23
CA ALA A 1149 -0.93 -54.24 5.35
C ALA A 1149 -0.89 -52.71 5.23
N ALA A 1150 0.25 -52.14 4.82
CA ALA A 1150 0.39 -50.71 4.60
C ALA A 1150 -0.52 -50.18 3.48
N LEU A 1151 -0.61 -50.90 2.35
CA LEU A 1151 -1.50 -50.52 1.23
C LEU A 1151 -2.98 -50.64 1.61
N ARG A 1152 -3.37 -51.68 2.36
CA ARG A 1152 -4.74 -51.81 2.87
C ARG A 1152 -5.09 -50.74 3.90
N LYS A 1153 -4.12 -50.31 4.72
CA LYS A 1153 -4.31 -49.15 5.62
C LYS A 1153 -4.54 -47.87 4.80
N ALA A 1154 -3.78 -47.68 3.72
CA ALA A 1154 -3.95 -46.54 2.81
C ALA A 1154 -5.34 -46.51 2.15
N LEU A 1155 -5.84 -47.66 1.68
CA LEU A 1155 -7.18 -47.80 1.10
C LEU A 1155 -8.32 -47.50 2.08
N LYS A 1156 -8.12 -47.67 3.39
CA LYS A 1156 -9.13 -47.27 4.38
C LYS A 1156 -9.29 -45.76 4.49
N VAL A 1157 -8.21 -45.01 4.24
CA VAL A 1157 -8.18 -43.54 4.31
C VAL A 1157 -8.58 -42.94 2.98
N ASP A 1158 -8.10 -43.51 1.86
CA ASP A 1158 -8.38 -43.07 0.50
C ASP A 1158 -8.84 -44.26 -0.36
N SER A 1159 -10.13 -44.59 -0.24
CA SER A 1159 -10.75 -45.78 -0.85
C SER A 1159 -10.97 -45.66 -2.35
N GLN A 1160 -10.84 -44.46 -2.92
CA GLN A 1160 -11.10 -44.19 -4.33
C GLN A 1160 -9.83 -44.19 -5.18
N ASN A 1161 -8.65 -44.27 -4.57
CA ASN A 1161 -7.38 -44.12 -5.27
C ASN A 1161 -7.01 -45.37 -6.08
N THR A 1162 -7.14 -45.30 -7.40
CA THR A 1162 -6.78 -46.39 -8.32
C THR A 1162 -5.34 -46.86 -8.19
N THR A 1163 -4.40 -45.97 -7.91
CA THR A 1163 -2.97 -46.32 -7.89
C THR A 1163 -2.61 -47.29 -6.76
N LEU A 1164 -3.33 -47.23 -5.62
CA LEU A 1164 -3.18 -48.16 -4.50
C LEU A 1164 -3.65 -49.57 -4.87
N TYR A 1165 -4.83 -49.69 -5.49
CA TYR A 1165 -5.35 -50.96 -5.98
C TYR A 1165 -4.45 -51.59 -7.03
N LEU A 1166 -3.94 -50.79 -7.98
CA LEU A 1166 -3.03 -51.28 -9.01
C LEU A 1166 -1.75 -51.89 -8.43
N GLN A 1167 -1.21 -51.29 -7.36
CA GLN A 1167 -0.01 -51.80 -6.70
C GLN A 1167 -0.29 -53.06 -5.87
N LEU A 1168 -1.45 -53.18 -5.23
CA LEU A 1168 -1.89 -54.43 -4.61
C LEU A 1168 -2.04 -55.56 -5.62
N ILE A 1169 -2.66 -55.27 -6.76
CA ILE A 1169 -2.82 -56.23 -7.86
C ILE A 1169 -1.46 -56.66 -8.40
N ASP A 1170 -0.52 -55.74 -8.61
CA ASP A 1170 0.85 -56.07 -9.03
C ASP A 1170 1.63 -56.90 -7.97
N ILE A 1171 1.31 -56.77 -6.69
CA ILE A 1171 1.88 -57.64 -5.66
C ILE A 1171 1.37 -59.07 -5.81
N GLU A 1172 0.06 -59.25 -5.95
CA GLU A 1172 -0.58 -60.57 -6.08
C GLU A 1172 -0.22 -61.27 -7.41
N LEU A 1173 -0.12 -60.52 -8.51
CA LEU A 1173 0.27 -61.06 -9.82
C LEU A 1173 1.70 -61.64 -9.85
N ASN A 1174 2.59 -61.09 -9.02
CA ASN A 1174 4.00 -61.45 -8.98
C ASN A 1174 4.33 -62.52 -7.90
N GLN A 1175 3.33 -63.12 -7.25
CA GLN A 1175 3.55 -64.21 -6.32
C GLN A 1175 3.96 -65.50 -7.06
N THR A 1176 4.75 -66.37 -6.41
CA THR A 1176 5.23 -67.63 -7.01
C THR A 1176 4.10 -68.60 -7.35
N HIS A 1177 2.96 -68.49 -6.66
CA HIS A 1177 1.72 -69.17 -6.98
C HIS A 1177 0.63 -68.10 -7.16
N LEU A 1178 0.18 -67.91 -8.40
CA LEU A 1178 -0.82 -66.91 -8.73
C LEU A 1178 -2.18 -67.32 -8.14
N ASN A 1179 -2.69 -66.55 -7.18
CA ASN A 1179 -4.05 -66.73 -6.68
C ASN A 1179 -5.03 -65.90 -7.50
N ILE A 1180 -5.57 -66.51 -8.56
CA ILE A 1180 -6.52 -65.87 -9.49
C ILE A 1180 -7.73 -65.30 -8.76
N SER A 1181 -8.23 -65.99 -7.72
CA SER A 1181 -9.41 -65.56 -6.96
C SER A 1181 -9.17 -64.26 -6.19
N ASN A 1182 -8.00 -64.11 -5.56
CA ASN A 1182 -7.64 -62.87 -4.84
C ASN A 1182 -7.48 -61.68 -5.78
N VAL A 1183 -6.88 -61.89 -6.96
CA VAL A 1183 -6.71 -60.83 -7.96
C VAL A 1183 -8.06 -60.35 -8.49
N LEU A 1184 -8.98 -61.28 -8.78
CA LEU A 1184 -10.33 -60.95 -9.21
C LEU A 1184 -11.13 -60.23 -8.11
N GLN A 1185 -10.95 -60.63 -6.85
CA GLN A 1185 -11.56 -59.95 -5.72
C GLN A 1185 -11.09 -58.50 -5.61
N LEU A 1186 -9.78 -58.24 -5.72
CA LEU A 1186 -9.24 -56.87 -5.67
C LEU A 1186 -9.75 -56.01 -6.84
N PHE A 1187 -9.85 -56.57 -8.04
CA PHE A 1187 -10.47 -55.86 -9.16
C PHE A 1187 -11.93 -55.51 -8.88
N ASN A 1188 -12.72 -56.46 -8.36
CA ASN A 1188 -14.13 -56.22 -8.01
C ASN A 1188 -14.27 -55.14 -6.93
N GLU A 1189 -13.49 -55.24 -5.86
CA GLU A 1189 -13.46 -54.24 -4.78
C GLU A 1189 -13.12 -52.84 -5.31
N SER A 1190 -12.15 -52.73 -6.23
CA SER A 1190 -11.82 -51.43 -6.85
C SER A 1190 -12.96 -50.88 -7.70
N ILE A 1191 -13.64 -51.74 -8.48
CA ILE A 1191 -14.72 -51.32 -9.38
C ILE A 1191 -15.98 -50.90 -8.60
N GLU A 1192 -16.22 -51.48 -7.43
CA GLU A 1192 -17.35 -51.10 -6.58
C GLU A 1192 -17.11 -49.80 -5.81
N THR A 1193 -15.87 -49.56 -5.40
CA THR A 1193 -15.51 -48.43 -4.53
C THR A 1193 -15.19 -47.14 -5.30
N ILE A 1194 -14.66 -47.23 -6.52
CA ILE A 1194 -14.30 -46.05 -7.33
C ILE A 1194 -15.55 -45.42 -7.94
N HIS A 1195 -15.81 -44.16 -7.60
CA HIS A 1195 -16.91 -43.38 -8.18
C HIS A 1195 -16.53 -42.61 -9.44
N ASP A 1196 -15.25 -42.26 -9.62
CA ASP A 1196 -14.79 -41.62 -10.85
C ASP A 1196 -14.88 -42.60 -12.02
N PHE A 1197 -15.67 -42.22 -13.03
CA PHE A 1197 -16.04 -43.11 -14.13
C PHE A 1197 -14.82 -43.49 -14.98
N ASN A 1198 -13.91 -42.55 -15.26
CA ASN A 1198 -12.75 -42.79 -16.11
C ASN A 1198 -11.77 -43.76 -15.45
N GLU A 1199 -11.49 -43.55 -14.16
CA GLU A 1199 -10.67 -44.44 -13.35
C GLU A 1199 -11.31 -45.83 -13.17
N ARG A 1200 -12.63 -45.89 -12.95
CA ARG A 1200 -13.39 -47.14 -12.89
C ARG A 1200 -13.35 -47.90 -14.21
N TYR A 1201 -13.54 -47.22 -15.34
CA TYR A 1201 -13.46 -47.81 -16.68
C TYR A 1201 -12.06 -48.38 -16.97
N LEU A 1202 -11.00 -47.65 -16.59
CA LEU A 1202 -9.62 -48.13 -16.73
C LEU A 1202 -9.38 -49.42 -15.93
N MET A 1203 -9.90 -49.51 -14.70
CA MET A 1203 -9.83 -50.72 -13.88
C MET A 1203 -10.61 -51.89 -14.50
N MET A 1204 -11.79 -51.62 -15.05
CA MET A 1204 -12.58 -52.63 -15.74
C MET A 1204 -11.88 -53.15 -17.00
N GLN A 1205 -11.23 -52.27 -17.77
CA GLN A 1205 -10.43 -52.65 -18.93
C GLN A 1205 -9.25 -53.54 -18.53
N ARG A 1206 -8.53 -53.19 -17.47
CA ARG A 1206 -7.42 -54.02 -16.96
C ARG A 1206 -7.87 -55.38 -16.42
N LYS A 1207 -9.05 -55.44 -15.78
CA LYS A 1207 -9.65 -56.72 -15.36
C LYS A 1207 -9.97 -57.60 -16.58
N LEU A 1208 -10.47 -57.01 -17.66
CA LEU A 1208 -10.74 -57.72 -18.91
C LEU A 1208 -9.46 -58.28 -19.54
N GLU A 1209 -8.40 -57.48 -19.60
CA GLU A 1209 -7.08 -57.91 -20.09
C GLU A 1209 -6.51 -59.07 -19.25
N PHE A 1210 -6.69 -59.04 -17.92
CA PHE A 1210 -6.31 -60.13 -17.02
C PHE A 1210 -7.11 -61.42 -17.27
N LEU A 1211 -8.45 -61.31 -17.38
CA LEU A 1211 -9.31 -62.45 -17.69
C LEU A 1211 -9.02 -63.05 -19.07
N GLN A 1212 -8.67 -62.23 -20.06
CA GLN A 1212 -8.31 -62.69 -21.41
C GLN A 1212 -6.98 -63.44 -21.44
N SER A 1213 -6.01 -63.02 -20.63
CA SER A 1213 -4.65 -63.57 -20.65
C SER A 1213 -4.48 -64.81 -19.76
N ILE A 1214 -5.15 -64.85 -18.60
CA ILE A 1214 -4.90 -65.86 -17.55
C ILE A 1214 -6.20 -66.53 -17.04
N GLY A 1215 -7.38 -66.00 -17.36
CA GLY A 1215 -8.66 -66.50 -16.86
C GLY A 1215 -8.98 -67.94 -17.30
N SER A 1216 -9.50 -68.74 -16.35
CA SER A 1216 -9.89 -70.14 -16.60
C SER A 1216 -11.36 -70.31 -16.99
N ASP A 1217 -12.22 -69.30 -16.76
CA ASP A 1217 -13.67 -69.38 -17.00
C ASP A 1217 -14.12 -68.42 -18.12
N ILE A 1218 -14.48 -69.02 -19.26
CA ILE A 1218 -15.00 -68.32 -20.46
C ILE A 1218 -16.37 -67.70 -20.17
N HIS A 1219 -17.14 -68.26 -19.23
CA HIS A 1219 -18.47 -67.76 -18.93
C HIS A 1219 -18.41 -66.43 -18.16
N GLU A 1220 -17.48 -66.31 -17.22
CA GLU A 1220 -17.21 -65.08 -16.47
C GLU A 1220 -16.64 -63.99 -17.38
N PHE A 1221 -15.80 -64.37 -18.34
CA PHE A 1221 -15.25 -63.47 -19.37
C PHE A 1221 -16.35 -62.92 -20.30
N SER A 1222 -17.24 -63.77 -20.81
CA SER A 1222 -18.32 -63.34 -21.72
C SER A 1222 -19.34 -62.43 -21.04
N THR A 1223 -19.75 -62.75 -19.82
CA THR A 1223 -20.67 -61.90 -19.03
C THR A 1223 -20.05 -60.55 -18.67
N TYR A 1224 -18.74 -60.52 -18.39
CA TYR A 1224 -18.03 -59.28 -18.09
C TYR A 1224 -17.79 -58.38 -19.32
N ILE A 1225 -17.59 -58.95 -20.51
CA ILE A 1225 -17.58 -58.17 -21.76
C ILE A 1225 -18.93 -57.48 -21.97
N PHE A 1226 -20.04 -58.19 -21.72
CA PHE A 1226 -21.36 -57.61 -21.84
C PHE A 1226 -21.58 -56.43 -20.87
N SER A 1227 -21.11 -56.53 -19.62
CA SER A 1227 -21.22 -55.42 -18.66
C SER A 1227 -20.30 -54.24 -19.01
N LEU A 1228 -19.13 -54.49 -19.62
CA LEU A 1228 -18.20 -53.44 -20.04
C LEU A 1228 -18.68 -52.73 -21.31
N VAL A 1229 -19.26 -53.48 -22.25
CA VAL A 1229 -19.92 -52.93 -23.45
C VAL A 1229 -21.18 -52.15 -23.06
N SER A 1230 -21.96 -52.62 -22.09
CA SER A 1230 -23.12 -51.88 -21.60
C SER A 1230 -22.73 -50.57 -20.91
N LEU A 1231 -21.70 -50.56 -20.05
CA LEU A 1231 -21.18 -49.33 -19.43
C LEU A 1231 -20.57 -48.36 -20.46
N ARG A 1232 -19.86 -48.87 -21.47
CA ARG A 1232 -19.36 -48.04 -22.59
C ARG A 1232 -20.50 -47.45 -23.42
N SER A 1233 -21.58 -48.20 -23.62
CA SER A 1233 -22.79 -47.72 -24.30
C SER A 1233 -23.56 -46.72 -23.44
N PHE A 1234 -23.56 -46.88 -22.10
CA PHE A 1234 -24.12 -45.92 -21.14
C PHE A 1234 -23.33 -44.61 -21.13
N CYS A 1235 -22.01 -44.68 -21.32
CA CYS A 1235 -21.11 -43.52 -21.43
C CYS A 1235 -21.35 -42.72 -22.73
N ARG A 1236 -21.57 -43.43 -23.86
CA ARG A 1236 -22.12 -42.81 -25.07
C ARG A 1236 -23.47 -42.19 -24.78
N LEU A 1237 -24.35 -42.92 -24.08
CA LEU A 1237 -25.68 -42.47 -23.72
C LEU A 1237 -25.70 -41.25 -22.79
N GLU A 1238 -24.79 -41.09 -21.83
CA GLU A 1238 -24.68 -39.91 -20.95
C GLU A 1238 -24.11 -38.71 -21.71
N SER A 1239 -23.10 -38.91 -22.56
CA SER A 1239 -22.64 -37.86 -23.47
C SER A 1239 -23.74 -37.45 -24.47
N THR A 1240 -24.56 -38.40 -24.92
CA THR A 1240 -25.70 -38.14 -25.80
C THR A 1240 -27.00 -37.81 -25.06
N LEU A 1241 -27.12 -38.00 -23.74
CA LEU A 1241 -28.26 -37.58 -22.90
C LEU A 1241 -28.04 -36.14 -22.46
N HIS A 1242 -26.78 -35.74 -22.27
CA HIS A 1242 -26.39 -34.34 -22.19
C HIS A 1242 -26.62 -33.61 -23.53
N GLU A 1243 -26.53 -34.30 -24.68
CA GLU A 1243 -26.99 -33.78 -25.98
C GLU A 1243 -28.50 -33.97 -26.23
N MET A 1244 -29.14 -35.03 -25.68
CA MET A 1244 -30.56 -35.33 -25.93
C MET A 1244 -31.50 -34.55 -25.02
N TYR A 1245 -31.13 -34.20 -23.79
CA TYR A 1245 -31.87 -33.23 -22.97
C TYR A 1245 -31.85 -31.84 -23.61
N LYS A 1246 -30.76 -31.50 -24.33
CA LYS A 1246 -30.67 -30.34 -25.22
C LYS A 1246 -31.63 -30.42 -26.42
N THR A 1247 -31.99 -31.62 -26.88
CA THR A 1247 -32.99 -31.80 -27.96
C THR A 1247 -34.43 -32.05 -27.46
N TYR A 1248 -34.62 -32.51 -26.21
CA TYR A 1248 -35.95 -32.78 -25.66
C TYR A 1248 -36.67 -31.50 -25.21
N SER A 1249 -35.94 -30.45 -24.81
CA SER A 1249 -36.55 -29.12 -24.64
C SER A 1249 -37.00 -28.54 -25.98
N THR A 1250 -36.29 -28.84 -27.07
CA THR A 1250 -36.66 -28.38 -28.43
C THR A 1250 -37.82 -29.16 -29.07
N PHE A 1251 -38.23 -30.31 -28.50
CA PHE A 1251 -39.32 -31.12 -29.08
C PHE A 1251 -40.71 -30.80 -28.52
N ASN A 1252 -40.80 -30.18 -27.33
CA ASN A 1252 -42.09 -29.79 -26.74
C ASN A 1252 -42.63 -28.44 -27.22
N GLU A 1253 -41.83 -27.64 -27.95
CA GLU A 1253 -42.31 -26.41 -28.60
C GLU A 1253 -42.91 -26.66 -30.00
N ALA A 1254 -42.76 -27.87 -30.55
CA ALA A 1254 -43.25 -28.20 -31.89
C ALA A 1254 -44.67 -28.80 -31.94
N MET A 1255 -45.39 -28.91 -30.80
CA MET A 1255 -46.74 -29.51 -30.76
C MET A 1255 -47.84 -28.63 -30.16
N SER A 1256 -47.81 -27.31 -30.41
CA SER A 1256 -49.00 -26.48 -30.18
C SER A 1256 -49.17 -25.38 -31.23
N PHE A 1257 -49.49 -25.79 -32.46
CA PHE A 1257 -50.35 -24.98 -33.32
C PHE A 1257 -51.50 -25.85 -33.79
N GLN A 1258 -52.68 -25.62 -33.25
CA GLN A 1258 -53.94 -25.82 -33.97
C GLN A 1258 -55.05 -24.90 -33.44
N ASN A 1259 -55.58 -24.11 -34.37
CA ASN A 1259 -56.94 -23.56 -34.47
C ASN A 1259 -57.24 -22.26 -33.68
N PHE A 1260 -57.99 -21.26 -34.17
CA PHE A 1260 -58.49 -20.80 -35.49
C PHE A 1260 -59.29 -19.50 -35.17
N GLU A 1261 -59.19 -18.43 -35.99
CA GLU A 1261 -60.15 -17.28 -36.20
C GLU A 1261 -60.63 -16.45 -34.95
N GLU A 1262 -60.98 -15.16 -34.93
CA GLU A 1262 -61.74 -14.28 -35.83
C GLU A 1262 -61.73 -12.80 -35.32
N ASN A 1263 -61.73 -11.83 -36.25
CA ASN A 1263 -62.21 -10.41 -36.25
C ASN A 1263 -62.62 -9.58 -34.99
N ALA A 1264 -62.06 -8.34 -34.95
CA ALA A 1264 -62.69 -7.01 -34.68
C ALA A 1264 -63.00 -6.51 -33.22
N PRO A 1265 -63.11 -5.15 -32.99
CA PRO A 1265 -62.74 -4.45 -31.75
C PRO A 1265 -63.91 -3.90 -30.89
N ASN A 1266 -63.70 -3.62 -29.59
CA ASN A 1266 -64.17 -2.44 -28.80
C ASN A 1266 -64.30 -2.66 -27.27
N ALA A 1267 -64.24 -1.51 -26.55
CA ALA A 1267 -64.81 -1.20 -25.21
C ALA A 1267 -63.97 -1.57 -23.97
N LYS A 1268 -63.36 -0.63 -23.22
CA LYS A 1268 -63.97 0.35 -22.28
C LYS A 1268 -65.16 -0.21 -21.48
N LYS A 1269 -64.93 -0.51 -20.19
CA LYS A 1269 -65.64 0.07 -19.01
C LYS A 1269 -65.72 -0.88 -17.82
N PHE A 1270 -65.45 -0.32 -16.62
CA PHE A 1270 -66.03 -0.66 -15.31
C PHE A 1270 -65.68 -2.06 -14.76
N SER A 1271 -65.57 -2.34 -13.47
CA SER A 1271 -65.54 -1.61 -12.19
C SER A 1271 -65.42 -2.70 -11.13
N ARG A 1272 -64.81 -2.37 -9.98
CA ARG A 1272 -65.09 -2.90 -8.62
C ARG A 1272 -65.81 -4.26 -8.52
N THR A 1273 -65.19 -5.24 -7.82
CA THR A 1273 -65.47 -5.56 -6.40
C THR A 1273 -64.87 -6.93 -6.03
N THR A 1274 -64.02 -6.93 -5.00
CA THR A 1274 -63.99 -7.85 -3.83
C THR A 1274 -64.33 -9.34 -4.02
N ASN A 1275 -63.40 -10.24 -3.66
CA ASN A 1275 -63.42 -11.13 -2.47
C ASN A 1275 -62.77 -12.51 -2.70
N SER A 1276 -62.32 -13.07 -1.56
CA SER A 1276 -61.72 -14.39 -1.27
C SER A 1276 -60.35 -14.65 -1.92
N VAL A 1277 -59.21 -14.51 -1.23
CA VAL A 1277 -58.70 -15.32 -0.08
C VAL A 1277 -58.70 -16.82 -0.41
N GLN A 1278 -57.61 -17.34 -0.96
CA GLN A 1278 -56.57 -18.07 -0.22
C GLN A 1278 -55.33 -18.26 -1.09
#